data_AF-G5SW37-F1
#
_entry.id   AF-G5SW37-F1
#
_cell.length_a   1.000
_cell.length_b   1.000
_cell.length_c   1.000
_cell.angle_alpha   90.00
_cell.angle_beta   90.00
_cell.angle_gamma   90.00
#
_symmetry.space_group_name_H-M   'P 1'
#
loop_
_entity.id
_entity.type
_entity.pdbx_description
1 polymer ?
#
loop_
_entity_poly.entity_id
_entity_poly.type
_entity_poly.pdbx_seq_one_letter_code
_entity_poly.pdbx_strand_id
1 'polypeptide(L)'
;MITIYGSDGTAKTQVPCDDNSTQAKELQGDNVLTLSFTLYEHVALEVNDYAEFMGERYWLMERYKPEQVSAQEWKYDVKLYGIESLLKRFLVLNDTDGADEPVFTLTAPPRGHVALIVRSINNGMDNTTDWKVGTVEGTDNIVIDYEGKYCDEALKEVAEKAGNRAEWWCEGQTVNVCRCEQGEEVTLGYGKGLTGLECDMADNAKFYTRLYPIGSSKNIDPEKYGHSRLQLPGGVKHVDVNVEKYGVWHHYEADAFSDIYPKRTGTVSSVRSEEVTDEDGNPFKIFYFKDNSLGFDPNSYEIGGKVKRVSFQEGSELAGLGDEEDGTYYFEANYNSDTHEFELITTWPYDDDTQLPNDTLCPKPGDKYILWNIRMPDEYYPLAEQEFKEAVDKYNEEHAIDVSRYKAPTDHVYIEENGIDLYVGRRVRLESDKYFPETGFRTSRITKVTRKVNLPSQMDVEICDATSTGAMETINDSITDAKSYVKTATSGSFPDLIRSWDNTYPTDNNVFSARRTLKEALSRLREDTAQERIHFLKGADFGSHKAGESGAGVDGDGNAEWLTAVIRELLRSVRFVDGMTGEGWQLWMDALTGLSNLTIDKVTIRQTLVALELLIQKVRSIGGQFVVSAASGKIKTVTKDGDNYRITFEQENEFVAHDLMRCAEFTGASLRGYWVEVSASDGEGVTVPVSEFGGVEPKEGDECVLMGNTQNRLRQNLISIAATEDGQPRVDVLDGVSGKNFDGCLRVRLGNLDGISDSRFPADNQPHGNGLYGDNVYLMGTFVLTTGEDILTRFEITEGKIEAAVEGLRKDFTEDRSYLDNASFGDGMNKWDTENEATFFLLGNKWIWANGAPLSDKTNYACVKTDDGRTTVYIRNKYILQKSGNFRFIPDYTDVNDEGQKKPEAVYLSFFYRVAKAGRLTIQFEGLDKTGFENFNEFSYDGELGVTDGYQVFNHSGLWNGTGDFKLAFTGEIYLYMLVLSTDRAEALAYKYKTLFEQSEKLVKIAAANFDKDGNVIESSSIITTAKYNEMMSQYFDEDGQLKNKAGLVTTAMANKLYAFDADGRIVSVIDQTASDIRISAANISLEGLVTANGNFKILEDGSIETNNAKLKGYLYSVFKPVEICDATNLGNNETTGNNEYKLNTNLFVDATFSGVVLPVSEEYEGARVLIMDSYFIKTRTIHSPTTVRTENGSAIISGLFAQTPTSMEFRADVLTLDAGVVELILKNDYIRDEATGEVSSGGLGWVLVNNTCQNLYWEYAGKRYAYRYNLSPYLLE
;
A
#
# COMPACT_ATOMS: atom_id res chain seq x y z
N MET A 1 0.82 13.45 -9.17
CA MET A 1 2.03 12.81 -8.61
C MET A 1 1.62 11.51 -7.97
N ILE A 2 2.15 10.38 -8.44
CA ILE A 2 1.95 9.06 -7.83
C ILE A 2 3.27 8.62 -7.21
N THR A 3 3.22 8.02 -6.02
CA THR A 3 4.41 7.43 -5.39
C THR A 3 4.47 5.95 -5.74
N ILE A 4 5.59 5.50 -6.29
CA ILE A 4 5.88 4.08 -6.48
C ILE A 4 6.74 3.63 -5.29
N TYR A 5 6.28 2.60 -4.60
CA TYR A 5 6.93 1.98 -3.45
C TYR A 5 7.64 0.70 -3.89
N GLY A 6 8.75 0.40 -3.24
CA GLY A 6 9.36 -0.92 -3.26
C GLY A 6 8.46 -1.94 -2.57
N SER A 7 8.70 -3.22 -2.86
CA SER A 7 8.01 -4.34 -2.19
C SER A 7 8.19 -4.37 -0.66
N ASP A 8 9.20 -3.68 -0.13
CA ASP A 8 9.47 -3.47 1.29
C ASP A 8 8.72 -2.27 1.90
N GLY A 9 7.90 -1.57 1.11
CA GLY A 9 7.15 -0.39 1.51
C GLY A 9 7.95 0.92 1.45
N THR A 10 9.20 0.92 0.97
CA THR A 10 10.01 2.13 0.84
C THR A 10 9.65 2.93 -0.42
N ALA A 11 9.47 4.26 -0.33
CA ALA A 11 9.15 5.07 -1.50
C ALA A 11 10.35 5.17 -2.46
N LYS A 12 10.22 4.63 -3.68
CA LYS A 12 11.27 4.62 -4.72
C LYS A 12 11.30 5.88 -5.54
N THR A 13 10.14 6.37 -5.96
CA THR A 13 10.04 7.63 -6.71
C THR A 13 8.65 8.21 -6.61
N GLN A 14 8.56 9.53 -6.76
CA GLN A 14 7.30 10.24 -6.95
C GLN A 14 7.26 10.77 -8.38
N VAL A 15 6.31 10.28 -9.15
CA VAL A 15 6.29 10.45 -10.60
C VAL A 15 5.22 11.47 -11.00
N PRO A 16 5.59 12.50 -11.79
CA PRO A 16 4.63 13.38 -12.43
C PRO A 16 4.08 12.66 -13.65
N CYS A 17 3.08 11.82 -13.41
CA CYS A 17 2.30 11.17 -14.46
C CYS A 17 1.88 12.19 -15.52
N ASP A 18 2.01 11.86 -16.79
CA ASP A 18 1.47 12.63 -17.90
C ASP A 18 0.03 12.18 -18.23
N ASP A 19 -0.60 12.84 -19.21
CA ASP A 19 -2.00 12.59 -19.57
C ASP A 19 -2.25 11.23 -20.25
N ASN A 20 -1.19 10.46 -20.57
CA ASN A 20 -1.30 9.09 -21.07
C ASN A 20 -1.37 8.07 -19.93
N SER A 21 -1.08 8.48 -18.69
CA SER A 21 -1.22 7.62 -17.51
C SER A 21 -2.70 7.32 -17.26
N THR A 22 -3.06 6.05 -17.27
CA THR A 22 -4.44 5.57 -17.13
C THR A 22 -4.54 4.38 -16.19
N GLN A 23 -5.71 4.18 -15.59
CA GLN A 23 -6.07 2.94 -14.91
C GLN A 23 -7.21 2.30 -15.70
N ALA A 24 -7.06 1.03 -16.08
CA ALA A 24 -8.05 0.24 -16.79
C ALA A 24 -8.45 -0.95 -15.92
N LYS A 25 -9.71 -0.99 -15.49
CA LYS A 25 -10.30 -2.07 -14.67
C LYS A 25 -11.47 -2.70 -15.41
N GLU A 26 -11.44 -4.02 -15.53
CA GLU A 26 -12.43 -4.80 -16.28
C GLU A 26 -13.01 -5.94 -15.44
N LEU A 27 -14.31 -6.18 -15.58
CA LEU A 27 -15.01 -7.29 -14.92
C LEU A 27 -14.50 -8.64 -15.45
N GLN A 28 -14.22 -9.60 -14.55
CA GLN A 28 -13.60 -10.90 -14.90
C GLN A 28 -12.29 -10.77 -15.70
N GLY A 29 -11.64 -9.61 -15.61
CA GLY A 29 -10.47 -9.26 -16.39
C GLY A 29 -9.40 -8.59 -15.54
N ASP A 30 -8.50 -7.88 -16.21
CA ASP A 30 -7.38 -7.24 -15.53
C ASP A 30 -7.75 -5.89 -14.90
N ASN A 31 -7.04 -5.55 -13.83
CA ASN A 31 -7.05 -4.23 -13.20
C ASN A 31 -5.64 -3.64 -13.33
N VAL A 32 -5.39 -2.81 -14.34
CA VAL A 32 -4.04 -2.35 -14.71
C VAL A 32 -3.92 -0.83 -14.57
N LEU A 33 -2.96 -0.39 -13.77
CA LEU A 33 -2.52 1.00 -13.68
C LEU A 33 -1.32 1.22 -14.60
N THR A 34 -1.53 1.94 -15.69
CA THR A 34 -0.48 2.40 -16.62
C THR A 34 0.00 3.80 -16.23
N LEU A 35 1.27 3.95 -15.89
CA LEU A 35 1.89 5.22 -15.52
C LEU A 35 2.91 5.62 -16.58
N SER A 36 2.57 6.64 -17.38
CA SER A 36 3.46 7.25 -18.36
C SER A 36 4.02 8.55 -17.80
N PHE A 37 5.34 8.68 -17.73
CA PHE A 37 5.99 9.87 -17.19
C PHE A 37 7.44 9.96 -17.69
N THR A 38 8.03 11.14 -17.58
CA THR A 38 9.44 11.35 -17.96
C THR A 38 10.24 11.68 -16.71
N LEU A 39 11.35 10.99 -16.50
CA LEU A 39 12.29 11.34 -15.44
C LEU A 39 13.63 11.75 -16.07
N TYR A 40 14.29 12.71 -15.43
CA TYR A 40 15.64 13.13 -15.78
C TYR A 40 16.69 12.34 -15.02
N GLU A 41 16.28 11.17 -14.52
CA GLU A 41 17.04 10.13 -13.81
C GLU A 41 16.32 8.80 -13.98
N HIS A 42 17.07 7.72 -13.98
CA HIS A 42 16.56 6.39 -14.18
C HIS A 42 16.17 5.93 -12.80
N VAL A 43 14.98 5.38 -12.68
CA VAL A 43 14.46 4.73 -11.49
C VAL A 43 13.99 3.34 -11.89
N ALA A 44 14.54 2.31 -11.21
CA ALA A 44 14.39 0.93 -11.60
C ALA A 44 13.21 0.38 -10.83
N LEU A 45 12.21 -0.07 -11.57
CA LEU A 45 10.99 -0.63 -11.03
C LEU A 45 11.08 -2.16 -11.09
N GLU A 46 11.03 -2.80 -9.94
CA GLU A 46 11.26 -4.24 -9.72
C GLU A 46 9.94 -5.00 -9.47
N VAL A 47 9.99 -6.33 -9.48
CA VAL A 47 8.82 -7.19 -9.19
C VAL A 47 8.31 -6.95 -7.77
N ASN A 48 6.98 -6.92 -7.62
CA ASN A 48 6.22 -6.58 -6.42
C ASN A 48 6.42 -5.13 -5.92
N ASP A 49 7.16 -4.27 -6.62
CA ASP A 49 7.01 -2.83 -6.41
C ASP A 49 5.56 -2.44 -6.66
N TYR A 50 5.03 -1.51 -5.89
CA TYR A 50 3.62 -1.17 -5.99
C TYR A 50 3.38 0.33 -5.97
N ALA A 51 2.29 0.75 -6.59
CA ALA A 51 1.74 2.08 -6.46
C ALA A 51 0.39 2.00 -5.78
N GLU A 52 0.06 3.03 -5.01
CA GLU A 52 -1.29 3.22 -4.46
C GLU A 52 -2.01 4.26 -5.33
N PHE A 53 -3.18 3.89 -5.84
CA PHE A 53 -4.03 4.75 -6.65
C PHE A 53 -5.50 4.51 -6.29
N MET A 54 -6.24 5.58 -6.01
CA MET A 54 -7.67 5.53 -5.66
C MET A 54 -8.02 4.57 -4.49
N GLY A 55 -7.09 4.37 -3.55
CA GLY A 55 -7.29 3.47 -2.41
C GLY A 55 -6.99 1.99 -2.69
N GLU A 56 -6.60 1.64 -3.92
CA GLU A 56 -6.16 0.31 -4.31
C GLU A 56 -4.64 0.27 -4.50
N ARG A 57 -4.05 -0.93 -4.30
CA ARG A 57 -2.64 -1.22 -4.58
C ARG A 57 -2.51 -1.93 -5.92
N TYR A 58 -1.48 -1.54 -6.66
CA TYR A 58 -1.14 -2.10 -7.96
C TYR A 58 0.32 -2.49 -7.96
N TRP A 59 0.63 -3.75 -8.24
CA TRP A 59 1.98 -4.33 -8.18
C TRP A 59 2.56 -4.56 -9.57
N LEU A 60 3.86 -4.33 -9.74
CA LEU A 60 4.60 -4.84 -10.88
C LEU A 60 4.74 -6.35 -10.77
N MET A 61 4.21 -7.06 -11.77
CA MET A 61 4.39 -8.51 -11.87
C MET A 61 5.75 -8.89 -12.46
N GLU A 62 6.30 -8.01 -13.29
CA GLU A 62 7.60 -8.16 -13.94
C GLU A 62 8.45 -6.90 -13.78
N ARG A 63 9.76 -7.02 -13.98
CA ARG A 63 10.67 -5.89 -13.87
C ARG A 63 10.52 -4.95 -15.08
N TYR A 64 10.24 -3.68 -14.84
CA TYR A 64 10.00 -2.71 -15.92
C TYR A 64 11.27 -1.95 -16.34
N LYS A 65 11.41 -1.72 -17.66
CA LYS A 65 12.55 -1.01 -18.25
C LYS A 65 12.12 0.21 -19.10
N PRO A 66 12.24 1.47 -18.62
CA PRO A 66 12.07 2.71 -19.42
C PRO A 66 12.98 2.89 -20.65
N GLU A 67 12.57 3.78 -21.55
CA GLU A 67 13.18 4.15 -22.84
C GLU A 67 14.18 5.32 -22.75
N GLN A 68 15.28 5.22 -23.53
CA GLN A 68 16.30 6.28 -23.73
C GLN A 68 16.01 7.27 -24.80
N VAL A 69 15.57 8.45 -24.39
CA VAL A 69 15.41 9.59 -25.28
C VAL A 69 16.73 10.32 -25.51
N SER A 70 17.48 10.69 -24.45
CA SER A 70 18.79 11.39 -24.56
C SER A 70 19.58 11.25 -23.28
N ALA A 71 20.91 11.37 -23.18
CA ALA A 71 21.68 11.12 -21.94
C ALA A 71 21.13 11.70 -20.59
N GLN A 72 20.20 12.67 -20.64
CA GLN A 72 19.47 13.27 -19.52
C GLN A 72 17.93 13.07 -19.47
N GLU A 73 17.28 12.34 -20.39
CA GLU A 73 15.80 12.20 -20.43
C GLU A 73 15.24 10.78 -20.72
N TRP A 74 14.46 10.22 -19.79
CA TRP A 74 13.88 8.87 -19.83
C TRP A 74 12.40 8.95 -19.97
N LYS A 75 11.86 8.09 -20.82
CA LYS A 75 10.43 7.91 -20.90
C LYS A 75 10.02 6.58 -20.25
N TYR A 76 9.04 6.67 -19.35
CA TYR A 76 8.39 5.54 -18.69
C TYR A 76 6.96 5.42 -19.21
N ASP A 77 6.50 4.19 -19.30
CA ASP A 77 5.14 3.75 -19.62
C ASP A 77 4.92 2.40 -18.90
N VAL A 78 4.76 2.48 -17.58
CA VAL A 78 4.81 1.35 -16.64
C VAL A 78 3.43 0.75 -16.45
N LYS A 79 3.27 -0.57 -16.52
CA LYS A 79 2.02 -1.26 -16.13
C LYS A 79 2.17 -1.91 -14.76
N LEU A 80 1.28 -1.57 -13.83
CA LEU A 80 1.13 -2.19 -12.52
C LEU A 80 -0.24 -2.86 -12.44
N TYR A 81 -0.35 -3.97 -11.72
CA TYR A 81 -1.50 -4.86 -11.72
C TYR A 81 -2.15 -4.93 -10.34
N GLY A 82 -3.47 -4.76 -10.29
CA GLY A 82 -4.28 -4.90 -9.09
C GLY A 82 -4.42 -6.36 -8.66
N ILE A 83 -5.11 -6.54 -7.53
CA ILE A 83 -5.32 -7.84 -6.90
C ILE A 83 -6.04 -8.86 -7.81
N GLU A 84 -6.96 -8.40 -8.67
CA GLU A 84 -7.73 -9.25 -9.59
C GLU A 84 -6.80 -9.97 -10.57
N SER A 85 -5.79 -9.25 -11.07
CA SER A 85 -4.80 -9.77 -12.00
C SER A 85 -3.79 -10.71 -11.32
N LEU A 86 -3.55 -10.56 -10.01
CA LEU A 86 -2.59 -11.41 -9.28
C LEU A 86 -3.03 -12.88 -9.19
N LEU A 87 -4.32 -13.16 -9.37
CA LEU A 87 -4.88 -14.53 -9.31
C LEU A 87 -4.27 -15.46 -10.38
N LYS A 88 -3.89 -14.90 -11.53
CA LYS A 88 -3.22 -15.58 -12.65
C LYS A 88 -1.86 -16.19 -12.29
N ARG A 89 -1.29 -15.84 -11.14
CA ARG A 89 0.03 -16.34 -10.69
C ARG A 89 -0.02 -17.71 -10.04
N PHE A 90 -1.20 -18.18 -9.60
CA PHE A 90 -1.32 -19.33 -8.70
C PHE A 90 -2.15 -20.44 -9.34
N LEU A 91 -1.68 -21.68 -9.19
CA LEU A 91 -2.42 -22.90 -9.55
C LEU A 91 -3.38 -23.28 -8.43
N VAL A 92 -4.48 -23.94 -8.78
CA VAL A 92 -5.33 -24.60 -7.78
C VAL A 92 -4.68 -25.93 -7.37
N LEU A 93 -4.42 -26.10 -6.08
CA LEU A 93 -3.73 -27.28 -5.54
C LEU A 93 -4.63 -28.02 -4.54
N ASN A 94 -4.69 -29.35 -4.67
CA ASN A 94 -5.34 -30.20 -3.67
C ASN A 94 -4.32 -30.62 -2.61
N ASP A 95 -4.48 -30.15 -1.38
CA ASP A 95 -3.54 -30.36 -0.26
C ASP A 95 -3.98 -31.47 0.72
N THR A 96 -4.99 -32.29 0.37
CA THR A 96 -5.75 -33.10 1.35
C THR A 96 -4.90 -34.11 2.15
N ASP A 97 -3.67 -34.41 1.75
CA ASP A 97 -2.71 -35.22 2.51
C ASP A 97 -1.27 -34.63 2.52
N GLY A 98 -1.13 -33.32 2.28
CA GLY A 98 0.17 -32.65 2.18
C GLY A 98 0.95 -32.93 0.89
N ALA A 99 0.29 -33.49 -0.12
CA ALA A 99 0.79 -33.53 -1.50
C ALA A 99 0.28 -32.27 -2.22
N ASP A 100 1.16 -31.48 -2.83
CA ASP A 100 0.78 -30.33 -3.66
C ASP A 100 0.36 -30.81 -5.06
N GLU A 101 -0.79 -31.48 -5.18
CA GLU A 101 -1.23 -32.10 -6.43
C GLU A 101 -1.99 -31.11 -7.33
N PRO A 102 -1.48 -30.78 -8.55
CA PRO A 102 -2.12 -29.87 -9.49
C PRO A 102 -2.99 -30.56 -10.54
N VAL A 103 -3.25 -31.87 -10.38
CA VAL A 103 -4.06 -32.70 -11.29
C VAL A 103 -5.03 -33.54 -10.47
N PHE A 104 -6.28 -33.09 -10.38
CA PHE A 104 -7.33 -33.81 -9.67
C PHE A 104 -8.72 -33.32 -10.12
N THR A 105 -9.72 -34.17 -9.96
CA THR A 105 -11.12 -33.77 -10.18
C THR A 105 -11.81 -33.58 -8.83
N LEU A 106 -12.56 -32.50 -8.66
CA LEU A 106 -13.36 -32.25 -7.46
C LEU A 106 -14.84 -32.15 -7.82
N THR A 107 -15.67 -32.80 -7.01
CA THR A 107 -17.14 -32.66 -7.03
C THR A 107 -17.60 -32.01 -5.74
N ALA A 108 -17.95 -30.73 -5.78
CA ALA A 108 -18.36 -29.95 -4.60
C ALA A 108 -19.32 -28.81 -4.98
N PRO A 109 -20.02 -28.17 -4.02
CA PRO A 109 -20.80 -26.98 -4.32
C PRO A 109 -19.85 -25.85 -4.79
N PRO A 110 -20.29 -24.88 -5.62
CA PRO A 110 -19.47 -23.77 -6.08
C PRO A 110 -18.67 -23.09 -4.97
N ARG A 111 -19.27 -22.88 -3.79
CA ARG A 111 -18.55 -22.33 -2.62
C ARG A 111 -17.36 -23.19 -2.18
N GLY A 112 -17.47 -24.52 -2.24
CA GLY A 112 -16.38 -25.44 -1.93
C GLY A 112 -15.21 -25.29 -2.90
N HIS A 113 -15.51 -25.12 -4.19
CA HIS A 113 -14.49 -24.81 -5.21
C HIS A 113 -13.82 -23.45 -4.96
N VAL A 114 -14.60 -22.39 -4.70
CA VAL A 114 -14.04 -21.06 -4.39
C VAL A 114 -13.19 -21.09 -3.12
N ALA A 115 -13.58 -21.86 -2.10
CA ALA A 115 -12.78 -22.03 -0.88
C ALA A 115 -11.42 -22.70 -1.16
N LEU A 116 -11.40 -23.71 -2.03
CA LEU A 116 -10.16 -24.35 -2.46
C LEU A 116 -9.25 -23.38 -3.23
N ILE A 117 -9.85 -22.58 -4.12
CA ILE A 117 -9.13 -21.56 -4.91
C ILE A 117 -8.56 -20.48 -3.98
N VAL A 118 -9.37 -19.91 -3.08
CA VAL A 118 -8.93 -18.92 -2.09
C VAL A 118 -7.81 -19.46 -1.20
N ARG A 119 -7.89 -20.74 -0.80
CA ARG A 119 -6.81 -21.39 -0.07
C ARG A 119 -5.53 -21.49 -0.90
N SER A 120 -5.63 -21.86 -2.17
CA SER A 120 -4.48 -21.93 -3.08
C SER A 120 -3.83 -20.55 -3.29
N ILE A 121 -4.62 -19.49 -3.42
CA ILE A 121 -4.15 -18.10 -3.50
C ILE A 121 -3.41 -17.70 -2.21
N ASN A 122 -4.00 -17.98 -1.06
CA ASN A 122 -3.41 -17.70 0.26
C ASN A 122 -2.08 -18.44 0.45
N ASN A 123 -2.00 -19.72 0.09
CA ASN A 123 -0.78 -20.51 0.14
C ASN A 123 0.30 -19.94 -0.79
N GLY A 124 -0.08 -19.55 -2.02
CA GLY A 124 0.81 -18.95 -3.00
C GLY A 124 1.33 -17.55 -2.63
N MET A 125 0.59 -16.80 -1.80
CA MET A 125 0.98 -15.50 -1.27
C MET A 125 1.59 -15.61 0.14
N ASP A 126 2.70 -16.34 0.26
CA ASP A 126 3.46 -16.52 1.50
C ASP A 126 2.64 -17.06 2.69
N ASN A 127 1.66 -17.94 2.42
CA ASN A 127 0.73 -18.49 3.42
C ASN A 127 -0.04 -17.42 4.21
N THR A 128 -0.46 -16.34 3.52
CA THR A 128 -1.36 -15.35 4.11
C THR A 128 -2.74 -15.94 4.41
N THR A 129 -3.53 -15.23 5.21
CA THR A 129 -4.95 -15.56 5.45
C THR A 129 -5.88 -14.43 5.00
N ASP A 130 -5.35 -13.45 4.28
CA ASP A 130 -6.06 -12.22 3.95
C ASP A 130 -7.13 -12.41 2.87
N TRP A 131 -6.97 -13.41 1.98
CA TRP A 131 -8.00 -13.73 0.99
C TRP A 131 -9.14 -14.53 1.59
N LYS A 132 -10.38 -14.13 1.27
CA LYS A 132 -11.62 -14.65 1.84
C LYS A 132 -12.64 -15.01 0.77
N VAL A 133 -13.49 -15.99 1.07
CA VAL A 133 -14.66 -16.31 0.22
C VAL A 133 -15.80 -15.36 0.56
N GLY A 134 -16.26 -14.62 -0.44
CA GLY A 134 -17.42 -13.73 -0.36
C GLY A 134 -18.72 -14.45 -0.72
N THR A 135 -19.59 -13.74 -1.46
CA THR A 135 -20.86 -14.27 -1.95
C THR A 135 -20.61 -15.23 -3.11
N VAL A 136 -21.15 -16.45 -3.01
CA VAL A 136 -21.08 -17.46 -4.06
C VAL A 136 -22.49 -17.95 -4.36
N GLU A 137 -22.89 -17.85 -5.63
CA GLU A 137 -24.12 -18.39 -6.18
C GLU A 137 -23.96 -19.87 -6.54
N GLY A 138 -25.08 -20.60 -6.51
CA GLY A 138 -25.13 -22.03 -6.74
C GLY A 138 -24.87 -22.87 -5.48
N THR A 139 -25.74 -23.86 -5.26
CA THR A 139 -25.67 -24.78 -4.10
C THR A 139 -25.47 -26.23 -4.51
N ASP A 140 -25.70 -26.55 -5.78
CA ASP A 140 -25.60 -27.90 -6.30
C ASP A 140 -24.13 -28.26 -6.54
N ASN A 141 -23.76 -29.53 -6.42
CA ASN A 141 -22.39 -29.95 -6.67
C ASN A 141 -22.08 -29.81 -8.16
N ILE A 142 -20.99 -29.11 -8.47
CA ILE A 142 -20.42 -29.05 -9.82
C ILE A 142 -19.16 -29.92 -9.85
N VAL A 143 -18.84 -30.45 -11.03
CA VAL A 143 -17.59 -31.20 -11.25
C VAL A 143 -16.63 -30.31 -12.01
N ILE A 144 -15.46 -30.06 -11.43
CA ILE A 144 -14.37 -29.33 -12.10
C ILE A 144 -13.15 -30.23 -12.12
N ASP A 145 -12.58 -30.35 -13.32
CA ASP A 145 -11.31 -31.02 -13.50
C ASP A 145 -10.18 -29.98 -13.43
N TYR A 146 -9.33 -30.11 -12.41
CA TYR A 146 -8.21 -29.22 -12.15
C TYR A 146 -6.93 -29.84 -12.69
N GLU A 147 -6.79 -29.90 -14.02
CA GLU A 147 -5.54 -30.29 -14.67
C GLU A 147 -4.71 -29.04 -14.98
N GLY A 148 -3.78 -28.69 -14.09
CA GLY A 148 -2.87 -27.54 -14.30
C GLY A 148 -3.56 -26.17 -14.38
N LYS A 149 -4.78 -26.03 -13.84
CA LYS A 149 -5.59 -24.81 -13.94
C LYS A 149 -5.13 -23.71 -13.00
N TYR A 150 -5.05 -22.49 -13.53
CA TYR A 150 -4.80 -21.29 -12.72
C TYR A 150 -6.06 -20.85 -11.97
N CYS A 151 -5.87 -20.10 -10.88
CA CYS A 151 -6.95 -19.70 -9.99
C CYS A 151 -8.02 -18.84 -10.68
N ASP A 152 -7.67 -17.99 -11.64
CA ASP A 152 -8.62 -17.17 -12.40
C ASP A 152 -9.41 -17.99 -13.43
N GLU A 153 -8.75 -18.93 -14.13
CA GLU A 153 -9.40 -19.89 -15.03
C GLU A 153 -10.37 -20.78 -14.27
N ALA A 154 -9.96 -21.27 -13.11
CA ALA A 154 -10.80 -22.03 -12.20
C ALA A 154 -12.01 -21.21 -11.71
N LEU A 155 -11.82 -19.94 -11.33
CA LEU A 155 -12.94 -19.07 -10.92
C LEU A 155 -13.90 -18.80 -12.07
N LYS A 156 -13.39 -18.66 -13.30
CA LYS A 156 -14.18 -18.52 -14.52
C LYS A 156 -15.05 -19.76 -14.74
N GLU A 157 -14.47 -20.95 -14.69
CA GLU A 157 -15.23 -22.20 -14.86
C GLU A 157 -16.22 -22.44 -13.70
N VAL A 158 -15.86 -22.10 -12.46
CA VAL A 158 -16.80 -22.15 -11.33
C VAL A 158 -17.98 -21.21 -11.57
N ALA A 159 -17.75 -19.98 -12.05
CA ALA A 159 -18.81 -19.02 -12.35
C ALA A 159 -19.71 -19.50 -13.49
N GLU A 160 -19.14 -20.06 -14.55
CA GLU A 160 -19.87 -20.64 -15.68
C GLU A 160 -20.74 -21.84 -15.25
N LYS A 161 -20.21 -22.73 -14.42
CA LYS A 161 -20.93 -23.92 -13.92
C LYS A 161 -21.87 -23.63 -12.75
N ALA A 162 -21.71 -22.51 -12.03
CA ALA A 162 -22.61 -22.11 -10.95
C ALA A 162 -23.98 -21.59 -11.46
N GLY A 163 -24.08 -21.27 -12.75
CA GLY A 163 -25.31 -20.82 -13.40
C GLY A 163 -25.72 -19.40 -13.01
N ASN A 164 -26.96 -19.01 -13.33
CA ASN A 164 -27.60 -17.72 -12.95
C ASN A 164 -26.91 -16.42 -13.43
N ARG A 165 -26.00 -16.49 -14.41
CA ARG A 165 -25.13 -15.37 -14.81
C ARG A 165 -24.19 -14.94 -13.67
N ALA A 166 -23.74 -15.92 -12.88
CA ALA A 166 -22.69 -15.69 -11.90
C ALA A 166 -21.41 -15.21 -12.62
N GLU A 167 -20.76 -14.22 -12.01
CA GLU A 167 -19.51 -13.65 -12.48
C GLU A 167 -18.50 -13.77 -11.34
N TRP A 168 -17.22 -13.89 -11.64
CA TRP A 168 -16.20 -13.80 -10.60
C TRP A 168 -15.66 -12.38 -10.56
N TRP A 169 -15.47 -11.85 -9.36
CA TRP A 169 -14.92 -10.51 -9.16
C TRP A 169 -14.37 -10.39 -7.73
N CYS A 170 -13.40 -9.49 -7.56
CA CYS A 170 -12.79 -9.25 -6.26
C CYS A 170 -13.24 -7.90 -5.69
N GLU A 171 -13.42 -7.88 -4.37
CA GLU A 171 -13.66 -6.68 -3.59
C GLU A 171 -12.61 -6.63 -2.48
N GLY A 172 -11.51 -5.90 -2.73
CA GLY A 172 -10.28 -6.17 -1.99
C GLY A 172 -9.93 -7.67 -2.08
N GLN A 173 -9.38 -8.25 -1.02
CA GLN A 173 -9.00 -9.67 -1.01
C GLN A 173 -10.20 -10.63 -0.83
N THR A 174 -11.44 -10.18 -1.07
CA THR A 174 -12.65 -11.02 -1.01
C THR A 174 -13.04 -11.47 -2.42
N VAL A 175 -13.09 -12.78 -2.68
CA VAL A 175 -13.50 -13.35 -3.98
C VAL A 175 -14.99 -13.67 -3.96
N ASN A 176 -15.74 -13.08 -4.87
CA ASN A 176 -17.16 -13.35 -5.08
C ASN A 176 -17.36 -14.13 -6.38
N VAL A 177 -18.32 -15.06 -6.39
CA VAL A 177 -18.82 -15.75 -7.59
C VAL A 177 -20.33 -15.57 -7.63
N CYS A 178 -20.76 -14.39 -8.07
CA CYS A 178 -22.14 -13.96 -8.19
C CYS A 178 -22.18 -12.78 -9.16
N ARG A 179 -23.37 -12.36 -9.59
CA ARG A 179 -23.45 -11.19 -10.47
C ARG A 179 -22.82 -9.94 -9.84
N CYS A 180 -21.95 -9.25 -10.58
CA CYS A 180 -21.25 -8.05 -10.10
C CYS A 180 -22.13 -6.81 -10.26
N GLU A 181 -23.02 -6.58 -9.31
CA GLU A 181 -23.89 -5.39 -9.28
C GLU A 181 -23.86 -4.73 -7.91
N GLN A 182 -23.30 -3.52 -7.84
CA GLN A 182 -23.01 -2.85 -6.58
C GLN A 182 -23.43 -1.38 -6.59
N GLY A 183 -23.79 -0.90 -5.39
CA GLY A 183 -24.09 0.50 -5.11
C GLY A 183 -25.45 1.01 -5.64
N GLU A 184 -25.74 2.28 -5.34
CA GLU A 184 -26.93 2.97 -5.82
C GLU A 184 -26.85 3.28 -7.32
N GLU A 185 -27.99 3.21 -8.00
CA GLU A 185 -28.06 3.50 -9.44
C GLU A 185 -27.76 4.97 -9.74
N VAL A 186 -26.81 5.24 -10.63
CA VAL A 186 -26.44 6.60 -11.08
C VAL A 186 -27.04 6.89 -12.44
N THR A 187 -27.59 8.08 -12.63
CA THR A 187 -28.11 8.51 -13.95
C THR A 187 -27.02 9.21 -14.75
N LEU A 188 -26.75 8.73 -15.98
CA LEU A 188 -25.77 9.29 -16.91
C LEU A 188 -26.37 9.48 -18.31
N GLY A 189 -25.97 10.52 -19.03
CA GLY A 189 -26.41 10.77 -20.40
C GLY A 189 -25.57 11.84 -21.10
N TYR A 190 -25.76 12.01 -22.41
CA TYR A 190 -25.05 13.07 -23.15
C TYR A 190 -25.42 14.46 -22.61
N GLY A 191 -24.43 15.21 -22.13
CA GLY A 191 -24.63 16.50 -21.44
C GLY A 191 -25.12 16.38 -19.99
N LYS A 192 -25.14 15.16 -19.43
CA LYS A 192 -25.43 14.81 -18.04
C LYS A 192 -24.41 13.78 -17.55
N GLY A 193 -23.15 14.20 -17.42
CA GLY A 193 -22.04 13.34 -16.99
C GLY A 193 -21.29 12.61 -18.10
N LEU A 194 -21.81 12.60 -19.36
CA LEU A 194 -21.12 12.02 -20.53
C LEU A 194 -20.91 13.06 -21.64
N THR A 195 -19.75 13.02 -22.28
CA THR A 195 -19.40 13.87 -23.44
C THR A 195 -19.66 13.20 -24.79
N GLY A 196 -19.86 11.87 -24.78
CA GLY A 196 -20.13 11.07 -25.97
C GLY A 196 -20.82 9.76 -25.62
N LEU A 197 -21.43 9.13 -26.63
CA LEU A 197 -22.04 7.81 -26.48
C LEU A 197 -21.96 7.04 -27.80
N GLU A 198 -21.16 5.99 -27.80
CA GLU A 198 -20.96 5.07 -28.91
C GLU A 198 -21.53 3.70 -28.56
N CYS A 199 -22.16 3.03 -29.52
CA CYS A 199 -22.74 1.70 -29.36
C CYS A 199 -21.95 0.71 -30.21
N ASP A 200 -21.51 -0.37 -29.57
CA ASP A 200 -20.77 -1.50 -30.14
C ASP A 200 -21.43 -2.81 -29.67
N MET A 201 -20.95 -3.97 -30.14
CA MET A 201 -21.33 -5.28 -29.59
C MET A 201 -20.22 -5.78 -28.64
N ALA A 202 -20.58 -6.49 -27.58
CA ALA A 202 -19.61 -7.18 -26.73
C ALA A 202 -18.89 -8.30 -27.50
N ASP A 203 -17.58 -8.45 -27.30
CA ASP A 203 -16.76 -9.42 -28.02
C ASP A 203 -17.06 -10.86 -27.54
N ASN A 204 -17.13 -11.83 -28.47
CA ASN A 204 -17.35 -13.25 -28.20
C ASN A 204 -18.62 -13.64 -27.41
N ALA A 205 -19.56 -12.72 -27.17
CA ALA A 205 -20.85 -13.03 -26.57
C ALA A 205 -21.76 -13.74 -27.60
N LYS A 206 -22.27 -14.93 -27.24
CA LYS A 206 -23.21 -15.71 -28.08
C LYS A 206 -24.51 -14.93 -28.30
N PHE A 207 -24.61 -14.22 -29.44
CA PHE A 207 -25.80 -13.45 -29.79
C PHE A 207 -26.76 -14.27 -30.68
N TYR A 208 -28.00 -14.42 -30.23
CA TYR A 208 -29.06 -15.02 -31.03
C TYR A 208 -30.42 -14.40 -30.72
N THR A 209 -31.33 -14.54 -31.67
CA THR A 209 -32.73 -14.13 -31.51
C THR A 209 -33.70 -15.25 -31.85
N ARG A 210 -33.21 -16.39 -32.33
CA ARG A 210 -33.98 -17.61 -32.59
C ARG A 210 -33.19 -18.83 -32.13
N LEU A 211 -33.67 -19.50 -31.10
CA LEU A 211 -33.09 -20.74 -30.60
C LEU A 211 -33.76 -21.95 -31.28
N TYR A 212 -32.93 -22.87 -31.77
CA TYR A 212 -33.30 -24.22 -32.20
C TYR A 212 -32.87 -25.22 -31.12
N PRO A 213 -33.73 -25.49 -30.13
CA PRO A 213 -33.41 -26.44 -29.07
C PRO A 213 -33.64 -27.88 -29.57
N ILE A 214 -32.71 -28.77 -29.27
CA ILE A 214 -32.76 -30.18 -29.67
C ILE A 214 -33.01 -31.07 -28.46
N GLY A 215 -34.15 -31.74 -28.44
CA GLY A 215 -34.48 -32.70 -27.40
C GLY A 215 -33.63 -33.98 -27.47
N SER A 216 -33.53 -34.67 -26.33
CA SER A 216 -32.83 -35.95 -26.21
C SER A 216 -33.51 -37.07 -27.01
N SER A 217 -32.75 -38.11 -27.35
CA SER A 217 -33.24 -39.37 -27.95
C SER A 217 -33.37 -40.50 -26.92
N LYS A 218 -32.95 -40.29 -25.67
CA LYS A 218 -32.96 -41.27 -24.59
C LYS A 218 -34.40 -41.72 -24.30
N ASN A 219 -34.63 -43.03 -24.14
CA ASN A 219 -35.96 -43.63 -23.86
C ASN A 219 -37.09 -43.33 -24.89
N ILE A 220 -36.71 -43.02 -26.14
CA ILE A 220 -37.66 -42.75 -27.23
C ILE A 220 -37.58 -43.87 -28.27
N ASP A 221 -38.75 -44.38 -28.65
CA ASP A 221 -38.94 -45.22 -29.82
C ASP A 221 -39.51 -44.37 -30.97
N PRO A 222 -38.74 -44.13 -32.04
CA PRO A 222 -39.16 -43.28 -33.14
C PRO A 222 -40.44 -43.78 -33.84
N GLU A 223 -40.66 -45.09 -33.91
CA GLU A 223 -41.83 -45.66 -34.60
C GLU A 223 -43.13 -45.38 -33.83
N LYS A 224 -43.04 -45.28 -32.50
CA LYS A 224 -44.20 -45.08 -31.64
C LYS A 224 -44.45 -43.62 -31.25
N TYR A 225 -43.39 -42.86 -30.95
CA TYR A 225 -43.50 -41.43 -30.63
C TYR A 225 -43.69 -40.57 -31.90
N GLY A 226 -43.27 -41.08 -33.08
CA GLY A 226 -43.39 -40.39 -34.36
C GLY A 226 -42.21 -39.46 -34.70
N HIS A 227 -41.31 -39.25 -33.74
CA HIS A 227 -40.09 -38.46 -33.89
C HIS A 227 -38.91 -39.18 -33.24
N SER A 228 -37.69 -38.97 -33.76
CA SER A 228 -36.47 -39.60 -33.22
C SER A 228 -35.92 -38.94 -31.95
N ARG A 229 -36.45 -37.77 -31.58
CA ARG A 229 -36.02 -36.94 -30.45
C ARG A 229 -37.23 -36.26 -29.83
N LEU A 230 -37.15 -35.95 -28.54
CA LEU A 230 -38.19 -35.22 -27.81
C LEU A 230 -38.50 -33.88 -28.50
N GLN A 231 -39.78 -33.54 -28.66
CA GLN A 231 -40.21 -32.30 -29.30
C GLN A 231 -40.69 -31.28 -28.26
N LEU A 232 -40.71 -30.00 -28.61
CA LEU A 232 -41.44 -29.01 -27.82
C LEU A 232 -42.95 -29.26 -27.89
N PRO A 233 -43.73 -28.84 -26.88
CA PRO A 233 -45.18 -28.97 -26.88
C PRO A 233 -45.79 -28.44 -28.18
N GLY A 234 -46.61 -29.26 -28.84
CA GLY A 234 -47.24 -28.91 -30.11
C GLY A 234 -46.34 -29.00 -31.36
N GLY A 235 -45.11 -29.54 -31.24
CA GLY A 235 -44.21 -29.76 -32.38
C GLY A 235 -43.49 -28.49 -32.86
N VAL A 236 -43.34 -27.49 -31.99
CA VAL A 236 -42.61 -26.25 -32.27
C VAL A 236 -41.12 -26.56 -32.48
N LYS A 237 -40.50 -25.96 -33.51
CA LYS A 237 -39.09 -26.24 -33.88
C LYS A 237 -38.07 -25.22 -33.39
N HIS A 238 -38.53 -24.02 -33.03
CA HIS A 238 -37.68 -22.93 -32.58
C HIS A 238 -38.47 -21.98 -31.69
N VAL A 239 -37.76 -21.23 -30.86
CA VAL A 239 -38.32 -20.18 -30.00
C VAL A 239 -37.64 -18.87 -30.36
N ASP A 240 -38.44 -17.84 -30.62
CA ASP A 240 -37.97 -16.49 -30.98
C ASP A 240 -37.89 -15.60 -29.75
N VAL A 241 -36.79 -14.87 -29.61
CA VAL A 241 -36.53 -13.90 -28.55
C VAL A 241 -35.98 -12.63 -29.18
N ASN A 242 -36.62 -11.48 -28.93
CA ASN A 242 -36.17 -10.17 -29.43
C ASN A 242 -36.00 -10.03 -30.96
N VAL A 243 -36.59 -10.93 -31.77
CA VAL A 243 -36.51 -10.90 -33.25
C VAL A 243 -37.03 -9.58 -33.83
N GLU A 244 -38.06 -8.99 -33.21
CA GLU A 244 -38.63 -7.71 -33.64
C GLU A 244 -37.64 -6.54 -33.49
N LYS A 245 -36.70 -6.64 -32.55
CA LYS A 245 -35.71 -5.59 -32.24
C LYS A 245 -34.42 -5.72 -33.06
N TYR A 246 -33.95 -6.94 -33.32
CA TYR A 246 -32.63 -7.19 -33.93
C TYR A 246 -32.63 -8.03 -35.21
N GLY A 247 -33.79 -8.46 -35.70
CA GLY A 247 -33.89 -9.41 -36.80
C GLY A 247 -33.57 -10.85 -36.36
N VAL A 248 -33.54 -11.79 -37.31
CA VAL A 248 -33.39 -13.23 -37.03
C VAL A 248 -31.91 -13.65 -37.04
N TRP A 249 -31.45 -14.21 -35.93
CA TRP A 249 -30.13 -14.79 -35.71
C TRP A 249 -30.30 -16.17 -35.08
N HIS A 250 -29.83 -17.20 -35.77
CA HIS A 250 -30.06 -18.59 -35.35
C HIS A 250 -29.01 -19.05 -34.34
N HIS A 251 -29.45 -19.70 -33.27
CA HIS A 251 -28.62 -20.52 -32.39
C HIS A 251 -29.14 -21.95 -32.37
N TYR A 252 -28.23 -22.91 -32.33
CA TYR A 252 -28.51 -24.33 -32.21
C TYR A 252 -27.99 -24.79 -30.86
N GLU A 253 -28.85 -25.45 -30.07
CA GLU A 253 -28.47 -25.95 -28.76
C GLU A 253 -29.05 -27.34 -28.53
N ALA A 254 -28.20 -28.30 -28.16
CA ALA A 254 -28.57 -29.69 -27.96
C ALA A 254 -28.10 -30.25 -26.62
N ASP A 255 -26.93 -29.81 -26.16
CA ASP A 255 -26.27 -30.37 -25.00
C ASP A 255 -26.99 -29.94 -23.72
N ALA A 256 -27.43 -28.67 -23.65
CA ALA A 256 -28.20 -28.13 -22.54
C ALA A 256 -29.54 -28.87 -22.28
N PHE A 257 -30.01 -29.65 -23.25
CA PHE A 257 -31.31 -30.35 -23.19
C PHE A 257 -31.16 -31.88 -23.28
N SER A 258 -29.93 -32.40 -23.30
CA SER A 258 -29.61 -33.81 -23.50
C SER A 258 -30.13 -34.74 -22.38
N ASP A 259 -30.28 -34.21 -21.17
CA ASP A 259 -30.81 -34.92 -20.00
C ASP A 259 -32.32 -34.82 -19.80
N ILE A 260 -33.00 -34.10 -20.69
CA ILE A 260 -34.46 -33.99 -20.69
C ILE A 260 -35.02 -35.01 -21.67
N TYR A 261 -35.56 -36.09 -21.10
CA TYR A 261 -36.14 -37.20 -21.83
C TYR A 261 -37.25 -37.84 -21.00
N PRO A 262 -38.16 -38.63 -21.63
CA PRO A 262 -39.17 -39.38 -20.91
C PRO A 262 -38.51 -40.32 -19.90
N LYS A 263 -38.70 -40.05 -18.61
CA LYS A 263 -38.10 -40.84 -17.54
C LYS A 263 -38.96 -40.89 -16.28
N ARG A 264 -38.70 -41.92 -15.49
CA ARG A 264 -39.26 -42.11 -14.14
C ARG A 264 -38.09 -42.33 -13.18
N THR A 265 -38.07 -41.56 -12.09
CA THR A 265 -37.19 -41.83 -10.96
C THR A 265 -37.88 -42.84 -10.03
N GLY A 266 -37.39 -44.08 -10.04
CA GLY A 266 -37.85 -45.16 -9.16
C GLY A 266 -37.15 -45.15 -7.81
N THR A 267 -37.63 -45.97 -6.87
CA THR A 267 -37.00 -46.13 -5.55
C THR A 267 -36.90 -47.61 -5.18
N VAL A 268 -35.70 -48.04 -4.83
CA VAL A 268 -35.42 -49.40 -4.41
C VAL A 268 -36.13 -49.68 -3.09
N SER A 269 -37.00 -50.68 -3.09
CA SER A 269 -37.79 -51.11 -1.93
C SER A 269 -37.10 -52.21 -1.12
N SER A 270 -36.38 -53.12 -1.78
CA SER A 270 -35.67 -54.24 -1.15
C SER A 270 -34.57 -54.76 -2.06
N VAL A 271 -33.50 -55.30 -1.48
CA VAL A 271 -32.34 -55.86 -2.19
C VAL A 271 -32.01 -57.25 -1.64
N ARG A 272 -31.62 -58.17 -2.52
CA ARG A 272 -31.05 -59.48 -2.17
C ARG A 272 -29.84 -59.78 -3.07
N SER A 273 -28.99 -60.70 -2.66
CA SER A 273 -27.86 -61.18 -3.47
C SER A 273 -27.78 -62.70 -3.47
N GLU A 274 -27.13 -63.25 -4.49
CA GLU A 274 -26.93 -64.68 -4.70
C GLU A 274 -25.49 -64.94 -5.19
N GLU A 275 -24.82 -65.95 -4.64
CA GLU A 275 -23.49 -66.37 -5.09
C GLU A 275 -23.62 -67.39 -6.22
N VAL A 276 -22.96 -67.10 -7.35
CA VAL A 276 -22.99 -67.91 -8.57
C VAL A 276 -21.54 -68.17 -9.01
N THR A 277 -21.30 -69.31 -9.65
CA THR A 277 -19.99 -69.64 -10.25
C THR A 277 -19.99 -69.33 -11.74
N ASP A 278 -18.94 -68.68 -12.22
CA ASP A 278 -18.71 -68.44 -13.66
C ASP A 278 -18.38 -69.73 -14.42
N GLU A 279 -18.16 -69.63 -15.75
CA GLU A 279 -17.81 -70.77 -16.60
C GLU A 279 -16.44 -71.41 -16.27
N ASP A 280 -15.57 -70.68 -15.56
CA ASP A 280 -14.24 -71.10 -15.11
C ASP A 280 -14.22 -71.65 -13.67
N GLY A 281 -15.36 -71.60 -12.97
CA GLY A 281 -15.54 -72.12 -11.61
C GLY A 281 -15.23 -71.12 -10.48
N ASN A 282 -15.04 -69.83 -10.77
CA ASN A 282 -14.83 -68.80 -9.77
C ASN A 282 -16.17 -68.27 -9.22
N PRO A 283 -16.32 -68.09 -7.90
CA PRO A 283 -17.52 -67.53 -7.31
C PRO A 283 -17.57 -66.01 -7.48
N PHE A 284 -18.69 -65.48 -7.97
CA PHE A 284 -19.03 -64.05 -7.99
C PHE A 284 -20.46 -63.83 -7.48
N LYS A 285 -20.82 -62.58 -7.18
CA LYS A 285 -22.11 -62.25 -6.53
C LYS A 285 -23.00 -61.45 -7.47
N ILE A 286 -24.25 -61.90 -7.63
CA ILE A 286 -25.29 -61.20 -8.40
C ILE A 286 -26.23 -60.49 -7.44
N PHE A 287 -26.58 -59.24 -7.75
CA PHE A 287 -27.49 -58.42 -6.94
C PHE A 287 -28.84 -58.25 -7.63
N TYR A 288 -29.91 -58.36 -6.83
CA TYR A 288 -31.29 -58.18 -7.26
C TYR A 288 -31.97 -57.11 -6.42
N PHE A 289 -32.79 -56.26 -7.04
CA PHE A 289 -33.59 -55.26 -6.33
C PHE A 289 -35.05 -55.20 -6.80
N LYS A 290 -35.94 -54.68 -5.95
CA LYS A 290 -37.37 -54.44 -6.27
C LYS A 290 -37.72 -52.96 -6.17
N ASP A 291 -38.68 -52.51 -6.96
CA ASP A 291 -39.41 -51.24 -6.77
C ASP A 291 -40.91 -51.53 -6.69
N ASN A 292 -41.47 -51.53 -5.48
CA ASN A 292 -42.90 -51.79 -5.27
C ASN A 292 -43.80 -50.68 -5.81
N SER A 293 -43.23 -49.51 -6.15
CA SER A 293 -43.95 -48.38 -6.74
C SER A 293 -43.91 -48.37 -8.26
N LEU A 294 -43.24 -49.33 -8.90
CA LEU A 294 -43.20 -49.47 -10.35
C LEU A 294 -44.55 -49.98 -10.88
N GLY A 295 -45.30 -49.09 -11.54
CA GLY A 295 -46.67 -49.36 -12.01
C GLY A 295 -46.80 -50.00 -13.39
N PHE A 296 -45.69 -50.37 -14.05
CA PHE A 296 -45.69 -50.99 -15.37
C PHE A 296 -44.61 -52.07 -15.46
N ASP A 297 -44.73 -52.98 -16.43
CA ASP A 297 -43.72 -54.01 -16.70
C ASP A 297 -42.70 -53.51 -17.73
N PRO A 298 -41.42 -53.29 -17.37
CA PRO A 298 -40.36 -52.86 -18.29
C PRO A 298 -40.19 -53.75 -19.53
N ASN A 299 -40.45 -55.06 -19.44
CA ASN A 299 -40.34 -55.98 -20.58
C ASN A 299 -41.38 -55.67 -21.68
N SER A 300 -42.51 -55.04 -21.33
CA SER A 300 -43.53 -54.62 -22.30
C SER A 300 -43.15 -53.37 -23.09
N TYR A 301 -42.01 -52.74 -22.76
CA TYR A 301 -41.58 -51.47 -23.33
C TYR A 301 -40.12 -51.50 -23.82
N GLU A 302 -39.58 -52.66 -24.16
CA GLU A 302 -38.24 -52.77 -24.73
C GLU A 302 -38.13 -52.04 -26.09
N ILE A 303 -36.96 -51.44 -26.32
CA ILE A 303 -36.60 -50.84 -27.61
C ILE A 303 -35.73 -51.85 -28.37
N GLY A 304 -36.10 -52.17 -29.61
CA GLY A 304 -35.42 -53.20 -30.40
C GLY A 304 -33.92 -52.95 -30.55
N GLY A 305 -33.09 -53.95 -30.25
CA GLY A 305 -31.63 -53.89 -30.36
C GLY A 305 -30.91 -53.20 -29.20
N LYS A 306 -31.62 -52.75 -28.15
CA LYS A 306 -31.04 -52.15 -26.95
C LYS A 306 -31.29 -53.00 -25.71
N VAL A 307 -30.28 -53.10 -24.84
CA VAL A 307 -30.37 -53.75 -23.53
C VAL A 307 -30.85 -52.76 -22.48
N LYS A 308 -31.69 -53.22 -21.55
CA LYS A 308 -32.21 -52.42 -20.44
C LYS A 308 -31.07 -52.03 -19.52
N ARG A 309 -31.09 -50.79 -19.06
CA ARG A 309 -30.06 -50.25 -18.18
C ARG A 309 -30.69 -49.54 -16.99
N VAL A 310 -29.97 -49.53 -15.88
CA VAL A 310 -30.34 -48.88 -14.63
C VAL A 310 -29.20 -47.96 -14.22
N SER A 311 -29.50 -46.68 -14.03
CA SER A 311 -28.57 -45.72 -13.43
C SER A 311 -29.05 -45.34 -12.06
N PHE A 312 -28.24 -45.62 -11.03
CA PHE A 312 -28.52 -45.16 -9.68
C PHE A 312 -28.28 -43.65 -9.58
N GLN A 313 -29.13 -42.98 -8.80
CA GLN A 313 -29.13 -41.53 -8.65
C GLN A 313 -28.45 -41.13 -7.35
N GLU A 314 -28.10 -39.86 -7.24
CA GLU A 314 -27.46 -39.26 -6.05
C GLU A 314 -28.15 -39.70 -4.74
N GLY A 315 -27.33 -40.11 -3.77
CA GLY A 315 -27.76 -40.71 -2.50
C GLY A 315 -27.62 -42.24 -2.45
N SER A 316 -27.36 -42.91 -3.57
CA SER A 316 -26.92 -44.32 -3.63
C SER A 316 -25.40 -44.39 -3.68
N GLU A 317 -24.81 -45.42 -3.07
CA GLU A 317 -23.37 -45.73 -3.19
C GLU A 317 -22.98 -46.24 -4.59
N LEU A 318 -23.96 -46.51 -5.45
CA LEU A 318 -23.76 -46.86 -6.86
C LEU A 318 -23.97 -45.68 -7.82
N ALA A 319 -24.24 -44.47 -7.30
CA ALA A 319 -24.35 -43.28 -8.13
C ALA A 319 -23.00 -42.95 -8.76
N GLY A 320 -22.96 -42.77 -10.09
CA GLY A 320 -21.71 -42.50 -10.81
C GLY A 320 -20.80 -43.73 -10.99
N LEU A 321 -21.31 -44.95 -10.76
CA LEU A 321 -20.58 -46.21 -10.97
C LEU A 321 -21.28 -47.08 -12.02
N GLY A 322 -20.49 -47.96 -12.65
CA GLY A 322 -20.94 -48.85 -13.74
C GLY A 322 -20.20 -48.54 -15.05
N ASP A 323 -20.75 -49.02 -16.16
CA ASP A 323 -20.25 -48.65 -17.49
C ASP A 323 -20.70 -47.23 -17.84
N GLU A 324 -19.89 -46.51 -18.61
CA GLU A 324 -20.13 -45.10 -18.97
C GLU A 324 -20.49 -44.98 -20.45
N GLU A 325 -21.53 -44.21 -20.75
CA GLU A 325 -21.88 -43.78 -22.11
C GLU A 325 -22.47 -42.36 -22.05
N ASP A 326 -21.90 -41.44 -22.82
CA ASP A 326 -22.30 -40.02 -22.92
C ASP A 326 -22.44 -39.33 -21.54
N GLY A 327 -21.45 -39.49 -20.66
CA GLY A 327 -21.38 -38.90 -19.32
C GLY A 327 -22.33 -39.52 -18.29
N THR A 328 -23.03 -40.59 -18.65
CA THR A 328 -23.99 -41.27 -17.76
C THR A 328 -23.50 -42.67 -17.39
N TYR A 329 -23.29 -42.91 -16.10
CA TYR A 329 -22.95 -44.22 -15.56
C TYR A 329 -24.18 -45.11 -15.40
N TYR A 330 -24.08 -46.39 -15.78
CA TYR A 330 -25.18 -47.35 -15.72
C TYR A 330 -24.72 -48.79 -15.46
N PHE A 331 -25.68 -49.60 -15.02
CA PHE A 331 -25.57 -51.07 -15.01
C PHE A 331 -26.57 -51.65 -16.00
N GLU A 332 -26.16 -52.64 -16.80
CA GLU A 332 -27.14 -53.45 -17.53
C GLU A 332 -28.03 -54.20 -16.54
N ALA A 333 -29.31 -54.32 -16.86
CA ALA A 333 -30.27 -54.93 -15.96
C ALA A 333 -31.27 -55.82 -16.70
N ASN A 334 -31.58 -56.98 -16.11
CA ASN A 334 -32.69 -57.82 -16.53
C ASN A 334 -33.87 -57.64 -15.59
N TYR A 335 -35.10 -57.76 -16.09
CA TYR A 335 -36.31 -57.66 -15.26
C TYR A 335 -37.13 -58.94 -15.35
N ASN A 336 -37.47 -59.50 -14.19
CA ASN A 336 -38.31 -60.68 -14.09
C ASN A 336 -39.77 -60.27 -13.80
N SER A 337 -40.66 -60.48 -14.77
CA SER A 337 -42.08 -60.10 -14.68
C SER A 337 -42.87 -60.89 -13.62
N ASP A 338 -42.44 -62.11 -13.25
CA ASP A 338 -43.14 -62.95 -12.26
C ASP A 338 -42.77 -62.56 -10.83
N THR A 339 -41.48 -62.28 -10.59
CA THR A 339 -40.97 -61.94 -9.25
C THR A 339 -40.91 -60.44 -8.96
N HIS A 340 -41.06 -59.62 -10.01
CA HIS A 340 -40.91 -58.16 -10.01
C HIS A 340 -39.51 -57.72 -9.53
N GLU A 341 -38.47 -58.43 -9.96
CA GLU A 341 -37.08 -58.18 -9.59
C GLU A 341 -36.26 -57.68 -10.78
N PHE A 342 -35.45 -56.65 -10.54
CA PHE A 342 -34.34 -56.29 -11.40
C PHE A 342 -33.10 -57.08 -10.98
N GLU A 343 -32.46 -57.74 -11.92
CA GLU A 343 -31.13 -58.34 -11.81
C GLU A 343 -30.12 -57.36 -12.39
N LEU A 344 -29.12 -56.94 -11.61
CA LEU A 344 -28.00 -56.13 -12.11
C LEU A 344 -26.92 -57.05 -12.67
N ILE A 345 -26.48 -56.77 -13.90
CA ILE A 345 -25.34 -57.47 -14.50
C ILE A 345 -24.06 -56.94 -13.85
N THR A 346 -23.26 -57.86 -13.31
CA THR A 346 -21.97 -57.55 -12.66
C THR A 346 -20.93 -57.14 -13.70
N THR A 347 -20.14 -56.11 -13.40
CA THR A 347 -19.02 -55.60 -14.21
C THR A 347 -17.70 -55.64 -13.42
N TRP A 348 -16.57 -55.59 -14.12
CA TRP A 348 -15.21 -55.58 -13.55
C TRP A 348 -14.40 -54.42 -14.15
N PRO A 349 -14.62 -53.18 -13.68
CA PRO A 349 -14.05 -51.99 -14.32
C PRO A 349 -12.60 -51.68 -13.90
N TYR A 350 -12.03 -52.43 -12.94
CA TYR A 350 -10.68 -52.21 -12.43
C TYR A 350 -9.76 -53.40 -12.75
N ASP A 351 -8.47 -53.12 -12.97
CA ASP A 351 -7.44 -54.12 -13.28
C ASP A 351 -7.10 -55.07 -12.10
N ASP A 352 -7.73 -54.89 -10.94
CA ASP A 352 -7.47 -55.64 -9.70
C ASP A 352 -8.55 -56.72 -9.40
N ASP A 353 -9.33 -57.11 -10.43
CA ASP A 353 -10.43 -58.08 -10.35
C ASP A 353 -11.59 -57.66 -9.42
N THR A 354 -11.70 -56.38 -9.05
CA THR A 354 -12.82 -55.88 -8.22
C THR A 354 -14.13 -55.89 -8.99
N GLN A 355 -15.10 -56.71 -8.54
CA GLN A 355 -16.46 -56.73 -9.07
C GLN A 355 -17.27 -55.50 -8.61
N LEU A 356 -18.17 -55.03 -9.48
CA LEU A 356 -19.21 -54.05 -9.16
C LEU A 356 -20.56 -54.53 -9.72
N PRO A 357 -21.65 -54.50 -8.93
CA PRO A 357 -21.73 -54.18 -7.50
C PRO A 357 -21.03 -55.22 -6.59
N ASN A 358 -20.61 -54.83 -5.38
CA ASN A 358 -19.97 -55.70 -4.37
C ASN A 358 -20.55 -55.49 -2.95
N ASP A 359 -19.99 -56.14 -1.93
CA ASP A 359 -20.52 -56.10 -0.55
C ASP A 359 -20.51 -54.69 0.08
N THR A 360 -19.63 -53.80 -0.37
CA THR A 360 -19.59 -52.40 0.07
C THR A 360 -20.45 -51.54 -0.85
N LEU A 361 -20.15 -51.54 -2.14
CA LEU A 361 -20.83 -50.76 -3.17
C LEU A 361 -21.95 -51.61 -3.80
N CYS A 362 -23.10 -51.69 -3.14
CA CYS A 362 -24.30 -52.43 -3.57
C CYS A 362 -25.56 -51.55 -3.55
N PRO A 363 -26.63 -51.92 -4.29
CA PRO A 363 -27.89 -51.19 -4.16
C PRO A 363 -28.46 -51.40 -2.74
N LYS A 364 -29.12 -50.37 -2.20
CA LYS A 364 -29.75 -50.40 -0.87
C LYS A 364 -31.23 -49.99 -0.92
N PRO A 365 -32.07 -50.47 0.01
CA PRO A 365 -33.42 -49.96 0.17
C PRO A 365 -33.41 -48.45 0.42
N GLY A 366 -34.17 -47.69 -0.37
CA GLY A 366 -34.18 -46.23 -0.37
C GLY A 366 -33.42 -45.58 -1.53
N ASP A 367 -32.55 -46.33 -2.21
CA ASP A 367 -31.79 -45.82 -3.35
C ASP A 367 -32.72 -45.42 -4.50
N LYS A 368 -32.41 -44.30 -5.14
CA LYS A 368 -33.15 -43.85 -6.33
C LYS A 368 -32.47 -44.36 -7.59
N TYR A 369 -33.25 -44.66 -8.61
CA TYR A 369 -32.73 -45.13 -9.89
C TYR A 369 -33.56 -44.63 -11.08
N ILE A 370 -32.95 -44.61 -12.26
CA ILE A 370 -33.62 -44.30 -13.53
C ILE A 370 -33.42 -45.49 -14.48
N LEU A 371 -34.49 -45.83 -15.20
CA LEU A 371 -34.46 -46.84 -16.26
C LEU A 371 -34.10 -46.21 -17.60
N TRP A 372 -33.28 -46.94 -18.34
CA TRP A 372 -32.72 -46.54 -19.62
C TRP A 372 -32.95 -47.62 -20.67
N ASN A 373 -32.90 -47.21 -21.94
CA ASN A 373 -33.08 -48.08 -23.10
C ASN A 373 -34.44 -48.82 -23.13
N ILE A 374 -35.43 -48.23 -22.48
CA ILE A 374 -36.84 -48.64 -22.57
C ILE A 374 -37.68 -47.47 -23.05
N ARG A 375 -38.74 -47.76 -23.79
CA ARG A 375 -39.75 -46.78 -24.15
C ARG A 375 -40.56 -46.48 -22.89
N MET A 376 -40.75 -45.21 -22.52
CA MET A 376 -41.63 -44.95 -21.37
C MET A 376 -43.11 -45.14 -21.73
N PRO A 377 -44.01 -45.37 -20.76
CA PRO A 377 -45.45 -45.25 -20.99
C PRO A 377 -45.84 -43.86 -21.52
N ASP A 378 -46.92 -43.80 -22.31
CA ASP A 378 -47.30 -42.61 -23.07
C ASP A 378 -47.54 -41.36 -22.19
N GLU A 379 -47.88 -41.55 -20.90
CA GLU A 379 -48.09 -40.48 -19.92
C GLU A 379 -46.83 -39.67 -19.56
N TYR A 380 -45.64 -40.25 -19.77
CA TYR A 380 -44.36 -39.59 -19.44
C TYR A 380 -43.86 -38.66 -20.54
N TYR A 381 -44.37 -38.76 -21.77
CA TYR A 381 -43.94 -37.91 -22.88
C TYR A 381 -44.41 -36.46 -22.71
N PRO A 382 -45.71 -36.16 -22.47
CA PRO A 382 -46.14 -34.77 -22.28
C PRO A 382 -45.47 -34.08 -21.08
N LEU A 383 -45.15 -34.84 -20.03
CA LEU A 383 -44.41 -34.32 -18.87
C LEU A 383 -42.99 -33.92 -19.26
N ALA A 384 -42.30 -34.76 -20.05
CA ALA A 384 -40.97 -34.45 -20.57
C ALA A 384 -40.98 -33.31 -21.59
N GLU A 385 -41.99 -33.22 -22.47
CA GLU A 385 -42.14 -32.09 -23.41
C GLU A 385 -42.35 -30.76 -22.66
N GLN A 386 -43.13 -30.77 -21.58
CA GLN A 386 -43.33 -29.60 -20.73
C GLN A 386 -42.05 -29.21 -19.98
N GLU A 387 -41.33 -30.19 -19.40
CA GLU A 387 -40.01 -29.99 -18.80
C GLU A 387 -39.01 -29.41 -19.81
N PHE A 388 -39.06 -29.87 -21.07
CA PHE A 388 -38.23 -29.35 -22.15
C PHE A 388 -38.59 -27.91 -22.51
N LYS A 389 -39.88 -27.55 -22.57
CA LYS A 389 -40.30 -26.16 -22.82
C LYS A 389 -39.84 -25.22 -21.70
N GLU A 390 -40.00 -25.63 -20.45
CA GLU A 390 -39.59 -24.85 -19.28
C GLU A 390 -38.07 -24.64 -19.27
N ALA A 391 -37.28 -25.67 -19.59
CA ALA A 391 -35.84 -25.55 -19.74
C ALA A 391 -35.44 -24.62 -20.89
N VAL A 392 -36.14 -24.69 -22.04
CA VAL A 392 -35.90 -23.80 -23.19
C VAL A 392 -36.24 -22.34 -22.88
N ASP A 393 -37.33 -22.09 -22.14
CA ASP A 393 -37.69 -20.74 -21.72
C ASP A 393 -36.67 -20.17 -20.75
N LYS A 394 -36.25 -20.97 -19.75
CA LYS A 394 -35.21 -20.58 -18.80
C LYS A 394 -33.87 -20.31 -19.48
N TYR A 395 -33.47 -21.19 -20.41
CA TYR A 395 -32.26 -21.00 -21.21
C TYR A 395 -32.30 -19.67 -21.96
N ASN A 396 -33.44 -19.31 -22.56
CA ASN A 396 -33.63 -18.03 -23.22
C ASN A 396 -33.62 -16.82 -22.26
N GLU A 397 -34.19 -16.93 -21.07
CA GLU A 397 -34.11 -15.88 -20.05
C GLU A 397 -32.66 -15.61 -19.60
N GLU A 398 -31.82 -16.65 -19.58
CA GLU A 398 -30.43 -16.59 -19.15
C GLU A 398 -29.47 -16.15 -20.28
N HIS A 399 -29.70 -16.60 -21.53
CA HIS A 399 -28.73 -16.47 -22.63
C HIS A 399 -29.14 -15.49 -23.75
N ALA A 400 -30.42 -15.09 -23.85
CA ALA A 400 -30.86 -14.11 -24.86
C ALA A 400 -30.61 -12.66 -24.39
N ILE A 401 -29.36 -12.36 -24.03
CA ILE A 401 -28.92 -11.09 -23.45
C ILE A 401 -28.73 -10.02 -24.54
N ASP A 402 -29.05 -8.77 -24.22
CA ASP A 402 -28.68 -7.61 -25.02
C ASP A 402 -27.17 -7.34 -24.91
N VAL A 403 -26.41 -7.86 -25.88
CA VAL A 403 -24.95 -7.72 -25.99
C VAL A 403 -24.48 -6.32 -26.43
N SER A 404 -25.40 -5.34 -26.56
CA SER A 404 -24.99 -3.98 -26.91
C SER A 404 -24.12 -3.38 -25.80
N ARG A 405 -22.92 -2.96 -26.16
CA ARG A 405 -21.90 -2.35 -25.31
C ARG A 405 -21.83 -0.86 -25.62
N TYR A 406 -22.08 -0.02 -24.62
CA TYR A 406 -22.01 1.43 -24.78
C TYR A 406 -20.68 1.96 -24.25
N LYS A 407 -19.86 2.53 -25.14
CA LYS A 407 -18.61 3.22 -24.80
C LYS A 407 -18.92 4.70 -24.61
N ALA A 408 -18.61 5.22 -23.43
CA ALA A 408 -19.04 6.55 -23.01
C ALA A 408 -17.91 7.32 -22.30
N PRO A 409 -17.28 8.33 -22.95
CA PRO A 409 -16.38 9.25 -22.26
C PRO A 409 -17.15 10.16 -21.29
N THR A 410 -16.63 10.35 -20.08
CA THR A 410 -17.26 11.17 -19.04
C THR A 410 -16.98 12.67 -19.20
N ASP A 411 -17.88 13.48 -18.66
CA ASP A 411 -17.65 14.91 -18.41
C ASP A 411 -17.14 15.08 -16.98
N HIS A 412 -15.83 15.25 -16.83
CA HIS A 412 -15.17 15.28 -15.54
C HIS A 412 -15.67 16.40 -14.61
N VAL A 413 -16.10 17.55 -15.17
CA VAL A 413 -16.63 18.69 -14.39
C VAL A 413 -17.95 18.29 -13.74
N TYR A 414 -18.84 17.67 -14.51
CA TYR A 414 -20.13 17.22 -13.99
C TYR A 414 -19.97 16.13 -12.94
N ILE A 415 -19.05 15.19 -13.16
CA ILE A 415 -18.75 14.10 -12.22
C ILE A 415 -18.25 14.66 -10.88
N GLU A 416 -17.32 15.63 -10.91
CA GLU A 416 -16.77 16.28 -9.70
C GLU A 416 -17.79 17.14 -8.97
N GLU A 417 -18.55 18.00 -9.68
CA GLU A 417 -19.54 18.90 -9.07
C GLU A 417 -20.67 18.14 -8.35
N ASN A 418 -21.00 16.94 -8.82
CA ASN A 418 -22.08 16.12 -8.26
C ASN A 418 -21.56 15.00 -7.35
N GLY A 419 -20.24 14.87 -7.14
CA GLY A 419 -19.64 13.84 -6.30
C GLY A 419 -19.98 12.42 -6.75
N ILE A 420 -20.04 12.19 -8.07
CA ILE A 420 -20.41 10.89 -8.65
C ILE A 420 -19.18 9.98 -8.66
N ASP A 421 -19.28 8.80 -8.03
CA ASP A 421 -18.24 7.77 -8.07
C ASP A 421 -18.63 6.65 -9.04
N LEU A 422 -17.70 6.26 -9.92
CA LEU A 422 -17.88 5.28 -10.97
C LEU A 422 -16.82 4.18 -10.85
N TYR A 423 -17.26 2.93 -10.79
CA TYR A 423 -16.43 1.73 -10.64
C TYR A 423 -17.11 0.54 -11.35
N VAL A 424 -16.36 -0.54 -11.58
CA VAL A 424 -16.89 -1.77 -12.20
C VAL A 424 -17.99 -2.37 -11.31
N GLY A 425 -19.11 -2.77 -11.92
CA GLY A 425 -20.31 -3.24 -11.22
C GLY A 425 -21.27 -2.13 -10.79
N ARG A 426 -20.90 -0.84 -10.93
CA ARG A 426 -21.78 0.29 -10.61
C ARG A 426 -22.99 0.29 -11.54
N ARG A 427 -24.20 0.31 -10.95
CA ARG A 427 -25.46 0.41 -11.70
C ARG A 427 -25.64 1.79 -12.32
N VAL A 428 -26.01 1.81 -13.60
CA VAL A 428 -26.19 3.02 -14.40
C VAL A 428 -27.54 3.04 -15.10
N ARG A 429 -28.24 4.15 -14.96
CA ARG A 429 -29.38 4.53 -15.81
C ARG A 429 -28.88 5.43 -16.93
N LEU A 430 -28.68 4.85 -18.11
CA LEU A 430 -28.15 5.52 -19.30
C LEU A 430 -29.28 6.18 -20.10
N GLU A 431 -29.36 7.51 -20.09
CA GLU A 431 -30.38 8.30 -20.78
C GLU A 431 -29.97 8.66 -22.21
N SER A 432 -30.83 8.33 -23.17
CA SER A 432 -30.72 8.79 -24.56
C SER A 432 -32.01 8.50 -25.34
N ASP A 433 -32.76 9.55 -25.69
CA ASP A 433 -33.97 9.43 -26.51
C ASP A 433 -33.68 8.91 -27.93
N LYS A 434 -32.41 8.96 -28.38
CA LYS A 434 -32.00 8.49 -29.71
C LYS A 434 -31.67 7.01 -29.74
N TYR A 435 -30.92 6.52 -28.75
CA TYR A 435 -30.58 5.10 -28.65
C TYR A 435 -31.72 4.29 -28.00
N PHE A 436 -32.55 4.92 -27.17
CA PHE A 436 -33.66 4.30 -26.45
C PHE A 436 -35.00 5.02 -26.74
N PRO A 437 -35.50 5.02 -27.99
CA PRO A 437 -36.65 5.83 -28.38
C PRO A 437 -37.97 5.45 -27.69
N GLU A 438 -38.09 4.23 -27.16
CA GLU A 438 -39.31 3.76 -26.48
C GLU A 438 -39.37 4.16 -25.01
N THR A 439 -38.24 4.06 -24.30
CA THR A 439 -38.16 4.23 -22.84
C THR A 439 -37.45 5.52 -22.41
N GLY A 440 -36.68 6.14 -23.31
CA GLY A 440 -35.80 7.29 -23.04
C GLY A 440 -34.50 6.93 -22.31
N PHE A 441 -34.40 5.72 -21.75
CA PHE A 441 -33.23 5.26 -21.01
C PHE A 441 -33.09 3.73 -21.03
N ARG A 442 -31.88 3.24 -20.76
CA ARG A 442 -31.57 1.83 -20.45
C ARG A 442 -30.93 1.74 -19.08
N THR A 443 -31.36 0.78 -18.27
CA THR A 443 -30.65 0.41 -17.03
C THR A 443 -29.64 -0.67 -17.37
N SER A 444 -28.40 -0.52 -16.89
CA SER A 444 -27.31 -1.47 -17.07
C SER A 444 -26.24 -1.27 -15.98
N ARG A 445 -25.04 -1.83 -16.15
CA ARG A 445 -23.90 -1.65 -15.23
C ARG A 445 -22.61 -1.33 -15.98
N ILE A 446 -21.67 -0.72 -15.28
CA ILE A 446 -20.32 -0.51 -15.79
C ILE A 446 -19.56 -1.84 -15.74
N THR A 447 -19.08 -2.32 -16.87
CA THR A 447 -18.26 -3.55 -16.97
C THR A 447 -16.77 -3.25 -17.12
N LYS A 448 -16.43 -2.04 -17.59
CA LYS A 448 -15.05 -1.57 -17.70
C LYS A 448 -14.94 -0.08 -17.42
N VAL A 449 -13.88 0.31 -16.71
CA VAL A 449 -13.52 1.70 -16.51
C VAL A 449 -12.07 1.92 -16.93
N THR A 450 -11.83 2.86 -17.83
CA THR A 450 -10.51 3.39 -18.13
C THR A 450 -10.46 4.86 -17.70
N ARG A 451 -9.70 5.23 -16.68
CA ARG A 451 -9.63 6.62 -16.19
C ARG A 451 -8.23 7.18 -16.25
N LYS A 452 -8.08 8.50 -16.41
CA LYS A 452 -6.78 9.16 -16.34
C LYS A 452 -6.27 9.26 -14.90
N VAL A 453 -4.97 9.10 -14.71
CA VAL A 453 -4.36 9.19 -13.37
C VAL A 453 -4.30 10.63 -12.87
N ASN A 454 -4.05 11.59 -13.75
CA ASN A 454 -3.99 13.02 -13.40
C ASN A 454 -5.35 13.67 -13.20
N LEU A 455 -6.40 13.10 -13.80
CA LEU A 455 -7.77 13.58 -13.71
C LEU A 455 -8.71 12.37 -13.61
N PRO A 456 -8.79 11.71 -12.43
CA PRO A 456 -9.54 10.45 -12.27
C PRO A 456 -11.02 10.54 -12.65
N SER A 457 -11.62 11.73 -12.58
CA SER A 457 -12.99 12.03 -13.01
C SER A 457 -13.19 12.01 -14.53
N GLN A 458 -12.11 12.11 -15.32
CA GLN A 458 -12.10 11.91 -16.76
C GLN A 458 -11.85 10.42 -17.07
N MET A 459 -12.91 9.75 -17.51
CA MET A 459 -12.95 8.31 -17.72
C MET A 459 -13.61 7.97 -19.06
N ASP A 460 -13.24 6.84 -19.63
CA ASP A 460 -13.99 6.10 -20.62
C ASP A 460 -14.62 4.88 -19.92
N VAL A 461 -15.94 4.84 -19.84
CA VAL A 461 -16.67 3.73 -19.23
C VAL A 461 -17.35 2.88 -20.31
N GLU A 462 -17.34 1.57 -20.11
CA GLU A 462 -18.14 0.64 -20.89
C GLU A 462 -19.33 0.17 -20.06
N ILE A 463 -20.54 0.36 -20.60
CA ILE A 463 -21.80 0.01 -19.96
C ILE A 463 -22.44 -1.13 -20.75
N CYS A 464 -22.58 -2.29 -20.13
CA CYS A 464 -23.14 -3.49 -20.74
C CYS A 464 -23.74 -4.43 -19.69
N ASP A 465 -24.66 -5.31 -20.12
CA ASP A 465 -25.22 -6.37 -19.26
C ASP A 465 -24.60 -7.74 -19.53
N ALA A 466 -23.92 -7.89 -20.68
CA ALA A 466 -23.17 -9.08 -21.07
C ALA A 466 -21.68 -8.91 -20.72
N THR A 467 -21.05 -10.00 -20.30
CA THR A 467 -19.59 -10.06 -20.10
C THR A 467 -18.88 -10.22 -21.44
N SER A 468 -17.74 -9.56 -21.60
CA SER A 468 -16.86 -9.73 -22.76
C SER A 468 -15.93 -10.91 -22.46
N THR A 469 -16.01 -12.00 -23.21
CA THR A 469 -15.08 -13.12 -23.06
C THR A 469 -13.83 -12.84 -23.88
N GLY A 470 -12.73 -12.47 -23.21
CA GLY A 470 -11.43 -12.22 -23.84
C GLY A 470 -10.96 -13.40 -24.71
N ALA A 471 -10.15 -13.11 -25.74
CA ALA A 471 -9.78 -14.03 -26.83
C ALA A 471 -8.78 -15.16 -26.46
N MET A 472 -8.92 -15.81 -25.30
CA MET A 472 -8.16 -17.02 -24.94
C MET A 472 -9.14 -18.21 -24.84
N GLU A 473 -9.00 -19.09 -25.83
CA GLU A 473 -9.56 -20.45 -25.99
C GLU A 473 -11.08 -20.67 -25.92
N THR A 474 -11.63 -20.87 -27.12
CA THR A 474 -12.82 -21.68 -27.39
C THR A 474 -12.50 -23.16 -27.11
N ILE A 475 -12.83 -23.67 -25.92
CA ILE A 475 -13.02 -25.11 -25.70
C ILE A 475 -14.32 -25.32 -24.89
N ASN A 476 -15.36 -25.72 -25.63
CA ASN A 476 -16.57 -26.42 -25.20
C ASN A 476 -17.27 -25.96 -23.91
N ASP A 477 -17.91 -24.80 -24.00
CA ASP A 477 -19.14 -24.54 -23.24
C ASP A 477 -20.20 -25.58 -23.61
N SER A 478 -20.42 -26.55 -22.74
CA SER A 478 -21.67 -27.30 -22.68
C SER A 478 -22.12 -27.35 -21.22
N ILE A 479 -23.11 -26.51 -20.93
CA ILE A 479 -23.73 -26.32 -19.63
C ILE A 479 -24.51 -27.57 -19.26
N THR A 480 -24.18 -28.15 -18.10
CA THR A 480 -25.08 -29.04 -17.36
C THR A 480 -25.86 -28.18 -16.37
N ASP A 481 -26.98 -27.59 -16.82
CA ASP A 481 -27.95 -26.96 -15.91
C ASP A 481 -29.38 -27.25 -16.38
N ALA A 482 -29.89 -28.39 -15.95
CA ALA A 482 -31.32 -28.64 -15.91
C ALA A 482 -31.66 -29.62 -14.79
N LYS A 483 -31.56 -29.18 -13.52
CA LYS A 483 -32.48 -29.56 -12.41
C LYS A 483 -32.06 -28.96 -11.06
N SER A 484 -32.71 -27.86 -10.66
CA SER A 484 -32.97 -27.64 -9.23
C SER A 484 -34.09 -26.63 -9.00
N TYR A 485 -35.29 -27.16 -8.73
CA TYR A 485 -36.30 -26.44 -7.95
C TYR A 485 -36.43 -27.14 -6.61
N VAL A 486 -36.45 -26.31 -5.55
CA VAL A 486 -36.65 -26.63 -4.13
C VAL A 486 -35.38 -27.03 -3.34
N LYS A 487 -34.58 -26.02 -2.93
CA LYS A 487 -33.91 -25.98 -1.59
C LYS A 487 -33.17 -24.66 -1.25
N THR A 488 -33.78 -23.50 -1.46
CA THR A 488 -33.18 -22.18 -1.14
C THR A 488 -33.19 -21.81 0.36
N ALA A 489 -33.12 -22.76 1.28
CA ALA A 489 -32.95 -22.42 2.69
C ALA A 489 -32.30 -23.58 3.43
N THR A 490 -31.25 -23.27 4.19
CA THR A 490 -30.53 -24.17 5.13
C THR A 490 -29.39 -25.02 4.58
N SER A 491 -28.43 -24.42 3.83
CA SER A 491 -26.97 -24.62 3.95
C SER A 491 -26.23 -23.88 2.82
N GLY A 492 -25.30 -22.95 3.13
CA GLY A 492 -24.17 -22.68 2.21
C GLY A 492 -23.80 -21.26 1.75
N SER A 493 -24.44 -20.15 2.19
CA SER A 493 -24.07 -18.80 1.74
C SER A 493 -23.89 -17.79 2.88
N PHE A 494 -22.88 -18.00 3.73
CA PHE A 494 -22.46 -16.99 4.72
C PHE A 494 -21.03 -16.56 4.38
N PRO A 495 -20.76 -15.26 4.16
CA PRO A 495 -19.40 -14.77 3.90
C PRO A 495 -18.43 -15.12 5.03
N ASP A 496 -17.14 -15.21 4.70
CA ASP A 496 -16.12 -15.46 5.71
C ASP A 496 -15.98 -14.27 6.69
N LEU A 497 -15.63 -14.58 7.94
CA LEU A 497 -15.56 -13.62 9.04
C LEU A 497 -14.19 -12.92 9.10
N ILE A 498 -14.17 -11.58 9.03
CA ILE A 498 -12.96 -10.76 9.23
C ILE A 498 -12.63 -10.64 10.71
N ARG A 499 -11.48 -11.17 11.12
CA ARG A 499 -11.03 -11.20 12.52
C ARG A 499 -10.26 -9.93 12.89
N SER A 500 -10.07 -9.69 14.19
CA SER A 500 -9.44 -8.44 14.67
C SER A 500 -7.97 -8.24 14.26
N TRP A 501 -7.34 -9.30 13.74
CA TRP A 501 -5.95 -9.33 13.28
C TRP A 501 -5.81 -9.55 11.77
N ASP A 502 -6.91 -9.76 11.03
CA ASP A 502 -6.87 -9.90 9.59
C ASP A 502 -6.64 -8.52 8.94
N ASN A 503 -5.93 -8.48 7.81
CA ASN A 503 -5.73 -7.25 7.03
C ASN A 503 -6.73 -7.12 5.87
N THR A 504 -7.66 -8.07 5.73
CA THR A 504 -8.73 -8.05 4.72
C THR A 504 -9.52 -6.74 4.80
N TYR A 505 -9.66 -6.08 3.65
CA TYR A 505 -10.39 -4.82 3.54
C TYR A 505 -11.88 -5.02 3.86
N PRO A 506 -12.53 -4.12 4.62
CA PRO A 506 -13.97 -4.19 4.89
C PRO A 506 -14.78 -3.91 3.63
N THR A 507 -15.77 -4.76 3.32
CA THR A 507 -16.60 -4.60 2.13
C THR A 507 -18.07 -4.95 2.36
N ASP A 508 -18.94 -4.67 1.39
CA ASP A 508 -20.38 -5.00 1.47
C ASP A 508 -20.65 -6.52 1.48
N ASN A 509 -19.64 -7.33 1.10
CA ASN A 509 -19.74 -8.78 0.95
C ASN A 509 -18.96 -9.56 2.01
N ASN A 510 -18.45 -8.91 3.05
CA ASN A 510 -17.78 -9.58 4.17
C ASN A 510 -18.29 -9.11 5.55
N VAL A 511 -18.01 -9.89 6.60
CA VAL A 511 -18.59 -9.66 7.94
C VAL A 511 -17.51 -9.45 8.99
N PHE A 512 -17.54 -8.31 9.68
CA PHE A 512 -16.68 -8.08 10.84
C PHE A 512 -16.98 -9.04 12.00
N SER A 513 -15.93 -9.58 12.59
CA SER A 513 -16.00 -10.17 13.93
C SER A 513 -16.33 -9.10 14.96
N ALA A 514 -17.05 -9.48 16.02
CA ALA A 514 -17.35 -8.59 17.14
C ALA A 514 -16.09 -7.92 17.72
N ARG A 515 -14.94 -8.60 17.70
CA ARG A 515 -13.65 -8.03 18.15
C ARG A 515 -13.10 -6.95 17.21
N ARG A 516 -13.28 -7.08 15.89
CA ARG A 516 -12.85 -6.06 14.92
C ARG A 516 -13.72 -4.80 15.04
N THR A 517 -15.04 -4.94 15.15
CA THR A 517 -15.96 -3.81 15.38
C THR A 517 -15.61 -3.04 16.65
N LEU A 518 -15.28 -3.74 17.75
CA LEU A 518 -14.89 -3.10 19.01
C LEU A 518 -13.52 -2.41 18.98
N LYS A 519 -12.67 -2.71 17.99
CA LYS A 519 -11.35 -2.10 17.80
C LYS A 519 -11.44 -0.80 16.99
N GLU A 520 -12.35 -0.73 16.02
CA GLU A 520 -12.39 0.37 15.04
C GLU A 520 -13.53 1.38 15.26
N ALA A 521 -14.63 0.99 15.93
CA ALA A 521 -15.75 1.88 16.17
C ALA A 521 -15.71 2.47 17.58
N LEU A 522 -15.97 3.79 17.70
CA LEU A 522 -16.15 4.44 19.00
C LEU A 522 -17.36 3.88 19.74
N SER A 523 -17.16 3.46 20.98
CA SER A 523 -18.23 2.91 21.79
C SER A 523 -19.28 3.94 22.17
N ARG A 524 -20.55 3.55 22.03
CA ARG A 524 -21.72 4.31 22.50
C ARG A 524 -22.13 3.97 23.94
N LEU A 525 -21.50 2.96 24.55
CA LEU A 525 -21.94 2.37 25.83
C LEU A 525 -20.86 2.34 26.92
N ARG A 526 -19.57 2.45 26.56
CA ARG A 526 -18.43 2.46 27.49
C ARG A 526 -17.47 3.58 27.12
N GLU A 527 -16.63 3.98 28.07
CA GLU A 527 -15.60 4.99 27.84
C GLU A 527 -14.67 4.56 26.71
N ASP A 528 -14.41 5.49 25.79
CA ASP A 528 -13.61 5.25 24.60
C ASP A 528 -12.87 6.55 24.21
N THR A 529 -11.77 6.41 23.47
CA THR A 529 -10.92 7.53 23.06
C THR A 529 -10.63 7.46 21.57
N ALA A 530 -10.94 8.54 20.85
CA ALA A 530 -10.53 8.67 19.47
C ALA A 530 -9.00 8.83 19.38
N GLN A 531 -8.33 7.95 18.63
CA GLN A 531 -6.89 8.02 18.42
C GLN A 531 -6.49 9.11 17.41
N GLU A 532 -7.43 9.58 16.61
CA GLU A 532 -7.25 10.59 15.56
C GLU A 532 -8.31 11.70 15.62
N ARG A 533 -8.12 12.76 14.85
CA ARG A 533 -9.05 13.91 14.78
C ARG A 533 -10.39 13.52 14.16
N ILE A 534 -11.48 13.96 14.76
CA ILE A 534 -12.84 13.79 14.23
C ILE A 534 -13.38 15.13 13.75
N HIS A 535 -13.72 15.20 12.46
CA HIS A 535 -14.30 16.38 11.83
C HIS A 535 -15.83 16.32 11.86
N PHE A 536 -16.47 17.19 12.64
CA PHE A 536 -17.94 17.30 12.69
C PHE A 536 -18.44 18.41 11.76
N LEU A 537 -18.81 18.06 10.53
CA LEU A 537 -19.24 19.04 9.51
C LEU A 537 -20.47 19.88 9.92
N LYS A 538 -21.34 19.32 10.75
CA LYS A 538 -22.55 20.01 11.27
C LYS A 538 -22.36 20.58 12.67
N GLY A 539 -21.17 20.45 13.25
CA GLY A 539 -20.92 20.76 14.65
C GLY A 539 -21.21 19.61 15.62
N ALA A 540 -21.08 19.88 16.92
CA ALA A 540 -21.25 18.91 17.99
C ALA A 540 -22.02 19.50 19.18
N ASP A 541 -22.99 18.72 19.69
CA ASP A 541 -23.77 19.05 20.88
C ASP A 541 -23.20 18.31 22.11
N PHE A 542 -23.05 19.05 23.20
CA PHE A 542 -22.58 18.56 24.49
C PHE A 542 -23.72 18.65 25.52
N GLY A 543 -24.21 17.49 25.97
CA GLY A 543 -25.38 17.37 26.83
C GLY A 543 -26.70 17.59 26.08
N SER A 544 -27.78 17.92 26.80
CA SER A 544 -29.07 18.24 26.18
C SER A 544 -29.07 19.67 25.62
N HIS A 545 -28.37 19.88 24.50
CA HIS A 545 -28.28 21.18 23.86
C HIS A 545 -29.66 21.64 23.35
N LYS A 546 -30.06 22.85 23.76
CA LYS A 546 -31.21 23.57 23.26
C LYS A 546 -30.81 25.03 23.23
N ALA A 547 -30.68 25.58 22.02
CA ALA A 547 -30.20 26.94 21.79
C ALA A 547 -30.91 27.95 22.71
N GLY A 548 -30.14 28.75 23.44
CA GLY A 548 -30.61 29.74 24.41
C GLY A 548 -31.18 29.21 25.73
N GLU A 549 -31.19 27.88 25.96
CA GLU A 549 -31.85 27.29 27.14
C GLU A 549 -30.94 26.33 27.93
N SER A 550 -30.32 25.34 27.29
CA SER A 550 -29.52 24.32 27.99
C SER A 550 -28.41 23.72 27.15
N GLY A 551 -27.44 23.08 27.82
CA GLY A 551 -26.32 22.38 27.19
C GLY A 551 -25.27 23.29 26.58
N ALA A 552 -24.49 22.74 25.67
CA ALA A 552 -23.54 23.50 24.86
C ALA A 552 -23.48 22.92 23.45
N GLY A 553 -23.21 23.76 22.48
CA GLY A 553 -23.10 23.36 21.07
C GLY A 553 -22.01 24.15 20.39
N VAL A 554 -21.29 23.49 19.48
CA VAL A 554 -20.41 24.15 18.51
C VAL A 554 -21.02 23.89 17.15
N ASP A 555 -21.32 24.93 16.37
CA ASP A 555 -21.87 24.77 15.02
C ASP A 555 -20.79 24.41 13.97
N GLY A 556 -21.21 24.20 12.72
CA GLY A 556 -20.30 23.86 11.61
C GLY A 556 -19.28 24.95 11.26
N ASP A 557 -19.49 26.19 11.70
CA ASP A 557 -18.59 27.32 11.48
C ASP A 557 -17.65 27.55 12.68
N GLY A 558 -17.77 26.75 13.73
CA GLY A 558 -16.97 26.85 14.96
C GLY A 558 -17.49 27.88 15.97
N ASN A 559 -18.71 28.39 15.81
CA ASN A 559 -19.32 29.24 16.83
C ASN A 559 -19.79 28.37 18.00
N ALA A 560 -19.38 28.74 19.21
CA ALA A 560 -19.68 27.96 20.41
C ALA A 560 -20.68 28.68 21.32
N GLU A 561 -21.77 27.99 21.68
CA GLU A 561 -22.73 28.41 22.70
C GLU A 561 -22.55 27.53 23.95
N TRP A 562 -22.34 28.15 25.11
CA TRP A 562 -22.17 27.45 26.38
C TRP A 562 -23.16 27.99 27.43
N LEU A 563 -23.93 27.11 28.08
CA LEU A 563 -24.75 27.49 29.24
C LEU A 563 -23.90 28.05 30.40
N THR A 564 -22.75 27.42 30.68
CA THR A 564 -21.78 27.86 31.70
C THR A 564 -20.36 27.51 31.29
N ALA A 565 -19.40 28.43 31.51
CA ALA A 565 -17.97 28.20 31.33
C ALA A 565 -17.19 28.61 32.59
N VAL A 566 -16.28 27.76 33.06
CA VAL A 566 -15.38 28.05 34.20
C VAL A 566 -13.95 28.19 33.67
N ILE A 567 -13.38 29.39 33.82
CA ILE A 567 -12.03 29.71 33.34
C ILE A 567 -11.06 29.59 34.50
N ARG A 568 -10.09 28.69 34.39
CA ARG A 568 -9.12 28.40 35.47
C ARG A 568 -7.86 29.25 35.43
N GLU A 569 -7.48 29.74 34.25
CA GLU A 569 -6.20 30.42 34.07
C GLU A 569 -6.32 31.61 33.12
N LEU A 570 -6.74 31.38 31.88
CA LEU A 570 -6.66 32.37 30.81
C LEU A 570 -7.79 32.23 29.77
N LEU A 571 -8.35 33.35 29.34
CA LEU A 571 -9.15 33.51 28.12
C LEU A 571 -8.79 34.82 27.44
N ARG A 572 -8.46 34.79 26.15
CA ARG A 572 -7.91 35.95 25.42
C ARG A 572 -8.30 35.99 23.94
N SER A 573 -8.15 37.16 23.33
CA SER A 573 -8.10 37.28 21.86
C SER A 573 -6.84 36.63 21.28
N VAL A 574 -6.87 36.32 19.98
CA VAL A 574 -5.75 35.70 19.24
C VAL A 574 -4.46 36.53 19.35
N ARG A 575 -4.60 37.86 19.35
CA ARG A 575 -3.52 38.82 19.63
C ARG A 575 -3.89 39.65 20.85
N PHE A 576 -2.96 39.79 21.78
CA PHE A 576 -3.08 40.63 22.97
C PHE A 576 -1.72 41.31 23.23
N VAL A 577 -1.72 42.63 23.36
CA VAL A 577 -0.55 43.44 23.72
C VAL A 577 -0.94 44.32 24.89
N ASP A 578 -0.14 44.30 25.96
CA ASP A 578 -0.41 45.08 27.17
C ASP A 578 0.06 46.55 27.05
N GLY A 579 -0.49 47.44 27.90
CA GLY A 579 -0.11 48.84 27.98
C GLY A 579 -1.11 49.84 27.38
N MET A 580 -0.84 51.15 27.56
CA MET A 580 -1.78 52.23 27.21
C MET A 580 -2.08 52.34 25.70
N THR A 581 -1.25 51.75 24.84
CA THR A 581 -1.45 51.64 23.39
C THR A 581 -1.47 50.18 22.93
N GLY A 582 -1.82 49.25 23.82
CA GLY A 582 -1.96 47.82 23.53
C GLY A 582 -3.13 47.50 22.58
N GLU A 583 -3.25 46.24 22.19
CA GLU A 583 -4.33 45.72 21.34
C GLU A 583 -4.94 44.45 21.92
N GLY A 584 -6.25 44.23 21.72
CA GLY A 584 -6.95 43.01 22.08
C GLY A 584 -7.55 43.00 23.48
N TRP A 585 -7.85 41.80 23.97
CA TRP A 585 -8.38 41.61 25.30
C TRP A 585 -7.87 40.33 25.96
N GLN A 586 -7.77 40.37 27.29
CA GLN A 586 -7.36 39.23 28.09
C GLN A 586 -8.10 39.25 29.43
N LEU A 587 -8.67 38.10 29.80
CA LEU A 587 -9.19 37.79 31.13
C LEU A 587 -8.31 36.67 31.72
N TRP A 588 -7.69 36.92 32.87
CA TRP A 588 -6.83 35.93 33.51
C TRP A 588 -6.86 36.04 35.04
N MET A 589 -6.36 35.00 35.70
CA MET A 589 -6.05 35.06 37.14
C MET A 589 -4.55 35.15 37.34
N ASP A 590 -4.11 36.15 38.11
CA ASP A 590 -2.72 36.28 38.49
C ASP A 590 -2.34 35.13 39.45
N ALA A 591 -1.34 34.32 39.06
CA ALA A 591 -0.96 33.12 39.78
C ALA A 591 -0.36 33.39 41.18
N LEU A 592 0.18 34.59 41.41
CA LEU A 592 0.79 35.00 42.68
C LEU A 592 -0.23 35.59 43.66
N THR A 593 -1.22 36.33 43.17
CA THR A 593 -2.17 37.09 43.99
C THR A 593 -3.58 36.51 44.00
N GLY A 594 -3.93 35.65 43.05
CA GLY A 594 -5.28 35.10 42.86
C GLY A 594 -6.31 36.11 42.36
N LEU A 595 -5.88 37.32 41.99
CA LEU A 595 -6.76 38.38 41.51
C LEU A 595 -7.10 38.16 40.03
N SER A 596 -8.38 38.35 39.69
CA SER A 596 -8.84 38.34 38.30
C SER A 596 -8.56 39.69 37.65
N ASN A 597 -7.88 39.68 36.51
CA ASN A 597 -7.54 40.88 35.76
C ASN A 597 -8.25 40.87 34.39
N LEU A 598 -8.65 42.05 33.94
CA LEU A 598 -9.24 42.28 32.62
C LEU A 598 -8.56 43.48 31.95
N THR A 599 -7.89 43.23 30.83
CA THR A 599 -7.39 44.28 29.92
C THR A 599 -8.20 44.22 28.63
N ILE A 600 -8.66 45.39 28.14
CA ILE A 600 -9.50 45.50 26.96
C ILE A 600 -9.32 46.87 26.29
N ASP A 601 -9.31 46.89 24.95
CA ASP A 601 -9.21 48.12 24.15
C ASP A 601 -10.32 49.14 24.43
N LYS A 602 -11.57 48.66 24.52
CA LYS A 602 -12.75 49.52 24.73
C LYS A 602 -13.88 48.76 25.41
N VAL A 603 -14.31 49.27 26.56
CA VAL A 603 -15.53 48.80 27.24
C VAL A 603 -16.65 49.83 27.08
N THR A 604 -17.83 49.40 26.62
CA THR A 604 -19.04 50.25 26.56
C THR A 604 -20.08 49.73 27.53
N ILE A 605 -20.35 50.47 28.62
CA ILE A 605 -21.27 50.08 29.69
C ILE A 605 -22.53 50.92 29.59
N ARG A 606 -23.66 50.29 29.25
CA ARG A 606 -24.93 51.00 28.95
C ARG A 606 -25.72 51.44 30.19
N GLN A 607 -25.58 50.76 31.33
CA GLN A 607 -26.35 51.09 32.55
C GLN A 607 -25.45 51.72 33.62
N THR A 608 -24.73 50.93 34.41
CA THR A 608 -23.94 51.48 35.52
C THR A 608 -22.69 50.65 35.74
N LEU A 609 -21.54 51.32 35.89
CA LEU A 609 -20.29 50.74 36.38
C LEU A 609 -20.13 51.16 37.84
N VAL A 610 -19.89 50.21 38.74
CA VAL A 610 -19.55 50.48 40.13
C VAL A 610 -18.08 50.08 40.34
N ALA A 611 -17.20 51.07 40.47
CA ALA A 611 -15.77 50.87 40.73
C ALA A 611 -15.39 51.52 42.07
N LEU A 612 -14.54 50.84 42.86
CA LEU A 612 -14.17 51.29 44.20
C LEU A 612 -13.07 52.39 44.18
N GLU A 613 -12.25 52.53 43.13
CA GLU A 613 -11.17 53.56 42.99
C GLU A 613 -10.74 53.85 41.51
N LEU A 614 -10.24 55.07 41.16
CA LEU A 614 -9.75 55.49 39.81
C LEU A 614 -8.62 56.59 39.85
N LEU A 615 -7.57 56.54 38.99
CA LEU A 615 -6.36 57.42 39.01
C LEU A 615 -5.95 57.98 37.59
N ILE A 616 -5.53 59.27 37.43
CA ILE A 616 -5.20 59.99 36.13
C ILE A 616 -4.02 61.07 36.27
N GLN A 617 -3.08 61.29 35.30
CA GLN A 617 -1.86 62.22 35.38
C GLN A 617 -1.51 63.13 34.10
N LYS A 618 -0.68 64.25 34.16
CA LYS A 618 -0.35 65.31 33.08
C LYS A 618 1.09 66.03 33.10
N VAL A 619 1.61 66.73 32.01
CA VAL A 619 3.08 67.17 31.69
C VAL A 619 3.40 68.70 31.36
N ARG A 620 4.70 69.20 31.38
CA ARG A 620 5.28 70.61 31.14
C ARG A 620 6.52 70.68 30.13
N SER A 621 6.91 71.84 29.50
CA SER A 621 7.94 72.00 28.38
C SER A 621 9.13 73.00 28.64
N ILE A 622 10.35 72.76 28.06
CA ILE A 622 11.64 73.54 28.18
C ILE A 622 12.33 73.65 26.78
N GLY A 623 13.04 74.75 26.47
CA GLY A 623 13.85 74.92 25.23
C GLY A 623 15.35 75.15 25.49
N GLY A 624 16.23 74.35 24.88
CA GLY A 624 17.71 74.45 25.01
C GLY A 624 18.36 73.26 25.73
N GLN A 625 19.35 73.54 26.59
CA GLN A 625 20.05 72.55 27.43
C GLN A 625 19.61 72.70 28.90
N PHE A 626 19.11 71.62 29.50
CA PHE A 626 18.73 71.51 30.90
C PHE A 626 19.81 70.72 31.66
N VAL A 627 20.37 71.31 32.72
CA VAL A 627 21.50 70.73 33.46
C VAL A 627 21.11 70.46 34.91
N VAL A 628 21.37 69.24 35.37
CA VAL A 628 21.21 68.83 36.77
C VAL A 628 22.60 68.67 37.39
N SER A 629 22.91 69.47 38.41
CA SER A 629 24.22 69.51 39.07
C SER A 629 24.08 69.82 40.57
N ALA A 630 25.17 69.72 41.33
CA ALA A 630 25.16 69.85 42.79
C ALA A 630 25.01 71.29 43.33
N ALA A 631 25.08 72.30 42.46
CA ALA A 631 24.81 73.69 42.85
C ALA A 631 24.20 74.45 41.67
N SER A 632 23.21 75.27 41.98
CA SER A 632 22.62 76.22 41.04
C SER A 632 22.29 77.51 41.77
N GLY A 633 22.23 78.61 41.03
CA GLY A 633 21.88 79.88 41.64
C GLY A 633 21.56 80.93 40.60
N LYS A 634 20.59 81.79 40.91
CA LYS A 634 20.29 82.97 40.13
C LYS A 634 20.97 84.18 40.76
N ILE A 635 21.79 84.91 40.00
CA ILE A 635 22.57 86.03 40.53
C ILE A 635 21.64 87.15 41.01
N LYS A 636 21.80 87.57 42.26
CA LYS A 636 21.08 88.68 42.89
C LYS A 636 21.86 89.99 42.83
N THR A 637 23.17 89.97 43.12
CA THR A 637 24.03 91.17 42.98
C THR A 637 25.44 90.81 42.55
N VAL A 638 26.07 91.72 41.80
CA VAL A 638 27.48 91.66 41.38
C VAL A 638 28.17 92.94 41.83
N THR A 639 29.24 92.81 42.63
CA THR A 639 30.07 93.94 43.06
C THR A 639 31.51 93.71 42.62
N LYS A 640 32.13 94.69 41.97
CA LYS A 640 33.55 94.61 41.60
C LYS A 640 34.42 95.11 42.76
N ASP A 641 35.33 94.27 43.24
CA ASP A 641 36.28 94.58 44.31
C ASP A 641 37.71 94.33 43.82
N GLY A 642 38.38 95.40 43.39
CA GLY A 642 39.70 95.33 42.76
C GLY A 642 39.69 94.45 41.49
N ASP A 643 40.48 93.38 41.53
CA ASP A 643 40.65 92.40 40.44
C ASP A 643 39.66 91.21 40.53
N ASN A 644 38.66 91.26 41.42
CA ASN A 644 37.64 90.22 41.60
C ASN A 644 36.21 90.76 41.45
N TYR A 645 35.29 89.88 41.03
CA TYR A 645 33.86 90.06 41.20
C TYR A 645 33.38 89.28 42.44
N ARG A 646 32.60 89.94 43.28
CA ARG A 646 31.82 89.35 44.37
C ARG A 646 30.37 89.20 43.90
N ILE A 647 29.88 87.96 43.86
CA ILE A 647 28.56 87.58 43.34
C ILE A 647 27.73 86.98 44.48
N THR A 648 26.49 87.45 44.67
CA THR A 648 25.51 86.85 45.59
C THR A 648 24.30 86.32 44.83
N PHE A 649 23.60 85.32 45.37
CA PHE A 649 22.47 84.66 44.70
C PHE A 649 21.12 84.98 45.37
N GLU A 650 20.02 84.76 44.65
CA GLU A 650 18.64 84.90 45.17
C GLU A 650 18.32 83.80 46.21
N GLN A 651 18.90 82.62 46.01
CA GLN A 651 18.85 81.47 46.91
C GLN A 651 20.10 81.45 47.82
N GLU A 652 20.13 80.52 48.80
CA GLU A 652 21.36 80.26 49.56
C GLU A 652 22.49 79.80 48.63
N ASN A 653 23.71 80.28 48.86
CA ASN A 653 24.84 79.94 48.01
C ASN A 653 25.29 78.48 48.22
N GLU A 654 25.17 77.67 47.17
CA GLU A 654 25.61 76.27 47.15
C GLU A 654 26.96 76.06 46.45
N PHE A 655 27.49 77.10 45.78
CA PHE A 655 28.81 77.08 45.16
C PHE A 655 29.92 77.17 46.20
N VAL A 656 31.06 76.53 45.94
CA VAL A 656 32.25 76.51 46.81
C VAL A 656 33.52 76.92 46.04
N ALA A 657 34.63 77.14 46.74
CA ALA A 657 35.92 77.39 46.10
C ALA A 657 36.31 76.26 45.12
N HIS A 658 36.92 76.65 44.00
CA HIS A 658 37.31 75.80 42.86
C HIS A 658 36.17 75.26 42.00
N ASP A 659 34.92 75.65 42.27
CA ASP A 659 33.79 75.30 41.39
C ASP A 659 33.91 76.01 40.05
N LEU A 660 33.64 75.25 38.98
CA LEU A 660 33.55 75.75 37.62
C LEU A 660 32.10 76.17 37.35
N MET A 661 31.79 77.40 37.70
CA MET A 661 30.47 77.99 37.55
C MET A 661 30.24 78.45 36.11
N ARG A 662 29.10 78.08 35.51
CA ARG A 662 28.74 78.50 34.15
C ARG A 662 27.38 79.18 34.11
N CYS A 663 27.31 80.28 33.37
CA CYS A 663 26.07 80.88 32.90
C CYS A 663 25.99 80.74 31.38
N ALA A 664 24.81 80.43 30.85
CA ALA A 664 24.53 80.39 29.41
C ALA A 664 23.07 80.75 29.17
N GLU A 665 22.79 82.02 28.88
CA GLU A 665 21.43 82.52 28.66
C GLU A 665 21.23 82.89 27.18
N PHE A 666 20.15 82.37 26.60
CA PHE A 666 19.73 82.65 25.22
C PHE A 666 18.43 83.45 25.25
N THR A 667 18.54 84.78 25.28
CA THR A 667 17.41 85.66 25.00
C THR A 667 17.55 86.11 23.55
N GLY A 668 16.47 86.10 22.74
CA GLY A 668 16.51 86.22 21.27
C GLY A 668 17.26 87.41 20.62
N ALA A 669 17.89 88.29 21.40
CA ALA A 669 18.79 89.35 20.94
C ALA A 669 20.16 89.42 21.67
N SER A 670 20.41 88.60 22.69
CA SER A 670 21.71 88.55 23.38
C SER A 670 22.14 87.12 23.74
N LEU A 671 23.33 86.75 23.26
CA LEU A 671 24.05 85.54 23.68
C LEU A 671 25.00 85.96 24.81
N ARG A 672 24.70 85.57 26.05
CA ARG A 672 25.62 85.77 27.17
C ARG A 672 25.98 84.43 27.78
N GLY A 673 27.29 84.17 27.86
CA GLY A 673 27.78 83.01 28.58
C GLY A 673 29.22 83.18 29.05
N TYR A 674 29.50 82.63 30.22
CA TYR A 674 30.83 82.56 30.81
C TYR A 674 30.96 81.25 31.59
N TRP A 675 32.17 80.70 31.63
CA TRP A 675 32.52 79.52 32.42
C TRP A 675 33.77 79.86 33.23
N VAL A 676 33.59 80.04 34.54
CA VAL A 676 34.57 80.68 35.43
C VAL A 676 34.88 79.80 36.63
N GLU A 677 36.11 79.87 37.13
CA GLU A 677 36.48 79.20 38.38
C GLU A 677 36.28 80.13 39.58
N VAL A 678 35.52 79.65 40.57
CA VAL A 678 35.32 80.34 41.85
C VAL A 678 36.62 80.30 42.67
N SER A 679 37.18 81.46 43.03
CA SER A 679 38.42 81.52 43.83
C SER A 679 38.17 81.39 45.32
N ALA A 680 37.04 81.91 45.82
CA ALA A 680 36.61 81.80 47.21
C ALA A 680 35.08 81.82 47.32
N SER A 681 34.54 81.28 48.40
CA SER A 681 33.10 81.25 48.65
C SER A 681 32.80 81.33 50.15
N ASP A 682 31.70 81.99 50.50
CA ASP A 682 31.10 82.01 51.82
C ASP A 682 29.56 81.83 51.74
N GLY A 683 28.88 81.90 52.89
CA GLY A 683 27.43 81.66 52.97
C GLY A 683 26.58 82.70 52.25
N GLU A 684 27.13 83.86 51.86
CA GLU A 684 26.40 84.90 51.15
C GLU A 684 26.69 84.93 49.65
N GLY A 685 27.78 84.29 49.18
CA GLY A 685 28.11 84.26 47.76
C GLY A 685 29.50 83.75 47.40
N VAL A 686 29.93 84.06 46.18
CA VAL A 686 31.20 83.63 45.60
C VAL A 686 32.07 84.81 45.17
N THR A 687 33.38 84.61 45.16
CA THR A 687 34.38 85.52 44.59
C THR A 687 35.03 84.85 43.39
N VAL A 688 35.10 85.58 42.28
CA VAL A 688 35.64 85.09 41.00
C VAL A 688 36.57 86.17 40.42
N PRO A 689 37.81 85.84 40.01
CA PRO A 689 38.71 86.81 39.38
C PRO A 689 38.13 87.40 38.10
N VAL A 690 38.32 88.70 37.86
CA VAL A 690 37.84 89.39 36.64
C VAL A 690 38.45 88.76 35.38
N SER A 691 39.69 88.24 35.48
CA SER A 691 40.38 87.55 34.39
C SER A 691 39.66 86.29 33.89
N GLU A 692 38.86 85.64 34.74
CA GLU A 692 38.14 84.40 34.38
C GLU A 692 37.01 84.63 33.38
N PHE A 693 36.45 85.84 33.35
CA PHE A 693 35.27 86.17 32.56
C PHE A 693 35.57 86.52 31.09
N GLY A 694 36.83 86.58 30.68
CA GLY A 694 37.21 86.80 29.28
C GLY A 694 36.63 88.09 28.66
N GLY A 695 36.32 89.10 29.47
CA GLY A 695 35.70 90.36 29.03
C GLY A 695 34.16 90.42 29.11
N VAL A 696 33.48 89.34 29.55
CA VAL A 696 32.02 89.30 29.72
C VAL A 696 31.63 89.62 31.17
N GLU A 697 30.98 90.76 31.42
CA GLU A 697 30.58 91.12 32.79
C GLU A 697 29.35 90.30 33.27
N PRO A 698 29.42 89.66 34.45
CA PRO A 698 28.27 88.99 35.05
C PRO A 698 27.22 90.02 35.50
N LYS A 699 25.92 89.68 35.42
CA LYS A 699 24.82 90.59 35.78
C LYS A 699 23.78 89.95 36.69
N GLU A 700 23.03 90.81 37.38
CA GLU A 700 21.83 90.40 38.12
C GLU A 700 20.82 89.71 37.18
N GLY A 701 20.26 88.60 37.64
CA GLY A 701 19.34 87.74 36.89
C GLY A 701 19.98 86.57 36.14
N ASP A 702 21.30 86.58 35.93
CA ASP A 702 22.02 85.49 35.26
C ASP A 702 21.82 84.15 36.03
N GLU A 703 21.39 83.09 35.34
CA GLU A 703 21.22 81.75 35.91
C GLU A 703 22.51 80.93 35.76
N CYS A 704 23.09 80.58 36.90
CA CYS A 704 24.36 79.87 36.99
C CYS A 704 24.15 78.43 37.45
N VAL A 705 24.92 77.52 36.88
CA VAL A 705 24.96 76.11 37.27
C VAL A 705 26.39 75.65 37.47
N LEU A 706 26.59 74.68 38.35
CA LEU A 706 27.86 74.01 38.52
C LEU A 706 28.13 73.10 37.31
N MET A 707 29.31 73.25 36.71
CA MET A 707 29.75 72.41 35.59
C MET A 707 31.08 71.71 35.85
N GLY A 708 31.45 71.51 37.11
CA GLY A 708 32.66 70.81 37.50
C GLY A 708 33.40 71.51 38.63
N ASN A 709 34.54 70.95 39.04
CA ASN A 709 35.42 71.55 40.04
C ASN A 709 36.87 71.15 39.75
N THR A 710 37.83 72.06 39.88
CA THR A 710 39.23 71.78 39.53
C THR A 710 39.96 70.89 40.54
N GLN A 711 39.42 70.73 41.76
CA GLN A 711 40.06 69.99 42.85
C GLN A 711 39.16 68.89 43.46
N ASN A 712 37.92 69.21 43.79
CA ASN A 712 37.00 68.30 44.49
C ASN A 712 36.28 67.37 43.52
N ARG A 713 36.69 66.10 43.50
CA ARG A 713 36.11 65.05 42.65
C ARG A 713 34.61 64.82 42.85
N LEU A 714 34.08 65.07 44.05
CA LEU A 714 32.64 64.89 44.32
C LEU A 714 31.76 65.94 43.63
N ARG A 715 32.36 66.98 43.05
CA ARG A 715 31.69 68.09 42.36
C ARG A 715 32.03 68.14 40.86
N GLN A 716 32.56 67.05 40.33
CA GLN A 716 32.97 66.89 38.92
C GLN A 716 31.93 66.16 38.05
N ASN A 717 30.70 66.01 38.56
CA ASN A 717 29.61 65.25 37.95
C ASN A 717 28.40 66.15 37.61
N LEU A 718 27.80 65.92 36.44
CA LEU A 718 26.54 66.56 36.05
C LEU A 718 25.76 65.71 35.03
N ILE A 719 24.44 65.96 34.94
CA ILE A 719 23.59 65.42 33.88
C ILE A 719 23.18 66.57 32.97
N SER A 720 23.36 66.39 31.66
CA SER A 720 23.02 67.37 30.63
C SER A 720 21.95 66.80 29.70
N ILE A 721 20.77 67.41 29.67
CA ILE A 721 19.69 67.10 28.73
C ILE A 721 19.69 68.19 27.66
N ALA A 722 19.96 67.85 26.40
CA ALA A 722 20.00 68.80 25.30
C ALA A 722 18.96 68.44 24.22
N ALA A 723 18.17 69.44 23.84
CA ALA A 723 17.30 69.41 22.66
C ALA A 723 17.63 70.62 21.76
N THR A 724 18.90 70.69 21.34
CA THR A 724 19.45 71.76 20.51
C THR A 724 19.09 71.58 19.03
N GLU A 725 19.09 72.67 18.25
CA GLU A 725 18.84 72.65 16.79
C GLU A 725 19.97 71.97 15.98
N ASP A 726 20.92 71.29 16.64
CA ASP A 726 21.96 70.46 16.02
C ASP A 726 21.44 69.09 15.53
N GLY A 727 20.15 68.78 15.79
CA GLY A 727 19.50 67.55 15.36
C GLY A 727 19.85 66.33 16.20
N GLN A 728 20.48 66.51 17.36
CA GLN A 728 21.00 65.42 18.20
C GLN A 728 20.41 65.48 19.62
N PRO A 729 19.13 65.13 19.81
CA PRO A 729 18.51 65.10 21.14
C PRO A 729 19.18 64.03 22.01
N ARG A 730 19.65 64.41 23.20
CA ARG A 730 20.46 63.54 24.06
C ARG A 730 20.40 63.88 25.55
N VAL A 731 20.59 62.85 26.38
CA VAL A 731 20.83 62.93 27.82
C VAL A 731 22.22 62.37 28.10
N ASP A 732 23.12 63.23 28.54
CA ASP A 732 24.53 62.91 28.83
C ASP A 732 24.77 62.90 30.34
N VAL A 733 25.29 61.78 30.84
CA VAL A 733 25.84 61.67 32.20
C VAL A 733 27.35 61.86 32.10
N LEU A 734 27.84 62.94 32.71
CA LEU A 734 29.23 63.35 32.69
C LEU A 734 29.85 63.17 34.08
N ASP A 735 31.06 62.59 34.13
CA ASP A 735 31.84 62.44 35.36
C ASP A 735 33.35 62.64 35.11
N GLY A 736 33.98 63.44 35.96
CA GLY A 736 35.39 63.81 35.89
C GLY A 736 35.67 65.19 35.28
N VAL A 737 34.68 66.10 35.25
CA VAL A 737 34.84 67.45 34.69
C VAL A 737 35.72 68.33 35.59
N SER A 738 37.04 68.27 35.37
CA SER A 738 38.06 69.00 36.14
C SER A 738 38.62 70.23 35.42
N GLY A 739 38.03 70.61 34.28
CA GLY A 739 38.43 71.75 33.46
C GLY A 739 37.25 72.29 32.66
N LYS A 740 37.47 73.36 31.89
CA LYS A 740 36.41 74.04 31.10
C LYS A 740 36.16 73.35 29.75
N ASN A 741 36.06 72.03 29.74
CA ASN A 741 35.68 71.19 28.59
C ASN A 741 35.06 69.88 29.12
N PHE A 742 34.54 69.05 28.21
CA PHE A 742 33.97 67.74 28.56
C PHE A 742 34.79 66.57 27.99
N ASP A 743 36.06 66.81 27.64
CA ASP A 743 36.89 65.81 26.97
C ASP A 743 37.10 64.61 27.89
N GLY A 744 36.78 63.41 27.40
CA GLY A 744 36.89 62.17 28.17
C GLY A 744 35.95 62.04 29.38
N CYS A 745 34.95 62.92 29.52
CA CYS A 745 34.05 62.95 30.67
C CYS A 745 32.73 62.17 30.47
N LEU A 746 32.38 61.76 29.24
CA LEU A 746 31.13 61.05 28.94
C LEU A 746 31.16 59.62 29.49
N ARG A 747 30.16 59.27 30.32
CA ARG A 747 30.00 57.92 30.90
C ARG A 747 28.80 57.17 30.32
N VAL A 748 27.70 57.89 30.13
CA VAL A 748 26.45 57.34 29.56
C VAL A 748 25.80 58.40 28.68
N ARG A 749 25.32 58.00 27.51
CA ARG A 749 24.46 58.78 26.63
C ARG A 749 23.19 58.00 26.30
N LEU A 750 22.03 58.64 26.45
CA LEU A 750 20.73 58.17 25.98
C LEU A 750 20.18 59.16 24.96
N GLY A 751 19.85 58.70 23.75
CA GLY A 751 19.40 59.55 22.65
C GLY A 751 20.28 59.36 21.41
N ASN A 752 20.57 60.42 20.66
CA ASN A 752 21.38 60.30 19.45
C ASN A 752 22.86 60.02 19.81
N LEU A 753 23.38 58.87 19.34
CA LEU A 753 24.75 58.39 19.54
C LEU A 753 25.74 58.90 18.47
N ASP A 754 25.25 59.57 17.43
CA ASP A 754 26.06 60.15 16.37
C ASP A 754 27.14 61.08 16.96
N GLY A 755 28.35 61.00 16.43
CA GLY A 755 29.50 61.77 16.89
C GLY A 755 30.27 61.15 18.06
N ILE A 756 29.84 60.00 18.59
CA ILE A 756 30.69 59.16 19.46
C ILE A 756 31.70 58.42 18.59
N SER A 757 32.97 58.44 18.99
CA SER A 757 34.02 57.64 18.38
C SER A 757 34.74 56.85 19.46
N ASP A 758 34.64 55.52 19.39
CA ASP A 758 35.21 54.61 20.37
C ASP A 758 35.97 53.48 19.66
N SER A 759 37.26 53.38 19.99
CA SER A 759 38.18 52.37 19.47
C SER A 759 37.79 50.91 19.78
N ARG A 760 36.88 50.67 20.72
CA ARG A 760 36.37 49.33 21.05
C ARG A 760 35.43 48.77 19.97
N PHE A 761 34.86 49.63 19.13
CA PHE A 761 34.00 49.23 18.03
C PHE A 761 34.76 49.28 16.69
N PRO A 762 34.42 48.42 15.72
CA PRO A 762 34.96 48.49 14.36
C PRO A 762 34.76 49.87 13.73
N ALA A 763 35.65 50.29 12.84
CA ALA A 763 35.57 51.61 12.20
C ALA A 763 34.34 51.77 11.30
N ASP A 764 33.84 50.68 10.73
CA ASP A 764 32.62 50.58 9.91
C ASP A 764 31.34 50.40 10.71
N ASN A 765 31.43 50.27 12.04
CA ASN A 765 30.29 50.07 12.92
C ASN A 765 30.43 50.84 14.24
N GLN A 766 30.72 52.15 14.13
CA GLN A 766 30.71 53.06 15.26
C GLN A 766 29.29 53.30 15.77
N PRO A 767 29.09 53.63 17.07
CA PRO A 767 27.78 53.97 17.60
C PRO A 767 27.10 55.08 16.79
N HIS A 768 25.88 54.82 16.31
CA HIS A 768 25.13 55.73 15.44
C HIS A 768 23.63 55.67 15.74
N GLY A 769 22.89 56.72 15.37
CA GLY A 769 21.43 56.81 15.54
C GLY A 769 20.96 56.88 17.00
N ASN A 770 19.67 56.70 17.23
CA ASN A 770 19.08 56.79 18.58
C ASN A 770 19.29 55.49 19.37
N GLY A 771 19.96 55.57 20.52
CA GLY A 771 20.24 54.40 21.36
C GLY A 771 20.75 54.74 22.75
N LEU A 772 21.36 53.73 23.39
CA LEU A 772 21.99 53.81 24.71
C LEU A 772 23.46 53.39 24.59
N TYR A 773 24.36 54.29 24.97
CA TYR A 773 25.80 54.02 25.08
C TYR A 773 26.21 54.25 26.54
N GLY A 774 26.96 53.34 27.14
CA GLY A 774 27.45 53.52 28.51
C GLY A 774 28.58 52.57 28.88
N ASP A 775 29.40 52.98 29.86
CA ASP A 775 30.57 52.21 30.31
C ASP A 775 30.20 50.86 30.96
N ASN A 776 29.03 50.76 31.61
CA ASN A 776 28.59 49.57 32.34
C ASN A 776 27.05 49.53 32.45
N VAL A 777 26.38 48.92 31.47
CA VAL A 777 24.91 48.92 31.38
C VAL A 777 24.35 47.56 31.82
N TYR A 778 23.54 47.54 32.88
CA TYR A 778 22.74 46.38 33.29
C TYR A 778 21.30 46.59 32.81
N LEU A 779 20.86 45.76 31.88
CA LEU A 779 19.51 45.79 31.33
C LEU A 779 18.76 44.55 31.80
N MET A 780 17.54 44.74 32.29
CA MET A 780 16.64 43.68 32.73
C MET A 780 15.41 43.73 31.82
N GLY A 781 15.11 42.65 31.09
CA GLY A 781 13.99 42.59 30.15
C GLY A 781 14.23 41.59 29.01
N THR A 782 13.32 41.58 28.03
CA THR A 782 13.37 40.73 26.83
C THR A 782 14.28 41.37 25.78
N PHE A 783 15.29 40.64 25.31
CA PHE A 783 16.20 41.11 24.27
C PHE A 783 15.85 40.43 22.97
N VAL A 784 15.36 41.21 22.01
CA VAL A 784 14.93 40.70 20.71
C VAL A 784 15.99 41.00 19.67
N LEU A 785 16.43 39.97 18.96
CA LEU A 785 17.37 40.12 17.86
C LEU A 785 16.71 40.87 16.70
N THR A 786 17.50 41.43 15.77
CA THR A 786 16.97 42.01 14.52
C THR A 786 16.18 41.02 13.67
N THR A 787 16.27 39.71 13.95
CA THR A 787 15.44 38.64 13.37
C THR A 787 14.03 38.53 13.97
N GLY A 788 13.73 39.24 15.06
CA GLY A 788 12.44 39.20 15.75
C GLY A 788 12.31 38.13 16.83
N GLU A 789 13.37 37.37 17.11
CA GLU A 789 13.38 36.31 18.13
C GLU A 789 13.88 36.81 19.48
N ASP A 790 13.23 36.38 20.56
CA ASP A 790 13.69 36.59 21.93
C ASP A 790 14.88 35.66 22.25
N ILE A 791 15.94 36.26 22.79
CA ILE A 791 17.17 35.56 23.13
C ILE A 791 16.94 34.54 24.24
N LEU A 792 16.14 34.86 25.28
CA LEU A 792 15.88 33.95 26.40
C LEU A 792 15.07 32.73 25.94
N THR A 793 13.99 32.98 25.20
CA THR A 793 13.17 31.93 24.60
C THR A 793 14.00 30.99 23.73
N ARG A 794 14.98 31.51 22.98
CA ARG A 794 15.83 30.67 22.12
C ARG A 794 16.79 29.79 22.92
N PHE A 795 17.30 30.27 24.06
CA PHE A 795 18.15 29.47 24.95
C PHE A 795 17.33 28.43 25.74
N GLU A 796 16.20 28.81 26.33
CA GLU A 796 15.34 27.90 27.11
C GLU A 796 14.70 26.80 26.25
N ILE A 797 14.24 27.12 25.03
CA ILE A 797 13.72 26.11 24.09
C ILE A 797 14.82 25.14 23.68
N THR A 798 16.05 25.62 23.54
CA THR A 798 17.17 24.74 23.16
C THR A 798 17.56 23.83 24.32
N GLU A 799 17.60 24.34 25.55
CA GLU A 799 17.93 23.57 26.75
C GLU A 799 16.84 22.55 27.09
N GLY A 800 15.56 22.96 27.10
CA GLY A 800 14.42 22.08 27.38
C GLY A 800 14.20 20.99 26.32
N LYS A 801 14.50 21.26 25.04
CA LYS A 801 14.47 20.22 23.99
C LYS A 801 15.57 19.18 24.17
N ILE A 802 16.72 19.57 24.71
CA ILE A 802 17.84 18.67 24.98
C ILE A 802 17.54 17.80 26.21
N GLU A 803 17.03 18.38 27.30
CA GLU A 803 16.66 17.63 28.50
C GLU A 803 15.54 16.61 28.24
N ALA A 804 14.48 17.00 27.51
CA ALA A 804 13.36 16.12 27.19
C ALA A 804 13.78 14.93 26.30
N ALA A 805 14.66 15.15 25.32
CA ALA A 805 15.18 14.08 24.47
C ALA A 805 16.05 13.09 25.26
N VAL A 806 16.80 13.56 26.25
CA VAL A 806 17.68 12.73 27.10
C VAL A 806 16.86 11.88 28.09
N GLU A 807 15.80 12.44 28.68
CA GLU A 807 14.96 11.68 29.61
C GLU A 807 14.07 10.64 28.91
N GLY A 808 13.60 10.94 27.69
CA GLY A 808 12.89 9.96 26.84
C GLY A 808 13.75 8.72 26.54
N LEU A 809 15.02 8.92 26.16
CA LEU A 809 15.97 7.82 25.94
C LEU A 809 16.19 6.99 27.21
N ARG A 810 16.31 7.62 28.38
CA ARG A 810 16.50 6.88 29.66
C ARG A 810 15.30 6.00 29.99
N LYS A 811 14.07 6.48 29.74
CA LYS A 811 12.83 5.74 29.99
C LYS A 811 12.73 4.51 29.09
N ASP A 812 12.91 4.69 27.78
CA ASP A 812 12.88 3.62 26.77
C ASP A 812 13.88 2.50 27.08
N PHE A 813 15.09 2.88 27.52
CA PHE A 813 16.16 1.91 27.75
C PHE A 813 16.00 1.05 29.00
N THR A 814 15.44 1.56 30.09
CA THR A 814 15.24 0.78 31.32
C THR A 814 13.93 0.02 31.35
N GLU A 815 12.88 0.55 30.74
CA GLU A 815 11.54 -0.04 30.87
C GLU A 815 11.39 -1.28 29.99
N ASP A 816 12.01 -1.34 28.81
CA ASP A 816 11.85 -2.49 27.91
C ASP A 816 12.67 -3.75 28.29
N ARG A 817 13.68 -3.64 29.16
CA ARG A 817 14.62 -4.75 29.45
C ARG A 817 14.76 -5.15 30.90
N SER A 818 14.23 -4.38 31.84
CA SER A 818 14.20 -4.76 33.26
C SER A 818 12.92 -5.53 33.57
N TYR A 819 13.01 -6.58 34.39
CA TYR A 819 11.85 -7.25 34.97
C TYR A 819 11.11 -6.38 35.99
N LEU A 820 11.82 -5.43 36.58
CA LEU A 820 11.26 -4.45 37.51
C LEU A 820 10.54 -3.36 36.73
N ASP A 821 9.35 -3.02 37.18
CA ASP A 821 8.51 -2.00 36.56
C ASP A 821 8.85 -0.60 37.10
N ASN A 822 8.67 0.44 36.30
CA ASN A 822 9.07 1.82 36.63
C ASN A 822 10.50 1.90 37.22
N ALA A 823 11.44 1.17 36.62
CA ALA A 823 12.81 1.05 37.14
C ALA A 823 13.72 2.23 36.74
N SER A 824 13.23 3.09 35.83
CA SER A 824 13.72 4.45 35.54
C SER A 824 13.40 5.44 36.67
N PHE A 825 12.36 5.15 37.46
CA PHE A 825 11.69 6.07 38.39
C PHE A 825 11.09 7.32 37.72
N GLY A 826 10.91 7.31 36.39
CA GLY A 826 10.33 8.41 35.61
C GLY A 826 8.88 8.71 36.00
N ASP A 827 8.15 7.68 36.44
CA ASP A 827 6.77 7.82 36.97
C ASP A 827 6.77 7.96 38.50
N GLY A 828 7.88 8.42 39.09
CA GLY A 828 8.04 8.60 40.53
C GLY A 828 8.16 7.28 41.29
N MET A 829 7.53 7.19 42.47
CA MET A 829 7.48 5.95 43.27
C MET A 829 6.33 5.01 42.85
N ASN A 830 5.72 5.21 41.69
CA ASN A 830 4.63 4.36 41.23
C ASN A 830 5.10 2.89 41.13
N LYS A 831 4.29 1.93 41.60
CA LYS A 831 4.61 0.49 41.74
C LYS A 831 5.73 0.15 42.74
N TRP A 832 6.38 1.14 43.37
CA TRP A 832 7.39 0.96 44.40
C TRP A 832 6.83 1.30 45.79
N ASP A 833 6.76 0.30 46.65
CA ASP A 833 6.39 0.44 48.06
C ASP A 833 7.61 0.88 48.89
N THR A 834 7.38 1.80 49.83
CA THR A 834 8.37 2.23 50.82
C THR A 834 7.65 2.69 52.08
N GLU A 835 8.34 2.69 53.22
CA GLU A 835 7.84 3.25 54.47
C GLU A 835 8.57 4.55 54.76
N ASN A 836 7.83 5.66 54.69
CA ASN A 836 8.36 6.99 54.97
C ASN A 836 8.00 7.42 56.40
N GLU A 837 9.02 7.69 57.20
CA GLU A 837 8.86 8.32 58.51
C GLU A 837 8.90 9.84 58.34
N ALA A 838 7.72 10.47 58.40
CA ALA A 838 7.58 11.93 58.37
C ALA A 838 7.00 12.43 59.69
N THR A 839 7.74 13.31 60.37
CA THR A 839 7.24 14.02 61.54
C THR A 839 6.60 15.32 61.05
N PHE A 840 5.29 15.44 61.20
CA PHE A 840 4.56 16.64 60.81
C PHE A 840 4.49 17.63 61.96
N PHE A 841 4.85 18.89 61.71
CA PHE A 841 4.80 19.92 62.74
C PHE A 841 3.39 20.51 62.86
N LEU A 842 2.85 20.45 64.07
CA LEU A 842 1.54 20.98 64.43
C LEU A 842 1.72 22.13 65.45
N LEU A 843 1.03 23.25 65.24
CA LEU A 843 0.90 24.31 66.24
C LEU A 843 -0.58 24.42 66.63
N GLY A 844 -0.92 24.06 67.86
CA GLY A 844 -2.32 24.09 68.34
C GLY A 844 -3.26 23.16 67.56
N ASN A 845 -2.83 21.92 67.26
CA ASN A 845 -3.58 20.93 66.47
C ASN A 845 -3.87 21.33 65.00
N LYS A 846 -3.18 22.33 64.45
CA LYS A 846 -3.25 22.68 63.03
C LYS A 846 -1.91 22.46 62.33
N TRP A 847 -1.96 21.91 61.12
CA TRP A 847 -0.82 21.69 60.24
C TRP A 847 -0.18 23.02 59.88
N ILE A 848 1.13 23.12 60.05
CA ILE A 848 1.91 24.28 59.59
C ILE A 848 2.19 24.06 58.10
N TRP A 849 1.86 25.03 57.24
CA TRP A 849 2.09 24.95 55.79
C TRP A 849 3.24 25.87 55.40
N ALA A 850 4.16 25.37 54.57
CA ALA A 850 5.24 26.16 53.97
C ALA A 850 5.38 25.78 52.50
N ASN A 851 5.47 26.77 51.60
CA ASN A 851 5.57 26.59 50.14
C ASN A 851 4.54 25.59 49.56
N GLY A 852 3.27 25.69 50.00
CA GLY A 852 2.18 24.89 49.45
C GLY A 852 2.06 23.44 49.96
N ALA A 853 2.90 23.01 50.91
CA ALA A 853 2.82 21.67 51.52
C ALA A 853 2.92 21.70 53.06
N PRO A 854 2.44 20.67 53.79
CA PRO A 854 2.59 20.60 55.24
C PRO A 854 4.05 20.45 55.64
N LEU A 855 4.51 21.31 56.54
CA LEU A 855 5.86 21.33 57.07
C LEU A 855 6.12 20.01 57.80
N SER A 856 7.04 19.21 57.26
CA SER A 856 7.42 17.91 57.77
C SER A 856 8.94 17.76 57.80
N ASP A 857 9.45 17.12 58.85
CA ASP A 857 10.82 16.63 58.88
C ASP A 857 10.81 15.14 58.56
N LYS A 858 11.48 14.77 57.46
CA LYS A 858 11.60 13.38 57.01
C LYS A 858 12.96 12.84 57.47
N THR A 859 12.96 12.04 58.51
CA THR A 859 14.19 11.49 59.11
C THR A 859 14.67 10.24 58.38
N ASN A 860 13.78 9.28 58.09
CA ASN A 860 14.06 8.04 57.38
C ASN A 860 13.01 7.82 56.29
N TYR A 861 13.39 7.80 55.02
CA TYR A 861 12.45 7.74 53.90
C TYR A 861 13.11 7.31 52.60
N ALA A 862 12.31 6.88 51.62
CA ALA A 862 12.73 6.79 50.23
C ALA A 862 11.83 7.66 49.34
N CYS A 863 12.42 8.41 48.40
CA CYS A 863 11.66 9.15 47.40
C CYS A 863 12.47 9.40 46.14
N VAL A 864 11.78 9.73 45.05
CA VAL A 864 12.44 10.19 43.82
C VAL A 864 12.88 11.65 43.98
N LYS A 865 14.10 11.95 43.54
CA LYS A 865 14.70 13.29 43.51
C LYS A 865 15.56 13.45 42.28
N THR A 866 15.65 14.68 41.79
CA THR A 866 16.65 15.06 40.80
C THR A 866 18.01 15.25 41.48
N ASP A 867 19.02 14.53 41.03
CA ASP A 867 20.41 14.66 41.49
C ASP A 867 21.33 14.73 40.28
N ASP A 868 22.09 15.83 40.14
CA ASP A 868 22.98 16.10 39.01
C ASP A 868 22.29 15.94 37.63
N GLY A 869 21.09 16.52 37.48
CA GLY A 869 20.28 16.45 36.24
C GLY A 869 19.69 15.06 35.93
N ARG A 870 19.63 14.15 36.91
CA ARG A 870 19.12 12.78 36.75
C ARG A 870 17.96 12.48 37.69
N THR A 871 16.93 11.78 37.20
CA THR A 871 15.87 11.21 38.02
C THR A 871 16.43 10.02 38.82
N THR A 872 16.53 10.17 40.14
CA THR A 872 17.13 9.16 41.03
C THR A 872 16.20 8.85 42.18
N VAL A 873 16.23 7.63 42.70
CA VAL A 873 15.62 7.32 43.99
C VAL A 873 16.64 7.51 45.09
N TYR A 874 16.28 8.34 46.06
CA TYR A 874 17.05 8.62 47.25
C TYR A 874 16.52 7.78 48.41
N ILE A 875 17.38 6.99 49.04
CA ILE A 875 17.05 6.17 50.19
C ILE A 875 17.84 6.63 51.41
N ARG A 876 17.12 6.95 52.49
CA ARG A 876 17.68 7.32 53.79
C ARG A 876 17.20 6.36 54.87
N ASN A 877 18.08 5.45 55.30
CA ASN A 877 17.83 4.42 56.33
C ASN A 877 16.51 3.64 56.15
N LYS A 878 16.08 3.43 54.90
CA LYS A 878 14.82 2.75 54.53
C LYS A 878 15.07 1.82 53.35
N TYR A 879 13.99 1.44 52.68
CA TYR A 879 14.00 0.52 51.56
C TYR A 879 13.05 0.99 50.45
N ILE A 880 13.26 0.41 49.28
CA ILE A 880 12.26 0.34 48.21
C ILE A 880 11.92 -1.14 48.01
N LEU A 881 10.65 -1.44 47.85
CA LEU A 881 10.13 -2.77 47.65
C LEU A 881 9.19 -2.75 46.46
N GLN A 882 9.33 -3.69 45.55
CA GLN A 882 8.35 -3.91 44.49
C GLN A 882 7.74 -5.29 44.69
N LYS A 883 6.41 -5.32 44.80
CA LYS A 883 5.68 -6.58 44.94
C LYS A 883 5.79 -7.39 43.65
N SER A 884 5.84 -8.71 43.76
CA SER A 884 5.94 -9.62 42.61
C SER A 884 4.83 -9.38 41.57
N GLY A 885 3.60 -9.11 42.01
CA GLY A 885 2.47 -8.80 41.13
C GLY A 885 2.55 -7.44 40.40
N ASN A 886 3.51 -6.58 40.77
CA ASN A 886 3.79 -5.31 40.10
C ASN A 886 5.04 -5.38 39.20
N PHE A 887 5.68 -6.55 39.07
CA PHE A 887 6.77 -6.72 38.12
C PHE A 887 6.24 -6.62 36.70
N ARG A 888 7.04 -6.06 35.80
CA ARG A 888 6.68 -5.93 34.39
C ARG A 888 6.68 -7.29 33.71
N PHE A 889 7.67 -8.11 34.02
CA PHE A 889 7.83 -9.43 33.44
C PHE A 889 8.48 -10.37 34.46
N ILE A 890 8.01 -11.62 34.50
CA ILE A 890 8.61 -12.71 35.29
C ILE A 890 9.01 -13.79 34.28
N PRO A 891 10.26 -14.28 34.30
CA PRO A 891 10.70 -15.35 33.39
C PRO A 891 9.86 -16.62 33.53
N ASP A 892 9.66 -17.31 32.40
CA ASP A 892 8.99 -18.61 32.37
C ASP A 892 9.96 -19.75 32.67
N TYR A 893 9.90 -20.27 33.90
CA TYR A 893 10.72 -21.40 34.34
C TYR A 893 10.10 -22.72 33.83
N THR A 894 10.52 -23.16 32.65
CA THR A 894 10.02 -24.39 31.98
C THR A 894 11.00 -25.56 32.07
N ASP A 895 12.28 -25.29 32.28
CA ASP A 895 13.29 -26.32 32.48
C ASP A 895 13.06 -27.08 33.78
N VAL A 896 12.94 -28.41 33.68
CA VAL A 896 12.81 -29.31 34.83
C VAL A 896 14.06 -30.17 34.99
N ASN A 897 14.39 -30.53 36.23
CA ASN A 897 15.41 -31.53 36.51
C ASN A 897 14.86 -32.95 36.30
N ASP A 898 15.73 -33.96 36.43
CA ASP A 898 15.38 -35.38 36.20
C ASP A 898 14.26 -35.90 37.15
N GLU A 899 13.91 -35.13 38.19
CA GLU A 899 12.85 -35.42 39.16
C GLU A 899 11.55 -34.62 38.89
N GLY A 900 11.49 -33.87 37.78
CA GLY A 900 10.32 -33.08 37.38
C GLY A 900 10.14 -31.75 38.12
N GLN A 901 11.14 -31.31 38.89
CA GLN A 901 11.14 -30.02 39.58
C GLN A 901 11.72 -28.93 38.68
N LYS A 902 11.12 -27.73 38.67
CA LYS A 902 11.59 -26.60 37.88
C LYS A 902 12.96 -26.10 38.34
N LYS A 903 13.83 -25.70 37.41
CA LYS A 903 15.14 -25.12 37.70
C LYS A 903 15.04 -23.60 37.84
N PRO A 904 15.60 -23.01 38.89
CA PRO A 904 15.73 -21.56 39.02
C PRO A 904 16.83 -21.04 38.09
N GLU A 905 16.66 -19.83 37.59
CA GLU A 905 17.58 -19.21 36.63
C GLU A 905 18.42 -18.12 37.30
N ALA A 906 19.59 -17.85 36.72
CA ALA A 906 20.45 -16.78 37.19
C ALA A 906 19.93 -15.43 36.69
N VAL A 907 19.67 -14.52 37.63
CA VAL A 907 19.36 -13.12 37.36
C VAL A 907 20.53 -12.21 37.74
N TYR A 908 20.67 -11.14 36.98
CA TYR A 908 21.70 -10.11 37.11
C TYR A 908 21.04 -8.78 37.45
N LEU A 909 21.44 -8.19 38.58
CA LEU A 909 21.02 -6.87 39.01
C LEU A 909 22.15 -5.87 38.76
N SER A 910 21.85 -4.79 38.04
CA SER A 910 22.76 -3.68 37.77
C SER A 910 22.07 -2.35 38.04
N PHE A 911 22.77 -1.42 38.70
CA PHE A 911 22.31 -0.04 38.87
C PHE A 911 23.43 0.93 39.17
N PHE A 912 23.21 2.22 38.92
CA PHE A 912 24.13 3.28 39.31
C PHE A 912 23.77 3.80 40.69
N TYR A 913 24.76 4.07 41.54
CA TYR A 913 24.55 4.58 42.88
C TYR A 913 25.60 5.60 43.31
N ARG A 914 25.18 6.58 44.11
CA ARG A 914 26.06 7.54 44.79
C ARG A 914 25.74 7.54 46.27
N VAL A 915 26.71 7.16 47.10
CA VAL A 915 26.56 7.14 48.56
C VAL A 915 26.96 8.49 49.12
N ALA A 916 25.98 9.22 49.67
CA ALA A 916 26.22 10.47 50.38
C ALA A 916 26.64 10.21 51.84
N LYS A 917 26.13 9.15 52.47
CA LYS A 917 26.53 8.73 53.83
C LYS A 917 26.68 7.23 53.88
N ALA A 918 27.85 6.77 54.31
CA ALA A 918 28.21 5.35 54.38
C ALA A 918 27.15 4.53 55.13
N GLY A 919 26.95 3.30 54.67
CA GLY A 919 25.85 2.46 55.10
C GLY A 919 25.93 1.03 54.62
N ARG A 920 24.99 0.19 55.04
CA ARG A 920 24.90 -1.22 54.65
C ARG A 920 23.76 -1.40 53.67
N LEU A 921 24.07 -1.99 52.50
CA LEU A 921 23.14 -2.32 51.43
C LEU A 921 22.71 -3.78 51.56
N THR A 922 21.41 -4.01 51.63
CA THR A 922 20.80 -5.33 51.69
C THR A 922 19.79 -5.47 50.54
N ILE A 923 19.93 -6.52 49.74
CA ILE A 923 19.05 -6.82 48.60
C ILE A 923 18.61 -8.28 48.68
N GLN A 924 17.31 -8.54 48.59
CA GLN A 924 16.75 -9.89 48.63
C GLN A 924 15.34 -9.93 48.02
N PHE A 925 14.84 -11.14 47.75
CA PHE A 925 13.43 -11.40 47.47
C PHE A 925 12.73 -11.90 48.74
N GLU A 926 11.72 -11.16 49.22
CA GLU A 926 10.95 -11.53 50.42
C GLU A 926 9.76 -12.43 50.05
N GLY A 927 9.55 -13.52 50.80
CA GLY A 927 8.42 -14.42 50.58
C GLY A 927 8.57 -15.40 49.40
N LEU A 928 9.79 -15.82 49.09
CA LEU A 928 10.08 -16.85 48.07
C LEU A 928 9.34 -18.18 48.36
N ASP A 929 8.61 -18.69 47.38
CA ASP A 929 8.00 -20.01 47.43
C ASP A 929 8.85 -20.99 46.60
N LYS A 930 9.50 -21.95 47.27
CA LYS A 930 10.36 -22.96 46.63
C LYS A 930 9.58 -24.22 46.22
N THR A 931 8.26 -24.25 46.40
CA THR A 931 7.45 -25.43 46.11
C THR A 931 7.48 -25.75 44.61
N GLY A 932 7.87 -26.97 44.24
CA GLY A 932 7.94 -27.42 42.84
C GLY A 932 9.22 -26.99 42.09
N PHE A 933 10.17 -26.36 42.77
CA PHE A 933 11.50 -26.04 42.25
C PHE A 933 12.59 -26.88 42.94
N GLU A 934 13.71 -27.11 42.26
CA GLU A 934 14.88 -27.71 42.90
C GLU A 934 15.45 -26.79 43.98
N ASN A 935 16.14 -27.33 44.97
CA ASN A 935 16.69 -26.51 46.05
C ASN A 935 17.87 -25.64 45.55
N PHE A 936 17.78 -24.33 45.74
CA PHE A 936 18.79 -23.35 45.30
C PHE A 936 19.07 -22.27 46.33
N ASN A 937 20.24 -21.63 46.17
CA ASN A 937 20.61 -20.44 46.93
C ASN A 937 20.03 -19.21 46.25
N GLU A 938 19.05 -18.59 46.91
CA GLU A 938 18.36 -17.43 46.40
C GLU A 938 19.27 -16.20 46.25
N PHE A 939 18.90 -15.36 45.28
CA PHE A 939 19.50 -14.04 45.09
C PHE A 939 19.42 -13.24 46.38
N SER A 940 20.60 -12.98 46.96
CA SER A 940 20.75 -12.13 48.13
C SER A 940 22.10 -11.40 48.08
N TYR A 941 22.10 -10.17 48.58
CA TYR A 941 23.30 -9.36 48.79
C TYR A 941 23.21 -8.66 50.13
N ASP A 942 24.30 -8.67 50.89
CA ASP A 942 24.44 -7.90 52.11
C ASP A 942 25.89 -7.42 52.26
N GLY A 943 26.12 -6.10 52.16
CA GLY A 943 27.46 -5.53 52.16
C GLY A 943 27.50 -4.06 52.56
N GLU A 944 28.65 -3.60 53.06
CA GLU A 944 28.86 -2.19 53.43
C GLU A 944 29.36 -1.37 52.25
N LEU A 945 28.82 -0.16 52.09
CA LEU A 945 29.21 0.82 51.08
C LEU A 945 29.69 2.12 51.75
N GLY A 946 30.90 2.57 51.38
CA GLY A 946 31.47 3.86 51.78
C GLY A 946 30.93 5.03 50.96
N VAL A 947 31.23 6.26 51.40
CA VAL A 947 30.89 7.50 50.65
C VAL A 947 31.62 7.54 49.32
N THR A 948 30.94 8.00 48.26
CA THR A 948 31.46 8.02 46.89
C THR A 948 31.51 9.45 46.33
N ASP A 949 32.58 9.80 45.62
CA ASP A 949 32.76 11.14 45.00
C ASP A 949 31.90 11.38 43.73
N GLY A 950 31.13 10.37 43.31
CA GLY A 950 30.25 10.40 42.13
C GLY A 950 29.46 9.08 42.01
N TYR A 951 28.69 8.93 40.93
CA TYR A 951 27.92 7.70 40.68
C TYR A 951 28.85 6.52 40.32
N GLN A 952 28.72 5.42 41.06
CA GLN A 952 29.39 4.14 40.88
C GLN A 952 28.39 3.10 40.36
N VAL A 953 28.88 1.99 39.82
CA VAL A 953 28.01 0.91 39.31
C VAL A 953 27.99 -0.25 40.29
N PHE A 954 26.80 -0.68 40.68
CA PHE A 954 26.57 -1.91 41.42
C PHE A 954 26.20 -3.03 40.45
N ASN A 955 26.84 -4.20 40.57
CA ASN A 955 26.50 -5.40 39.81
C ASN A 955 26.50 -6.61 40.75
N HIS A 956 25.44 -7.40 40.74
CA HIS A 956 25.35 -8.64 41.50
C HIS A 956 24.51 -9.67 40.75
N SER A 957 24.80 -10.96 40.94
CA SER A 957 24.06 -12.04 40.29
C SER A 957 23.71 -13.14 41.29
N GLY A 958 22.59 -13.82 41.07
CA GLY A 958 22.12 -14.90 41.93
C GLY A 958 20.94 -15.64 41.30
N LEU A 959 20.54 -16.76 41.89
CA LEU A 959 19.44 -17.57 41.36
C LEU A 959 18.09 -17.04 41.86
N TRP A 960 17.11 -16.98 40.97
CA TRP A 960 15.73 -16.60 41.26
C TRP A 960 14.76 -17.56 40.56
N ASN A 961 13.61 -17.80 41.17
CA ASN A 961 12.59 -18.72 40.67
C ASN A 961 11.30 -18.02 40.25
N GLY A 962 11.33 -16.69 40.11
CA GLY A 962 10.16 -15.90 39.69
C GLY A 962 9.19 -15.54 40.82
N THR A 963 9.47 -15.96 42.06
CA THR A 963 8.56 -15.72 43.21
C THR A 963 9.15 -14.73 44.21
N GLY A 964 8.31 -14.19 45.10
CA GLY A 964 8.74 -13.24 46.15
C GLY A 964 8.87 -11.78 45.67
N ASP A 965 8.80 -10.87 46.63
CA ASP A 965 8.84 -9.42 46.41
C ASP A 965 10.28 -8.90 46.41
N PHE A 966 10.67 -8.09 45.43
CA PHE A 966 12.02 -7.53 45.36
C PHE A 966 12.18 -6.40 46.36
N LYS A 967 13.19 -6.46 47.22
CA LYS A 967 13.49 -5.43 48.22
C LYS A 967 14.95 -5.02 48.22
N LEU A 968 15.18 -3.71 48.18
CA LEU A 968 16.49 -3.07 48.31
C LEU A 968 16.45 -2.09 49.48
N ALA A 969 17.26 -2.36 50.50
CA ALA A 969 17.36 -1.56 51.72
C ALA A 969 18.77 -0.99 51.91
N PHE A 970 18.86 0.25 52.40
CA PHE A 970 20.16 0.87 52.69
C PHE A 970 20.15 1.62 54.04
N THR A 971 21.13 1.32 54.89
CA THR A 971 21.31 1.99 56.19
C THR A 971 22.29 3.15 56.08
N GLY A 972 21.89 4.26 55.48
CA GLY A 972 22.72 5.45 55.30
C GLY A 972 21.99 6.43 54.40
N GLU A 973 22.71 7.12 53.51
CA GLU A 973 22.10 7.96 52.47
C GLU A 973 22.69 7.59 51.10
N ILE A 974 21.84 7.10 50.21
CA ILE A 974 22.23 6.64 48.86
C ILE A 974 21.25 7.18 47.81
N TYR A 975 21.79 7.59 46.68
CA TYR A 975 21.04 7.92 45.46
C TYR A 975 21.26 6.81 44.46
N LEU A 976 20.23 6.34 43.78
CA LEU A 976 20.36 5.29 42.77
C LEU A 976 19.42 5.51 41.58
N TYR A 977 19.85 5.10 40.40
CA TYR A 977 19.06 5.24 39.16
C TYR A 977 19.40 4.12 38.17
N MET A 978 18.53 3.93 37.16
CA MET A 978 18.60 2.86 36.17
C MET A 978 18.71 1.46 36.80
N LEU A 979 17.65 1.02 37.47
CA LEU A 979 17.63 -0.29 38.12
C LEU A 979 17.29 -1.39 37.10
N VAL A 980 18.23 -2.26 36.75
CA VAL A 980 18.01 -3.31 35.74
C VAL A 980 18.17 -4.69 36.37
N LEU A 981 17.11 -5.49 36.34
CA LEU A 981 17.11 -6.90 36.72
C LEU A 981 16.73 -7.74 35.49
N SER A 982 17.64 -8.59 34.99
CA SER A 982 17.43 -9.42 33.79
C SER A 982 18.11 -10.79 33.93
N THR A 983 17.67 -11.82 33.21
CA THR A 983 18.40 -13.10 33.07
C THR A 983 19.56 -13.01 32.06
N ASP A 984 19.59 -11.97 31.21
CA ASP A 984 20.68 -11.75 30.26
C ASP A 984 21.82 -10.93 30.88
N ARG A 985 22.95 -11.59 31.07
CA ARG A 985 24.19 -11.00 31.61
C ARG A 985 24.76 -9.91 30.70
N ALA A 986 24.70 -10.11 29.38
CA ALA A 986 25.24 -9.18 28.40
C ALA A 986 24.36 -7.93 28.33
N GLU A 987 23.03 -8.07 28.44
CA GLU A 987 22.14 -6.90 28.54
C GLU A 987 22.44 -6.06 29.77
N ALA A 988 22.47 -6.66 30.98
CA ALA A 988 22.69 -5.94 32.22
C ALA A 988 24.06 -5.22 32.28
N LEU A 989 25.10 -5.78 31.65
CA LEU A 989 26.44 -5.18 31.56
C LEU A 989 26.60 -4.21 30.37
N ALA A 990 25.93 -4.42 29.24
CA ALA A 990 25.99 -3.54 28.07
C ALA A 990 25.45 -2.12 28.37
N TYR A 991 24.48 -2.01 29.28
CA TYR A 991 23.94 -0.71 29.70
C TYR A 991 24.96 0.19 30.40
N LYS A 992 25.90 -0.38 31.17
CA LYS A 992 27.00 0.36 31.82
C LYS A 992 27.82 1.19 30.82
N TYR A 993 27.94 0.70 29.58
CA TYR A 993 28.81 1.27 28.57
C TYR A 993 28.06 2.00 27.44
N LYS A 994 26.73 1.85 27.34
CA LYS A 994 25.86 2.55 26.37
C LYS A 994 25.43 3.95 26.82
N THR A 995 25.36 4.23 28.13
CA THR A 995 24.94 5.53 28.66
C THR A 995 26.12 6.33 29.22
N LEU A 996 26.89 7.00 28.36
CA LEU A 996 27.79 8.08 28.75
C LEU A 996 27.33 9.37 28.08
N PHE A 997 26.34 10.01 28.70
CA PHE A 997 26.08 11.43 28.59
C PHE A 997 26.69 12.09 29.84
N GLU A 998 27.87 12.69 29.68
CA GLU A 998 28.50 13.50 30.73
C GLU A 998 28.46 14.97 30.31
N GLN A 999 27.80 15.78 31.13
CA GLN A 999 27.80 17.24 31.02
C GLN A 999 28.50 17.81 32.25
N SER A 1000 29.51 18.63 32.03
CA SER A 1000 30.11 19.50 33.04
C SER A 1000 30.05 20.93 32.55
N GLU A 1001 30.37 21.90 33.41
CA GLU A 1001 30.46 23.33 33.05
C GLU A 1001 31.37 23.61 31.82
N LYS A 1002 32.21 22.66 31.40
CA LYS A 1002 33.16 22.83 30.28
C LYS A 1002 33.07 21.77 29.18
N LEU A 1003 32.18 20.78 29.25
CA LEU A 1003 32.16 19.69 28.27
C LEU A 1003 30.80 18.97 28.20
N VAL A 1004 30.34 18.67 26.98
CA VAL A 1004 29.25 17.72 26.70
C VAL A 1004 29.84 16.55 25.92
N LYS A 1005 29.83 15.35 26.50
CA LYS A 1005 30.37 14.14 25.87
C LYS A 1005 29.25 13.14 25.66
N ILE A 1006 29.05 12.72 24.41
CA ILE A 1006 28.12 11.66 24.02
C ILE A 1006 28.94 10.55 23.38
N ALA A 1007 29.01 9.39 24.03
CA ALA A 1007 29.65 8.20 23.48
C ALA A 1007 28.73 6.99 23.61
N ALA A 1008 28.53 6.24 22.51
CA ALA A 1008 27.77 5.00 22.49
C ALA A 1008 28.65 3.87 21.93
N ALA A 1009 28.87 2.80 22.70
CA ALA A 1009 29.62 1.63 22.25
C ALA A 1009 28.76 0.35 22.26
N ASN A 1010 28.91 -0.49 21.22
CA ASN A 1010 28.33 -1.83 21.10
C ASN A 1010 29.38 -2.89 21.44
N PHE A 1011 28.98 -3.95 22.13
CA PHE A 1011 29.84 -5.01 22.67
C PHE A 1011 29.32 -6.41 22.30
N ASP A 1012 30.22 -7.40 22.25
CA ASP A 1012 29.87 -8.80 22.02
C ASP A 1012 29.40 -9.50 23.30
N LYS A 1013 28.92 -10.73 23.14
CA LYS A 1013 28.41 -11.59 24.23
C LYS A 1013 29.42 -11.89 25.35
N ASP A 1014 30.70 -11.65 25.09
CA ASP A 1014 31.80 -11.89 26.04
C ASP A 1014 32.33 -10.58 26.67
N GLY A 1015 31.75 -9.42 26.31
CA GLY A 1015 32.05 -8.10 26.88
C GLY A 1015 33.18 -7.33 26.18
N ASN A 1016 33.58 -7.72 24.97
CA ASN A 1016 34.57 -6.98 24.17
C ASN A 1016 33.88 -5.93 23.29
N VAL A 1017 34.51 -4.76 23.15
CA VAL A 1017 33.99 -3.66 22.30
C VAL A 1017 33.97 -4.11 20.84
N ILE A 1018 32.80 -4.12 20.21
CA ILE A 1018 32.63 -4.34 18.76
C ILE A 1018 32.76 -3.00 18.03
N GLU A 1019 32.14 -1.93 18.54
CA GLU A 1019 32.15 -0.61 17.89
C GLU A 1019 31.84 0.52 18.88
N SER A 1020 32.32 1.75 18.64
CA SER A 1020 31.98 2.93 19.46
C SER A 1020 31.87 4.21 18.65
N SER A 1021 30.83 5.01 18.88
CA SER A 1021 30.66 6.36 18.33
C SER A 1021 30.91 7.41 19.40
N SER A 1022 31.46 8.55 18.98
CA SER A 1022 31.65 9.75 19.80
C SER A 1022 31.36 10.99 18.96
N ILE A 1023 30.58 11.94 19.47
CA ILE A 1023 30.54 13.29 18.90
C ILE A 1023 31.63 14.10 19.57
N ILE A 1024 32.68 14.39 18.80
CA ILE A 1024 33.76 15.28 19.23
C ILE A 1024 33.69 16.52 18.35
N THR A 1025 33.33 17.63 18.96
CA THR A 1025 33.27 18.96 18.33
C THR A 1025 34.63 19.65 18.31
N THR A 1026 35.71 18.89 18.11
CA THR A 1026 37.01 19.45 17.72
C THR A 1026 37.28 19.10 16.27
N ALA A 1027 37.80 20.07 15.51
CA ALA A 1027 38.05 20.03 14.06
C ALA A 1027 38.86 18.81 13.56
N LYS A 1028 39.42 18.01 14.47
CA LYS A 1028 40.07 16.73 14.22
C LYS A 1028 39.12 15.64 13.71
N TYR A 1029 37.80 15.73 13.92
CA TYR A 1029 36.84 14.74 13.41
C TYR A 1029 36.58 14.83 11.90
N ASN A 1030 37.07 15.89 11.26
CA ASN A 1030 37.30 15.90 9.81
C ASN A 1030 38.30 14.81 9.35
N GLU A 1031 39.07 14.21 10.26
CA GLU A 1031 39.97 13.09 9.97
C GLU A 1031 39.21 11.76 9.79
N MET A 1032 37.92 11.63 10.16
CA MET A 1032 37.16 10.40 9.86
C MET A 1032 36.69 10.29 8.39
N MET A 1033 36.75 11.39 7.63
CA MET A 1033 36.79 11.32 6.16
C MET A 1033 37.98 10.49 5.64
N SER A 1034 38.98 10.15 6.47
CA SER A 1034 40.14 9.35 6.08
C SER A 1034 40.02 7.83 6.29
N GLN A 1035 38.91 7.29 6.82
CA GLN A 1035 38.76 5.82 6.98
C GLN A 1035 37.93 5.13 5.90
N TYR A 1036 37.12 5.88 5.13
CA TYR A 1036 36.43 5.33 3.96
C TYR A 1036 37.37 5.07 2.79
N PHE A 1037 38.58 5.62 2.86
CA PHE A 1037 39.62 5.46 1.87
C PHE A 1037 40.83 4.72 2.48
N ASP A 1038 41.51 3.89 1.70
CA ASP A 1038 42.81 3.31 2.06
C ASP A 1038 43.94 4.36 1.95
N GLU A 1039 45.19 3.96 2.19
CA GLU A 1039 46.36 4.86 2.26
C GLU A 1039 46.63 5.67 0.96
N ASP A 1040 46.00 5.31 -0.17
CA ASP A 1040 46.11 5.99 -1.46
C ASP A 1040 44.85 6.79 -1.87
N GLY A 1041 43.79 6.80 -1.04
CA GLY A 1041 42.56 7.54 -1.33
C GLY A 1041 41.49 6.74 -2.09
N GLN A 1042 41.46 5.40 -2.00
CA GLN A 1042 40.45 4.53 -2.63
C GLN A 1042 39.50 3.86 -1.63
N LEU A 1043 38.23 3.67 -2.01
CA LEU A 1043 37.15 3.28 -1.11
C LEU A 1043 37.29 1.82 -0.59
N LYS A 1044 37.30 1.61 0.73
CA LYS A 1044 37.62 0.30 1.36
C LYS A 1044 36.58 -0.83 1.17
N ASN A 1045 35.32 -0.54 0.83
CA ASN A 1045 34.24 -1.55 0.72
C ASN A 1045 33.70 -1.68 -0.73
N LYS A 1046 33.63 -2.94 -1.24
CA LYS A 1046 33.45 -3.32 -2.67
C LYS A 1046 32.00 -3.62 -3.11
N ALA A 1047 31.02 -2.88 -2.61
CA ALA A 1047 29.71 -2.74 -3.25
C ALA A 1047 29.11 -1.43 -2.72
N GLY A 1048 28.41 -0.69 -3.58
CA GLY A 1048 27.93 0.62 -3.21
C GLY A 1048 26.80 1.11 -4.11
N LEU A 1049 25.98 1.97 -3.51
CA LEU A 1049 24.96 2.74 -4.20
C LEU A 1049 25.48 4.18 -4.32
N VAL A 1050 25.58 4.67 -5.56
CA VAL A 1050 25.84 6.08 -5.83
C VAL A 1050 24.60 6.68 -6.46
N THR A 1051 23.91 7.51 -5.69
CA THR A 1051 22.74 8.28 -6.11
C THR A 1051 23.14 9.73 -6.28
N THR A 1052 23.02 10.24 -7.50
CA THR A 1052 23.10 11.69 -7.78
C THR A 1052 21.71 12.21 -8.14
N ALA A 1053 21.60 13.46 -8.58
CA ALA A 1053 20.35 14.01 -9.11
C ALA A 1053 20.26 13.89 -10.65
N MET A 1054 21.20 13.17 -11.31
CA MET A 1054 21.13 12.84 -12.75
C MET A 1054 21.30 11.33 -13.10
N ALA A 1055 21.57 10.43 -12.15
CA ALA A 1055 21.71 8.98 -12.34
C ALA A 1055 21.84 8.23 -11.00
N ASN A 1056 21.32 7.00 -10.97
CA ASN A 1056 21.55 6.02 -9.91
C ASN A 1056 22.33 4.83 -10.48
N LYS A 1057 23.42 4.44 -9.84
CA LYS A 1057 24.26 3.32 -10.31
C LYS A 1057 24.47 2.31 -9.19
N LEU A 1058 24.00 1.09 -9.44
CA LEU A 1058 24.19 -0.04 -8.54
C LEU A 1058 25.13 -1.06 -9.18
N TYR A 1059 26.19 -1.39 -8.46
CA TYR A 1059 27.22 -2.31 -8.94
C TYR A 1059 27.64 -3.29 -7.86
N ALA A 1060 27.86 -4.53 -8.28
CA ALA A 1060 28.44 -5.58 -7.46
C ALA A 1060 29.75 -6.05 -8.10
N PHE A 1061 30.79 -6.16 -7.28
CA PHE A 1061 32.07 -6.73 -7.68
C PHE A 1061 32.15 -8.20 -7.24
N ASP A 1062 32.83 -9.04 -8.02
CA ASP A 1062 33.20 -10.40 -7.60
C ASP A 1062 34.37 -10.39 -6.61
N ALA A 1063 34.77 -11.58 -6.14
CA ALA A 1063 35.86 -11.78 -5.19
C ALA A 1063 37.21 -11.20 -5.67
N ASP A 1064 37.40 -11.08 -6.99
CA ASP A 1064 38.60 -10.51 -7.62
C ASP A 1064 38.51 -8.99 -7.84
N GLY A 1065 37.38 -8.37 -7.47
CA GLY A 1065 37.16 -6.93 -7.58
C GLY A 1065 36.76 -6.44 -8.98
N ARG A 1066 36.21 -7.32 -9.84
CA ARG A 1066 35.66 -6.95 -11.15
C ARG A 1066 34.14 -6.81 -11.07
N ILE A 1067 33.57 -5.85 -11.79
CA ILE A 1067 32.12 -5.66 -11.81
C ILE A 1067 31.46 -6.84 -12.52
N VAL A 1068 30.60 -7.57 -11.82
CA VAL A 1068 29.91 -8.77 -12.35
C VAL A 1068 28.41 -8.60 -12.49
N SER A 1069 27.84 -7.60 -11.81
CA SER A 1069 26.47 -7.18 -12.02
C SER A 1069 26.43 -5.67 -11.94
N VAL A 1070 26.00 -5.03 -13.03
CA VAL A 1070 25.74 -3.59 -13.06
C VAL A 1070 24.35 -3.34 -13.60
N ILE A 1071 23.65 -2.49 -12.86
CA ILE A 1071 22.42 -1.84 -13.27
C ILE A 1071 22.77 -0.36 -13.35
N ASP A 1072 23.04 0.10 -14.56
CA ASP A 1072 23.36 1.50 -14.83
C ASP A 1072 22.12 2.23 -15.30
N GLN A 1073 21.83 3.28 -14.56
CA GLN A 1073 20.51 3.82 -14.49
C GLN A 1073 20.68 5.34 -14.58
N THR A 1074 20.86 5.78 -15.83
CA THR A 1074 21.16 7.17 -16.25
C THR A 1074 19.97 8.09 -16.20
N ALA A 1075 19.80 9.03 -17.10
CA ALA A 1075 18.63 9.83 -17.23
C ALA A 1075 17.95 9.49 -18.56
N SER A 1076 18.41 8.45 -19.28
CA SER A 1076 17.67 7.83 -20.40
C SER A 1076 17.88 6.34 -20.76
N ASP A 1077 18.98 5.59 -20.59
CA ASP A 1077 19.02 4.10 -20.91
C ASP A 1077 19.36 3.15 -19.76
N ILE A 1078 18.64 2.00 -19.70
CA ILE A 1078 18.87 0.96 -18.68
C ILE A 1078 19.81 -0.03 -19.29
N ARG A 1079 21.03 -0.02 -18.76
CA ARG A 1079 21.95 -1.08 -19.06
C ARG A 1079 21.98 -2.09 -17.92
N ILE A 1080 21.39 -3.27 -18.16
CA ILE A 1080 21.54 -4.45 -17.29
C ILE A 1080 22.61 -5.37 -17.90
N SER A 1081 23.72 -5.54 -17.18
CA SER A 1081 24.82 -6.41 -17.57
C SER A 1081 25.14 -7.38 -16.44
N ALA A 1082 24.75 -8.64 -16.60
CA ALA A 1082 24.99 -9.72 -15.65
C ALA A 1082 25.22 -11.05 -16.39
N ALA A 1083 25.87 -12.01 -15.72
CA ALA A 1083 26.22 -13.30 -16.33
C ALA A 1083 25.00 -14.21 -16.63
N ASN A 1084 23.91 -14.12 -15.87
CA ASN A 1084 22.67 -14.89 -16.07
C ASN A 1084 21.44 -13.98 -15.91
N ILE A 1085 20.51 -14.04 -16.87
CA ILE A 1085 19.26 -13.26 -16.88
C ILE A 1085 18.13 -14.19 -17.39
N SER A 1086 17.11 -14.46 -16.57
CA SER A 1086 15.94 -15.27 -16.92
C SER A 1086 14.74 -14.38 -17.25
N LEU A 1087 14.02 -14.68 -18.35
CA LEU A 1087 12.86 -13.92 -18.85
C LEU A 1087 11.77 -14.94 -19.27
N GLU A 1088 10.57 -14.87 -18.70
CA GLU A 1088 9.45 -15.81 -18.90
C GLU A 1088 8.17 -15.01 -19.25
N GLY A 1089 7.35 -15.46 -20.23
CA GLY A 1089 6.17 -14.74 -20.77
C GLY A 1089 6.35 -14.13 -22.18
N LEU A 1090 5.35 -13.38 -22.70
CA LEU A 1090 5.34 -12.78 -24.06
C LEU A 1090 6.44 -11.71 -24.26
N VAL A 1091 7.61 -12.10 -24.78
CA VAL A 1091 8.73 -11.17 -24.97
C VAL A 1091 8.62 -10.45 -26.32
N THR A 1092 8.22 -9.18 -26.31
CA THR A 1092 8.16 -8.32 -27.53
C THR A 1092 9.34 -7.33 -27.57
N ALA A 1093 10.13 -7.37 -28.63
CA ALA A 1093 11.23 -6.42 -28.90
C ALA A 1093 10.88 -5.50 -30.09
N ASN A 1094 10.60 -4.22 -29.80
CA ASN A 1094 10.36 -3.14 -30.76
C ASN A 1094 9.29 -3.44 -31.83
N GLY A 1095 8.31 -4.29 -31.53
CA GLY A 1095 7.24 -4.70 -32.46
C GLY A 1095 7.69 -5.53 -33.67
N ASN A 1096 8.98 -5.87 -33.78
CA ASN A 1096 9.54 -6.62 -34.91
C ASN A 1096 9.80 -8.10 -34.59
N PHE A 1097 10.03 -8.44 -33.31
CA PHE A 1097 10.25 -9.81 -32.84
C PHE A 1097 9.45 -10.01 -31.56
N LYS A 1098 8.50 -10.93 -31.56
CA LYS A 1098 7.65 -11.27 -30.43
C LYS A 1098 7.67 -12.79 -30.24
N ILE A 1099 8.05 -13.23 -29.04
CA ILE A 1099 7.89 -14.62 -28.60
C ILE A 1099 6.53 -14.67 -27.91
N LEU A 1100 5.59 -15.44 -28.47
CA LEU A 1100 4.23 -15.60 -27.97
C LEU A 1100 4.19 -16.58 -26.81
N GLU A 1101 3.11 -16.51 -26.03
CA GLU A 1101 2.93 -17.36 -24.86
C GLU A 1101 2.72 -18.84 -25.23
N ASP A 1102 2.24 -19.13 -26.44
CA ASP A 1102 2.14 -20.48 -27.00
C ASP A 1102 3.50 -21.06 -27.48
N GLY A 1103 4.59 -20.33 -27.24
CA GLY A 1103 5.95 -20.68 -27.66
C GLY A 1103 6.26 -20.41 -29.13
N SER A 1104 5.28 -19.93 -29.92
CA SER A 1104 5.48 -19.53 -31.30
C SER A 1104 6.16 -18.14 -31.38
N ILE A 1105 6.71 -17.81 -32.55
CA ILE A 1105 7.48 -16.57 -32.75
C ILE A 1105 6.85 -15.76 -33.89
N GLU A 1106 6.35 -14.57 -33.57
CA GLU A 1106 5.94 -13.57 -34.54
C GLU A 1106 7.12 -12.68 -34.91
N THR A 1107 7.45 -12.64 -36.20
CA THR A 1107 8.46 -11.71 -36.72
C THR A 1107 7.91 -10.79 -37.78
N ASN A 1108 7.92 -9.48 -37.51
CA ASN A 1108 7.62 -8.44 -38.48
C ASN A 1108 8.93 -7.71 -38.84
N ASN A 1109 9.49 -7.99 -40.02
CA ASN A 1109 10.78 -7.42 -40.49
C ASN A 1109 12.00 -7.68 -39.57
N ALA A 1110 11.97 -8.72 -38.72
CA ALA A 1110 13.12 -9.12 -37.90
C ALA A 1110 14.22 -9.82 -38.72
N LYS A 1111 15.49 -9.51 -38.43
CA LYS A 1111 16.66 -10.13 -39.07
C LYS A 1111 17.22 -11.27 -38.22
N LEU A 1112 16.67 -12.47 -38.38
CA LEU A 1112 17.10 -13.69 -37.67
C LEU A 1112 18.19 -14.44 -38.46
N LYS A 1113 19.25 -14.95 -37.79
CA LYS A 1113 20.33 -15.76 -38.40
C LYS A 1113 20.60 -17.01 -37.55
N GLY A 1114 20.56 -18.22 -38.13
CA GLY A 1114 20.74 -19.50 -37.41
C GLY A 1114 20.16 -20.71 -38.18
N TYR A 1115 19.98 -21.86 -37.52
CA TYR A 1115 19.35 -23.09 -38.08
C TYR A 1115 17.92 -23.28 -37.52
N LEU A 1116 16.94 -23.67 -38.36
CA LEU A 1116 15.53 -23.94 -37.98
C LEU A 1116 15.19 -25.43 -38.21
N TYR A 1117 14.41 -26.07 -37.31
CA TYR A 1117 14.07 -27.50 -37.35
C TYR A 1117 12.53 -27.71 -37.36
N SER A 1118 12.00 -28.57 -38.24
CA SER A 1118 10.56 -28.90 -38.36
C SER A 1118 10.36 -30.38 -38.76
N VAL A 1119 9.21 -30.99 -38.42
CA VAL A 1119 8.94 -32.44 -38.57
C VAL A 1119 7.81 -32.70 -39.57
N PHE A 1120 8.00 -33.65 -40.49
CA PHE A 1120 6.96 -34.06 -41.45
C PHE A 1120 5.82 -34.83 -40.75
N LYS A 1121 4.60 -34.31 -40.84
CA LYS A 1121 3.39 -34.96 -40.29
C LYS A 1121 2.62 -35.70 -41.39
N PRO A 1122 2.12 -36.93 -41.17
CA PRO A 1122 1.23 -37.60 -42.11
C PRO A 1122 -0.01 -36.75 -42.40
N VAL A 1123 -0.39 -36.63 -43.68
CA VAL A 1123 -1.43 -35.68 -44.11
C VAL A 1123 -2.81 -35.98 -43.50
N GLU A 1124 -3.08 -37.24 -43.17
CA GLU A 1124 -4.34 -37.69 -42.57
C GLU A 1124 -4.53 -37.25 -41.11
N ILE A 1125 -3.43 -36.94 -40.40
CA ILE A 1125 -3.43 -36.52 -39.00
C ILE A 1125 -2.93 -35.08 -38.82
N CYS A 1126 -2.64 -34.40 -39.93
CA CYS A 1126 -2.34 -32.98 -39.90
C CYS A 1126 -3.65 -32.17 -39.96
N ASP A 1127 -3.54 -30.86 -39.81
CA ASP A 1127 -4.66 -29.92 -39.85
C ASP A 1127 -5.27 -29.73 -41.26
N ALA A 1128 -4.94 -30.57 -42.25
CA ALA A 1128 -5.44 -30.47 -43.61
C ALA A 1128 -6.90 -30.93 -43.75
N THR A 1129 -7.69 -30.19 -44.53
CA THR A 1129 -9.10 -30.49 -44.76
C THR A 1129 -9.26 -31.62 -45.77
N ASN A 1130 -9.82 -32.75 -45.36
CA ASN A 1130 -10.14 -33.87 -46.25
C ASN A 1130 -11.28 -33.51 -47.21
N LEU A 1131 -11.03 -33.60 -48.52
CA LEU A 1131 -11.97 -33.27 -49.60
C LEU A 1131 -12.62 -34.51 -50.22
N GLY A 1132 -12.27 -35.71 -49.78
CA GLY A 1132 -12.79 -36.97 -50.31
C GLY A 1132 -12.04 -37.48 -51.55
N ASN A 1133 -12.54 -38.59 -52.11
CA ASN A 1133 -11.92 -39.24 -53.25
C ASN A 1133 -12.19 -38.45 -54.55
N ASN A 1134 -11.14 -38.15 -55.30
CA ASN A 1134 -11.24 -37.52 -56.60
C ASN A 1134 -11.05 -38.57 -57.70
N GLU A 1135 -12.11 -38.83 -58.48
CA GLU A 1135 -12.11 -39.82 -59.57
C GLU A 1135 -11.09 -39.52 -60.69
N THR A 1136 -10.67 -38.25 -60.82
CA THR A 1136 -9.71 -37.81 -61.86
C THR A 1136 -8.27 -38.11 -61.47
N THR A 1137 -7.90 -37.90 -60.20
CA THR A 1137 -6.54 -38.14 -59.69
C THR A 1137 -6.38 -39.53 -59.07
N GLY A 1138 -7.48 -40.17 -58.65
CA GLY A 1138 -7.50 -41.50 -58.07
C GLY A 1138 -7.08 -41.57 -56.60
N ASN A 1139 -6.88 -40.41 -55.94
CA ASN A 1139 -6.50 -40.31 -54.52
C ASN A 1139 -7.64 -39.73 -53.67
N ASN A 1140 -7.57 -39.98 -52.36
CA ASN A 1140 -8.28 -39.15 -51.37
C ASN A 1140 -7.53 -37.82 -51.19
N GLU A 1141 -8.18 -36.68 -51.44
CA GLU A 1141 -7.53 -35.37 -51.46
C GLU A 1141 -7.64 -34.61 -50.13
N TYR A 1142 -6.59 -33.88 -49.77
CA TYR A 1142 -6.49 -33.07 -48.56
C TYR A 1142 -6.02 -31.66 -48.91
N LYS A 1143 -6.81 -30.64 -48.56
CA LYS A 1143 -6.42 -29.24 -48.70
C LYS A 1143 -5.58 -28.81 -47.51
N LEU A 1144 -4.37 -28.28 -47.78
CA LEU A 1144 -3.51 -27.79 -46.70
C LEU A 1144 -4.07 -26.52 -46.07
N ASN A 1145 -3.96 -26.46 -44.73
CA ASN A 1145 -4.18 -25.27 -43.92
C ASN A 1145 -2.80 -24.79 -43.40
N THR A 1146 -2.47 -24.91 -42.12
CA THR A 1146 -1.25 -24.31 -41.53
C THR A 1146 -0.01 -25.21 -41.52
N ASN A 1147 -0.13 -26.55 -41.61
CA ASN A 1147 1.04 -27.43 -41.65
C ASN A 1147 1.74 -27.41 -43.02
N LEU A 1148 2.97 -26.88 -43.05
CA LEU A 1148 3.74 -26.70 -44.28
C LEU A 1148 4.70 -27.86 -44.62
N PHE A 1149 4.88 -28.85 -43.73
CA PHE A 1149 5.76 -30.02 -43.93
C PHE A 1149 4.95 -31.30 -43.75
N VAL A 1150 4.52 -31.92 -44.85
CA VAL A 1150 3.54 -33.01 -44.83
C VAL A 1150 4.04 -34.27 -45.52
N ASP A 1151 3.81 -35.42 -44.90
CA ASP A 1151 3.95 -36.75 -45.51
C ASP A 1151 2.59 -37.16 -46.08
N ALA A 1152 2.43 -37.00 -47.39
CA ALA A 1152 1.18 -37.25 -48.11
C ALA A 1152 1.21 -38.56 -48.90
N THR A 1153 1.99 -39.54 -48.45
CA THR A 1153 2.13 -40.86 -49.09
C THR A 1153 0.77 -41.46 -49.43
N PHE A 1154 0.52 -41.73 -50.72
CA PHE A 1154 -0.72 -42.30 -51.29
C PHE A 1154 -1.96 -41.37 -51.28
N SER A 1155 -1.83 -40.12 -50.84
CA SER A 1155 -2.90 -39.14 -50.77
C SER A 1155 -2.75 -38.06 -51.84
N GLY A 1156 -3.82 -37.31 -52.11
CA GLY A 1156 -3.77 -36.11 -52.93
C GLY A 1156 -3.66 -34.87 -52.05
N VAL A 1157 -2.87 -33.89 -52.47
CA VAL A 1157 -2.69 -32.62 -51.76
C VAL A 1157 -3.24 -31.48 -52.60
N VAL A 1158 -4.09 -30.66 -52.01
CA VAL A 1158 -4.65 -29.45 -52.62
C VAL A 1158 -4.04 -28.24 -51.95
N LEU A 1159 -3.34 -27.42 -52.73
CA LEU A 1159 -2.65 -26.23 -52.25
C LEU A 1159 -3.60 -25.02 -52.21
N PRO A 1160 -3.68 -24.29 -51.08
CA PRO A 1160 -4.50 -23.08 -50.97
C PRO A 1160 -3.91 -21.93 -51.80
N VAL A 1161 -4.76 -21.07 -52.37
CA VAL A 1161 -4.35 -19.93 -53.21
C VAL A 1161 -5.11 -18.68 -52.74
N SER A 1162 -4.64 -18.06 -51.66
CA SER A 1162 -5.12 -16.78 -51.13
C SER A 1162 -3.96 -15.92 -50.61
N GLU A 1163 -4.20 -14.62 -50.38
CA GLU A 1163 -3.18 -13.67 -49.88
C GLU A 1163 -2.64 -14.06 -48.49
N GLU A 1164 -3.44 -14.77 -47.69
CA GLU A 1164 -3.04 -15.32 -46.39
C GLU A 1164 -1.84 -16.27 -46.50
N TYR A 1165 -1.70 -16.96 -47.63
CA TYR A 1165 -0.62 -17.91 -47.89
C TYR A 1165 0.49 -17.32 -48.77
N GLU A 1166 0.44 -16.03 -49.13
CA GLU A 1166 1.46 -15.41 -49.98
C GLU A 1166 2.85 -15.49 -49.33
N GLY A 1167 3.81 -16.11 -50.03
CA GLY A 1167 5.15 -16.37 -49.51
C GLY A 1167 5.31 -17.67 -48.72
N ALA A 1168 4.22 -18.43 -48.51
CA ALA A 1168 4.27 -19.72 -47.85
C ALA A 1168 5.15 -20.72 -48.63
N ARG A 1169 5.97 -21.49 -47.90
CA ARG A 1169 6.87 -22.52 -48.43
C ARG A 1169 6.48 -23.88 -47.90
N VAL A 1170 6.05 -24.78 -48.78
CA VAL A 1170 5.49 -26.09 -48.44
C VAL A 1170 6.42 -27.20 -48.93
N LEU A 1171 6.72 -28.17 -48.06
CA LEU A 1171 7.40 -29.42 -48.40
C LEU A 1171 6.42 -30.59 -48.31
N ILE A 1172 6.26 -31.30 -49.42
CA ILE A 1172 5.38 -32.47 -49.52
C ILE A 1172 6.25 -33.69 -49.79
N MET A 1173 6.16 -34.67 -48.89
CA MET A 1173 6.88 -35.93 -48.98
C MET A 1173 5.92 -37.06 -49.39
N ASP A 1174 6.40 -37.90 -50.29
CA ASP A 1174 5.96 -39.27 -50.46
C ASP A 1174 7.04 -40.20 -49.86
N SER A 1175 6.77 -40.71 -48.66
CA SER A 1175 7.65 -41.59 -47.89
C SER A 1175 7.60 -43.06 -48.33
N TYR A 1176 6.96 -43.36 -49.46
CA TYR A 1176 6.88 -44.71 -50.02
C TYR A 1176 8.22 -45.46 -50.06
N PHE A 1177 9.35 -44.76 -50.27
CA PHE A 1177 10.70 -45.35 -50.25
C PHE A 1177 11.08 -46.04 -48.93
N ILE A 1178 10.34 -45.79 -47.85
CA ILE A 1178 10.57 -46.36 -46.51
C ILE A 1178 9.63 -47.55 -46.23
N LYS A 1179 8.46 -47.66 -46.88
CA LYS A 1179 7.32 -48.41 -46.31
C LYS A 1179 6.98 -49.78 -46.93
N THR A 1180 7.01 -50.06 -48.25
CA THR A 1180 6.72 -51.44 -48.78
C THR A 1180 7.26 -51.71 -50.20
N ARG A 1181 7.33 -52.99 -50.65
CA ARG A 1181 7.72 -53.43 -52.02
C ARG A 1181 6.53 -53.73 -52.96
N THR A 1182 5.40 -53.03 -52.82
CA THR A 1182 4.14 -53.30 -53.57
C THR A 1182 3.64 -52.06 -54.32
N ILE A 1183 3.11 -52.24 -55.53
CA ILE A 1183 2.59 -51.16 -56.39
C ILE A 1183 1.36 -50.51 -55.73
N HIS A 1184 1.41 -49.20 -55.49
CA HIS A 1184 0.34 -48.39 -54.87
C HIS A 1184 0.06 -47.11 -55.67
N SER A 1185 -1.03 -46.42 -55.34
CA SER A 1185 -1.41 -45.14 -55.95
C SER A 1185 -0.41 -44.04 -55.59
N PRO A 1186 0.16 -43.30 -56.54
CA PRO A 1186 1.14 -42.25 -56.24
C PRO A 1186 0.48 -41.03 -55.57
N THR A 1187 1.28 -40.20 -54.90
CA THR A 1187 0.81 -38.95 -54.28
C THR A 1187 0.56 -37.90 -55.37
N THR A 1188 -0.56 -37.19 -55.33
CA THR A 1188 -0.88 -36.13 -56.31
C THR A 1188 -0.90 -34.75 -55.66
N VAL A 1189 -0.57 -33.69 -56.40
CA VAL A 1189 -0.61 -32.31 -55.93
C VAL A 1189 -1.25 -31.41 -56.98
N ARG A 1190 -2.24 -30.60 -56.58
CA ARG A 1190 -2.89 -29.59 -57.43
C ARG A 1190 -3.21 -28.33 -56.62
N THR A 1191 -3.59 -27.26 -57.29
CA THR A 1191 -4.07 -26.04 -56.61
C THR A 1191 -5.59 -26.07 -56.43
N GLU A 1192 -6.09 -25.35 -55.43
CA GLU A 1192 -7.53 -25.33 -55.14
C GLU A 1192 -8.36 -24.63 -56.22
N ASN A 1193 -7.81 -23.58 -56.83
CA ASN A 1193 -8.50 -22.76 -57.82
C ASN A 1193 -8.21 -23.20 -59.27
N GLY A 1194 -7.46 -24.30 -59.46
CA GLY A 1194 -7.08 -24.82 -60.77
C GLY A 1194 -6.00 -24.01 -61.48
N SER A 1195 -5.35 -23.05 -60.80
CA SER A 1195 -4.16 -22.38 -61.33
C SER A 1195 -3.02 -23.39 -61.54
N ALA A 1196 -2.30 -23.26 -62.65
CA ALA A 1196 -1.20 -24.17 -62.93
C ALA A 1196 -0.03 -23.93 -61.95
N ILE A 1197 0.58 -25.03 -61.48
CA ILE A 1197 1.84 -25.01 -60.75
C ILE A 1197 2.96 -24.73 -61.76
N ILE A 1198 3.85 -23.78 -61.45
CA ILE A 1198 4.87 -23.30 -62.37
C ILE A 1198 6.25 -23.81 -61.94
N SER A 1199 7.08 -24.25 -62.89
CA SER A 1199 8.48 -24.56 -62.60
C SER A 1199 9.37 -24.55 -63.83
N GLY A 1200 10.60 -24.07 -63.67
CA GLY A 1200 11.68 -24.29 -64.63
C GLY A 1200 12.10 -25.76 -64.72
N LEU A 1201 11.82 -26.58 -63.69
CA LEU A 1201 12.15 -28.01 -63.67
C LEU A 1201 11.30 -28.83 -64.66
N PHE A 1202 10.17 -28.28 -65.13
CA PHE A 1202 9.30 -28.95 -66.10
C PHE A 1202 9.84 -28.88 -67.54
N ALA A 1203 10.85 -28.06 -67.81
CA ALA A 1203 11.44 -27.94 -69.13
C ALA A 1203 12.06 -29.27 -69.59
N GLN A 1204 11.46 -29.89 -70.61
CA GLN A 1204 11.92 -31.17 -71.18
C GLN A 1204 13.12 -31.00 -72.13
N THR A 1205 13.27 -29.82 -72.73
CA THR A 1205 14.40 -29.46 -73.58
C THR A 1205 14.76 -27.99 -73.32
N PRO A 1206 15.98 -27.53 -73.66
CA PRO A 1206 16.37 -26.13 -73.51
C PRO A 1206 15.47 -25.12 -74.24
N THR A 1207 14.60 -25.59 -75.14
CA THR A 1207 13.72 -24.77 -75.98
C THR A 1207 12.22 -25.01 -75.73
N SER A 1208 11.83 -25.93 -74.84
CA SER A 1208 10.41 -26.17 -74.53
C SER A 1208 9.88 -25.07 -73.62
N MET A 1209 8.80 -24.39 -74.02
CA MET A 1209 8.11 -23.34 -73.23
C MET A 1209 7.05 -23.91 -72.26
N GLU A 1210 7.09 -25.22 -71.99
CA GLU A 1210 6.13 -25.89 -71.12
C GLU A 1210 6.66 -25.87 -69.67
N PHE A 1211 6.27 -24.84 -68.92
CA PHE A 1211 6.70 -24.60 -67.53
C PHE A 1211 5.56 -24.75 -66.52
N ARG A 1212 4.48 -25.43 -66.91
CA ARG A 1212 3.22 -25.47 -66.17
C ARG A 1212 2.78 -26.91 -65.94
N ALA A 1213 2.13 -27.14 -64.81
CA ALA A 1213 1.54 -28.40 -64.42
C ALA A 1213 0.15 -28.14 -63.81
N ASP A 1214 -0.88 -28.77 -64.36
CA ASP A 1214 -2.23 -28.74 -63.78
C ASP A 1214 -2.31 -29.69 -62.57
N VAL A 1215 -1.61 -30.84 -62.67
CA VAL A 1215 -1.46 -31.82 -61.60
C VAL A 1215 -0.01 -32.33 -61.57
N LEU A 1216 0.59 -32.36 -60.39
CA LEU A 1216 1.85 -33.04 -60.12
C LEU A 1216 1.57 -34.42 -59.53
N THR A 1217 2.41 -35.40 -59.85
CA THR A 1217 2.36 -36.74 -59.28
C THR A 1217 3.75 -37.11 -58.78
N LEU A 1218 3.85 -37.32 -57.49
CA LEU A 1218 5.07 -37.63 -56.77
C LEU A 1218 5.17 -39.15 -56.60
N ASP A 1219 6.37 -39.67 -56.80
CA ASP A 1219 6.72 -41.05 -56.51
C ASP A 1219 8.07 -41.09 -55.81
N ALA A 1220 8.05 -41.46 -54.52
CA ALA A 1220 9.20 -41.67 -53.66
C ALA A 1220 10.18 -40.46 -53.57
N GLY A 1221 9.85 -39.49 -52.71
CA GLY A 1221 10.74 -38.38 -52.35
C GLY A 1221 9.98 -37.11 -51.94
N VAL A 1222 10.65 -35.96 -51.96
CA VAL A 1222 10.10 -34.69 -51.47
C VAL A 1222 10.13 -33.61 -52.54
N VAL A 1223 9.03 -32.85 -52.65
CA VAL A 1223 8.94 -31.62 -53.43
C VAL A 1223 8.77 -30.40 -52.54
N GLU A 1224 9.24 -29.26 -53.03
CA GLU A 1224 9.16 -27.99 -52.34
C GLU A 1224 8.52 -26.93 -53.23
N LEU A 1225 7.44 -26.33 -52.74
CA LEU A 1225 6.67 -25.33 -53.45
C LEU A 1225 6.60 -24.02 -52.66
N ILE A 1226 6.53 -22.90 -53.36
CA ILE A 1226 6.37 -21.56 -52.78
C ILE A 1226 5.21 -20.84 -53.47
N LEU A 1227 4.28 -20.28 -52.70
CA LEU A 1227 3.22 -19.41 -53.24
C LEU A 1227 3.77 -18.01 -53.41
N LYS A 1228 3.62 -17.44 -54.60
CA LYS A 1228 4.06 -16.07 -54.86
C LYS A 1228 3.03 -15.34 -55.70
N ASN A 1229 2.93 -14.03 -55.49
CA ASN A 1229 2.27 -13.14 -56.44
C ASN A 1229 3.18 -12.97 -57.67
N ASP A 1230 2.77 -13.56 -58.78
CA ASP A 1230 3.50 -13.46 -60.04
C ASP A 1230 3.27 -12.08 -60.66
N TYR A 1231 4.26 -11.58 -61.39
CA TYR A 1231 4.17 -10.29 -62.07
C TYR A 1231 4.35 -10.48 -63.57
N ILE A 1232 3.40 -9.94 -64.34
CA ILE A 1232 3.46 -9.96 -65.80
C ILE A 1232 4.02 -8.61 -66.23
N ARG A 1233 5.18 -8.64 -66.90
CA ARG A 1233 5.74 -7.46 -67.54
C ARG A 1233 5.30 -7.45 -69.00
N ASP A 1234 4.61 -6.40 -69.41
CA ASP A 1234 4.32 -6.15 -70.81
C ASP A 1234 5.65 -5.83 -71.53
N GLU A 1235 6.06 -6.68 -72.47
CA GLU A 1235 7.34 -6.52 -73.18
C GLU A 1235 7.40 -5.29 -74.09
N ALA A 1236 6.24 -4.75 -74.50
CA ALA A 1236 6.14 -3.61 -75.41
C ALA A 1236 6.08 -2.28 -74.66
N THR A 1237 5.36 -2.21 -73.52
CA THR A 1237 5.19 -0.98 -72.73
C THR A 1237 6.15 -0.92 -71.54
N GLY A 1238 6.70 -2.06 -71.11
CA GLY A 1238 7.53 -2.19 -69.92
C GLY A 1238 6.76 -2.14 -68.60
N GLU A 1239 5.43 -2.00 -68.66
CA GLU A 1239 4.53 -1.89 -67.52
C GLU A 1239 4.40 -3.25 -66.81
N VAL A 1240 4.37 -3.25 -65.47
CA VAL A 1240 4.31 -4.47 -64.65
C VAL A 1240 2.96 -4.52 -63.95
N SER A 1241 2.16 -5.53 -64.24
CA SER A 1241 0.88 -5.80 -63.59
C SER A 1241 0.96 -7.08 -62.75
N SER A 1242 0.14 -7.19 -61.71
CA SER A 1242 0.02 -8.45 -60.95
C SER A 1242 -0.58 -9.53 -61.86
N GLY A 1243 0.13 -10.65 -61.99
CA GLY A 1243 -0.28 -11.86 -62.68
C GLY A 1243 -1.12 -12.81 -61.83
N GLY A 1244 -1.37 -12.46 -60.56
CA GLY A 1244 -2.09 -13.27 -59.57
C GLY A 1244 -1.18 -14.20 -58.76
N LEU A 1245 -1.75 -14.83 -57.73
CA LEU A 1245 -1.05 -15.80 -56.87
C LEU A 1245 -0.89 -17.15 -57.59
N GLY A 1246 0.35 -17.67 -57.64
CA GLY A 1246 0.69 -18.94 -58.26
C GLY A 1246 1.70 -19.74 -57.45
N TRP A 1247 1.52 -21.06 -57.38
CA TRP A 1247 2.47 -21.97 -56.73
C TRP A 1247 3.63 -22.29 -57.67
N VAL A 1248 4.86 -22.11 -57.18
CA VAL A 1248 6.09 -22.39 -57.90
C VAL A 1248 6.81 -23.56 -57.26
N LEU A 1249 7.01 -24.65 -58.02
CA LEU A 1249 7.87 -25.75 -57.58
C LEU A 1249 9.34 -25.32 -57.73
N VAL A 1250 10.06 -25.23 -56.62
CA VAL A 1250 11.43 -24.71 -56.56
C VAL A 1250 12.47 -25.79 -56.31
N ASN A 1251 12.07 -26.94 -55.76
CA ASN A 1251 12.98 -28.07 -55.54
C ASN A 1251 12.24 -29.41 -55.61
N ASN A 1252 12.95 -30.46 -56.04
CA ASN A 1252 12.43 -31.81 -56.16
C ASN A 1252 13.53 -32.84 -55.88
N THR A 1253 13.21 -33.84 -55.06
CA THR A 1253 14.07 -35.00 -54.76
C THR A 1253 13.40 -36.35 -55.09
N CYS A 1254 12.18 -36.33 -55.63
CA CYS A 1254 11.46 -37.54 -56.02
C CYS A 1254 12.25 -38.34 -57.07
N GLN A 1255 12.29 -39.66 -56.89
CA GLN A 1255 12.92 -40.58 -57.83
C GLN A 1255 12.25 -40.49 -59.20
N ASN A 1256 10.92 -40.45 -59.22
CA ASN A 1256 10.13 -40.11 -60.39
C ASN A 1256 9.17 -38.97 -60.02
N LEU A 1257 9.20 -37.89 -60.81
CA LEU A 1257 8.21 -36.82 -60.74
C LEU A 1257 7.45 -36.80 -62.06
N TYR A 1258 6.12 -36.89 -62.02
CA TYR A 1258 5.29 -36.76 -63.20
C TYR A 1258 4.44 -35.51 -63.10
N TRP A 1259 4.04 -34.95 -64.24
CA TRP A 1259 3.03 -33.90 -64.26
C TRP A 1259 2.17 -34.01 -65.50
N GLU A 1260 0.98 -33.46 -65.39
CA GLU A 1260 0.04 -33.31 -66.49
C GLU A 1260 -0.16 -31.83 -66.79
N TYR A 1261 -0.16 -31.50 -68.07
CA TYR A 1261 -0.52 -30.16 -68.53
C TYR A 1261 -1.33 -30.26 -69.83
N ALA A 1262 -2.51 -29.63 -69.85
CA ALA A 1262 -3.41 -29.61 -71.00
C ALA A 1262 -3.70 -31.00 -71.62
N GLY A 1263 -3.87 -32.02 -70.76
CA GLY A 1263 -4.20 -33.39 -71.17
C GLY A 1263 -3.02 -34.23 -71.68
N LYS A 1264 -1.78 -33.76 -71.51
CA LYS A 1264 -0.55 -34.51 -71.82
C LYS A 1264 0.24 -34.79 -70.56
N ARG A 1265 0.75 -36.01 -70.44
CA ARG A 1265 1.52 -36.48 -69.27
C ARG A 1265 3.02 -36.52 -69.56
N TYR A 1266 3.79 -35.98 -68.64
CA TYR A 1266 5.25 -35.84 -68.71
C TYR A 1266 5.91 -36.52 -67.49
N ALA A 1267 7.19 -36.87 -67.61
CA ALA A 1267 7.94 -37.55 -66.56
C ALA A 1267 9.36 -36.99 -66.46
N TYR A 1268 9.76 -36.63 -65.25
CA TYR A 1268 11.11 -36.26 -64.86
C TYR A 1268 11.69 -37.40 -64.03
N ARG A 1269 12.80 -38.00 -64.50
CA ARG A 1269 13.51 -39.10 -63.81
C ARG A 1269 14.90 -38.64 -63.38
N TYR A 1270 15.14 -38.61 -62.07
CA TYR A 1270 16.44 -38.24 -61.49
C TYR A 1270 17.37 -39.48 -61.46
N ASN A 1271 18.62 -39.37 -61.94
CA ASN A 1271 19.63 -40.44 -61.95
C ASN A 1271 19.30 -41.75 -62.71
N LEU A 1272 19.09 -41.66 -64.02
CA LEU A 1272 19.64 -42.70 -64.91
C LEU A 1272 20.95 -42.19 -65.50
N SER A 1273 22.02 -42.96 -65.25
CA SER A 1273 23.13 -43.04 -66.19
C SER A 1273 22.56 -43.15 -67.61
N PRO A 1274 23.14 -42.51 -68.64
CA PRO A 1274 22.61 -42.43 -70.01
C PRO A 1274 22.45 -43.78 -70.76
N TYR A 1275 22.40 -44.91 -70.06
CA TYR A 1275 22.38 -46.26 -70.60
C TYR A 1275 21.02 -46.99 -70.59
N LEU A 1276 19.92 -46.36 -70.15
CA LEU A 1276 18.59 -46.99 -70.18
C LEU A 1276 17.54 -46.07 -70.80
N LEU A 1277 17.77 -45.74 -72.07
CA LEU A 1277 16.76 -45.32 -73.04
C LEU A 1277 16.84 -46.32 -74.22
N GLU A 1278 16.15 -47.46 -74.08
CA GLU A 1278 15.68 -48.32 -75.18
C GLU A 1278 14.31 -48.89 -74.82
#